data_AF-A0A1T4L847-F1
#
_entry.id   AF-A0A1T4L847-F1
#
_cell.length_a   1.000
_cell.length_b   1.000
_cell.length_c   1.000
_cell.angle_alpha   90.00
_cell.angle_beta   90.00
_cell.angle_gamma   90.00
#
_symmetry.space_group_name_H-M   'P 1'
#
loop_
_entity.id
_entity.type
_entity.pdbx_description
1 polymer ?
#
loop_
_entity_poly.entity_id
_entity_poly.type
_entity_poly.pdbx_seq_one_letter_code
_entity_poly.pdbx_strand_id
1 'polypeptide(L)'
;MKKCFRIAATVLAFFAAVSVSAQTRKVDVWDFGGVEEKNAVNHIKISDLDNLSGLAADGKFEAGEYTFGDLTLKTDKNDRAYYNGSKNYGTQGYSSFEFSDGYISDGIYYCNGKGGEARRYLLLKNVKAGDIVTFYGRASNGSEDKIHFASVNESGEKNGIQDESAWLNGESRRWSYIAVSDGSYKVYCEATSAKPVYYRITRTPGVNVNGSIKGLPSKGELKFVVSETKQQLPAKISGGSYTTRLPAGFTFTAVLEGVKGFGISADTKQISISQDAQASLKKDLAASEMKTYIVDGKISGFAKDFSSSSAKLVMTPPANSLYLPIEIEIQNTNGEFSFKGELEPAVQYAVSLEGANDYTVAKDTVFEGTAAFTKDIQVELKPVYDVNGKFIGDTSIMPSSISFKNLEDGYTYTGAAANGIYGTKLRDGNYEVLCETEKTSTMNHISVSGSNVTKDILMSAKDKTVNQIPLKKDIYVGGKKQDYSSVKQAVKAAHAMAPKSEADRITIHIAPGIYRDQVIIDTPYITLKNDTPAQEVKLTWYYGIGYNYYSADLNGYYDEERAYDKFEKKSVAKWGVATYVKKDAKFFRAEGITFETSFNKYVTAEELKDGVEPDGTTIAFVRKLNSDVQSKAATERAAAICTEADQAEFVNCKFLGSQDTLYTGADSRQYYKNCYIEGNTDFIFGDGDVVFENCQIVWAGYSDSKNSGYLTAARNAKEKGYLFYNCVINADQNNMQSPGYFGRPWGPKASVAFVNTIFAYEGIINPQGWTSMSGNNPKNANFFEYNSMWDNAGVDVSHRDGGKIITDAGAYSPSNYFIGWTPVSYSAPKSSDVKIKKASFTTDDDINTPYPGHTITLHYEFNGSGEDCSLIQWFRTKDKKDTLIKQSTGFADKTYLISKADSGFNLKAVITPMNRSGKAGKTVTVELDKKVNEGYAIPSKATAVRPRAEGKVNVFLASDSTCKDYSALGMWNNGQTRNEGAWGEFLQCFFNGAVEVQNYANGGRSSRNFINEGSLEKIRQQIGKGDYLFIQFGHNDCSNGAGYLEDRYVPLGEPNKKGIYPINEGKKVRTPDSYFEKYGNSFYSYDCGGTYKWYLMQYVNVALEAGATPVLVTPVSRMYFDGKGRITPHHDSKDTSTKTQITRNNAYVEAVRQLAKEKKILLIDGFEITKNLYEKAYSDCGNKIEAKELMFAGDSTHNNKLGGFVIAGEFAKEIKKVIPELAPSIIHPKNAMGENSDGKIMFTVDQDGKMESYDKYWTRYEQSVMDSLGK
;
A
#
# COMPACT_ATOMS: atom_id res chain seq x y z
N MET A 1 1.02 39.29 -13.79
CA MET A 1 1.22 39.58 -12.36
C MET A 1 1.92 38.34 -11.78
N LYS A 2 3.24 38.17 -11.62
CA LYS A 2 4.40 38.98 -11.20
C LYS A 2 4.25 39.68 -9.83
N LYS A 3 5.05 39.18 -8.88
CA LYS A 3 5.64 39.77 -7.65
C LYS A 3 4.97 39.50 -6.29
N CYS A 4 5.86 39.28 -5.30
CA CYS A 4 5.73 39.30 -3.83
C CYS A 4 5.22 37.97 -3.19
N PHE A 5 5.94 37.21 -2.35
CA PHE A 5 7.14 37.44 -1.52
C PHE A 5 7.98 36.15 -1.37
N ARG A 6 9.31 36.28 -1.55
CA ARG A 6 10.39 35.43 -1.01
C ARG A 6 10.93 36.17 0.21
N ILE A 7 11.07 35.54 1.39
CA ILE A 7 12.18 35.78 2.35
C ILE A 7 12.39 34.50 3.18
N ALA A 8 13.40 33.71 2.82
CA ALA A 8 14.23 32.83 3.69
C ALA A 8 15.05 31.87 2.81
N ALA A 9 15.91 32.42 1.94
CA ALA A 9 16.98 31.68 1.27
C ALA A 9 17.95 32.67 0.61
N THR A 10 18.97 33.12 1.34
CA THR A 10 20.21 33.63 0.74
C THR A 10 21.38 33.48 1.71
N VAL A 11 22.12 32.37 1.63
CA VAL A 11 23.59 32.39 1.50
C VAL A 11 23.94 31.16 0.65
N LEU A 12 24.02 31.36 -0.67
CA LEU A 12 24.56 30.38 -1.61
C LEU A 12 25.84 30.98 -2.23
N ALA A 13 26.92 30.21 -2.14
CA ALA A 13 28.20 30.26 -2.86
C ALA A 13 28.55 31.50 -3.71
N PHE A 14 29.67 32.15 -3.36
CA PHE A 14 30.56 32.80 -4.31
C PHE A 14 31.85 31.97 -4.40
N PHE A 15 31.99 31.17 -5.47
CA PHE A 15 33.31 30.73 -5.94
C PHE A 15 33.81 31.78 -6.92
N ALA A 16 34.79 32.57 -6.50
CA ALA A 16 35.71 33.26 -7.39
C ALA A 16 37.10 32.66 -7.14
N ALA A 17 37.73 32.13 -8.18
CA ALA A 17 39.11 31.70 -8.13
C ALA A 17 40.01 32.90 -7.81
N VAL A 18 40.54 32.94 -6.60
CA VAL A 18 41.56 33.88 -6.17
C VAL A 18 42.79 33.08 -5.75
N SER A 19 43.93 33.48 -6.29
CA SER A 19 45.26 32.95 -5.99
C SER A 19 45.48 32.72 -4.49
N VAL A 20 45.93 31.51 -4.14
CA VAL A 20 46.27 31.08 -2.79
C VAL A 20 47.35 31.99 -2.18
N SER A 21 46.95 32.97 -1.38
CA SER A 21 47.83 33.51 -0.34
C SER A 21 47.66 32.66 0.91
N ALA A 22 48.76 32.18 1.50
CA ALA A 22 48.75 31.32 2.68
C ALA A 22 47.88 31.92 3.82
N GLN A 23 46.81 31.22 4.19
CA GLN A 23 46.00 31.56 5.36
C GLN A 23 46.90 31.53 6.60
N THR A 24 47.05 32.66 7.29
CA THR A 24 47.91 32.81 8.47
C THR A 24 47.24 32.30 9.75
N ARG A 25 45.91 32.13 9.75
CA ARG A 25 45.10 31.56 10.85
C ARG A 25 44.72 30.12 10.51
N LYS A 26 45.42 29.15 11.09
CA LYS A 26 45.05 27.74 10.93
C LYS A 26 43.91 27.40 11.90
N VAL A 27 42.94 26.62 11.42
CA VAL A 27 41.87 26.05 12.26
C VAL A 27 42.47 24.90 13.08
N ASP A 28 42.20 24.84 14.38
CA ASP A 28 42.51 23.65 15.18
C ASP A 28 41.41 22.61 14.99
N VAL A 29 41.78 21.36 14.69
CA VAL A 29 40.85 20.26 14.42
C VAL A 29 41.18 19.09 15.33
N TRP A 30 40.19 18.66 16.11
CA TRP A 30 40.22 17.42 16.88
C TRP A 30 39.15 16.48 16.33
N ASP A 31 39.59 15.49 15.56
CA ASP A 31 38.72 14.56 14.85
C ASP A 31 38.87 13.16 15.45
N PHE A 32 37.78 12.60 15.98
CA PHE A 32 37.82 11.30 16.64
C PHE A 32 37.87 10.11 15.65
N GLY A 33 37.77 10.38 14.34
CA GLY A 33 38.11 9.43 13.28
C GLY A 33 39.54 9.59 12.74
N GLY A 34 40.26 10.64 13.16
CA GLY A 34 41.58 10.97 12.65
C GLY A 34 41.57 11.57 11.24
N VAL A 35 40.44 12.14 10.80
CA VAL A 35 40.35 12.82 9.49
C VAL A 35 41.14 14.12 9.53
N GLU A 36 42.23 14.18 8.75
CA GLU A 36 43.09 15.35 8.67
C GLU A 36 42.56 16.40 7.67
N GLU A 37 42.46 17.65 8.11
CA GLU A 37 42.07 18.78 7.25
C GLU A 37 43.29 19.53 6.70
N LYS A 38 43.23 19.87 5.41
CA LYS A 38 44.32 20.59 4.72
C LYS A 38 44.34 22.04 5.18
N ASN A 39 45.54 22.56 5.50
CA ASN A 39 45.76 23.91 6.05
C ASN A 39 45.22 24.13 7.48
N ALA A 40 44.89 23.06 8.20
CA ALA A 40 44.55 23.09 9.63
C ALA A 40 45.73 22.65 10.52
N VAL A 41 45.56 22.79 11.84
CA VAL A 41 46.36 22.09 12.84
C VAL A 41 45.52 20.89 13.31
N ASN A 42 45.87 19.69 12.82
CA ASN A 42 45.21 18.45 13.21
C ASN A 42 45.83 17.91 14.51
N HIS A 43 45.04 17.83 15.57
CA HIS A 43 45.48 17.46 16.92
C HIS A 43 45.21 16.00 17.29
N ILE A 44 44.43 15.28 16.49
CA ILE A 44 44.17 13.85 16.66
C ILE A 44 44.42 13.17 15.32
N LYS A 45 45.41 12.28 15.30
CA LYS A 45 45.68 11.37 14.18
C LYS A 45 45.35 9.94 14.60
N ILE A 46 45.18 9.07 13.61
CA ILE A 46 45.00 7.62 13.85
C ILE A 46 46.12 7.05 14.73
N SER A 47 47.38 7.48 14.50
CA SER A 47 48.52 7.06 15.33
C SER A 47 48.42 7.49 16.79
N ASP A 48 47.78 8.62 17.08
CA ASP A 48 47.64 9.13 18.44
C ASP A 48 46.59 8.31 19.22
N LEU A 49 45.49 7.94 18.55
CA LEU A 49 44.48 7.05 19.10
C LEU A 49 45.04 5.63 19.32
N ASP A 50 45.78 5.09 18.35
CA ASP A 50 46.39 3.76 18.45
C ASP A 50 47.42 3.67 19.58
N ASN A 51 48.17 4.74 19.85
CA ASN A 51 49.15 4.78 20.93
C ASN A 51 48.56 5.22 22.28
N LEU A 52 47.27 5.53 22.36
CA LEU A 52 46.64 6.00 23.60
C LEU A 52 46.59 4.88 24.65
N SER A 53 47.25 5.10 25.80
CA SER A 53 47.43 4.08 26.85
C SER A 53 46.12 3.60 27.48
N GLY A 54 45.09 4.45 27.53
CA GLY A 54 43.76 4.12 28.08
C GLY A 54 42.71 3.69 27.04
N LEU A 55 43.10 3.51 25.78
CA LEU A 55 42.27 2.86 24.76
C LEU A 55 42.79 1.42 24.59
N ALA A 56 41.92 0.45 24.88
CA ALA A 56 42.24 -0.97 24.74
C ALA A 56 42.22 -1.43 23.28
N ALA A 57 42.84 -2.58 23.00
CA ALA A 57 42.90 -3.15 21.64
C ALA A 57 41.51 -3.48 21.05
N ASP A 58 40.49 -3.66 21.88
CA ASP A 58 39.09 -3.84 21.46
C ASP A 58 38.32 -2.53 21.29
N GLY A 59 39.01 -1.39 21.32
CA GLY A 59 38.46 -0.04 21.12
C GLY A 59 37.57 0.48 22.25
N LYS A 60 37.70 -0.07 23.45
CA LYS A 60 37.07 0.47 24.66
C LYS A 60 38.01 1.40 25.42
N PHE A 61 37.47 2.52 25.88
CA PHE A 61 38.15 3.42 26.80
C PHE A 61 38.06 2.91 28.25
N GLU A 62 39.14 3.10 28.99
CA GLU A 62 39.12 3.14 30.45
C GLU A 62 38.46 4.44 30.93
N ALA A 63 37.95 4.47 32.17
CA ALA A 63 37.39 5.70 32.71
C ALA A 63 38.53 6.68 33.06
N GLY A 64 38.55 7.85 32.44
CA GLY A 64 39.67 8.77 32.57
C GLY A 64 39.51 10.05 31.76
N GLU A 65 40.52 10.92 31.86
CA GLU A 65 40.67 12.11 31.02
C GLU A 65 41.84 11.94 30.06
N TYR A 66 41.59 12.18 28.77
CA TYR A 66 42.59 12.05 27.71
C TYR A 66 42.76 13.40 27.02
N THR A 67 43.99 13.89 26.95
CA THR A 67 44.28 15.22 26.43
C THR A 67 44.97 15.15 25.07
N PHE A 68 44.43 15.89 24.11
CA PHE A 68 44.93 16.06 22.76
C PHE A 68 45.15 17.57 22.55
N GLY A 69 46.37 18.06 22.74
CA GLY A 69 46.62 19.51 22.74
C GLY A 69 45.76 20.23 23.78
N ASP A 70 44.92 21.18 23.33
CA ASP A 70 44.02 21.94 24.20
C ASP A 70 42.71 21.22 24.57
N LEU A 71 42.39 20.09 23.92
CA LEU A 71 41.16 19.34 24.16
C LEU A 71 41.39 18.23 25.19
N THR A 72 40.65 18.24 26.28
CA THR A 72 40.53 17.12 27.21
C THR A 72 39.20 16.41 26.99
N LEU A 73 39.25 15.13 26.62
CA LEU A 73 38.11 14.22 26.54
C LEU A 73 37.94 13.49 27.87
N LYS A 74 36.81 13.69 28.55
CA LYS A 74 36.40 12.90 29.72
C LYS A 74 35.56 11.71 29.29
N THR A 75 35.99 10.51 29.68
CA THR A 75 35.35 9.24 29.34
C THR A 75 34.93 8.45 30.58
N ASP A 76 33.94 7.58 30.38
CA ASP A 76 33.54 6.54 31.32
C ASP A 76 33.95 5.14 30.83
N LYS A 77 33.96 4.17 31.75
CA LYS A 77 34.31 2.78 31.45
C LYS A 77 33.40 2.21 30.35
N ASN A 78 34.02 1.61 29.34
CA ASN A 78 33.37 1.00 28.16
C ASN A 78 32.80 1.98 27.14
N ASP A 79 33.10 3.28 27.23
CA ASP A 79 32.95 4.16 26.07
C ASP A 79 33.84 3.65 24.92
N ARG A 80 33.53 4.00 23.67
CA ARG A 80 34.09 3.30 22.50
C ARG A 80 34.67 4.27 21.49
N ALA A 81 35.78 3.87 20.86
CA ALA A 81 36.33 4.53 19.69
C ALA A 81 35.93 3.73 18.44
N TYR A 82 35.34 4.41 17.46
CA TYR A 82 35.12 3.84 16.13
C TYR A 82 35.93 4.65 15.14
N TYR A 83 36.96 4.08 14.53
CA TYR A 83 37.83 4.76 13.55
C TYR A 83 38.67 3.74 12.77
N ASN A 84 39.33 4.15 11.70
CA ASN A 84 40.13 3.27 10.86
C ASN A 84 41.56 3.04 11.41
N GLY A 85 41.68 2.51 12.63
CA GLY A 85 42.97 2.20 13.28
C GLY A 85 43.01 0.84 13.98
N SER A 86 44.13 0.54 14.62
CA SER A 86 44.39 -0.78 15.23
C SER A 86 43.63 -1.04 16.53
N LYS A 87 43.16 -0.01 17.22
CA LYS A 87 42.36 -0.12 18.46
C LYS A 87 40.88 0.25 18.26
N ASN A 88 40.29 -0.17 17.16
CA ASN A 88 38.90 0.14 16.81
C ASN A 88 37.90 -0.85 17.43
N TYR A 89 36.75 -0.36 17.95
CA TYR A 89 35.66 -1.22 18.44
C TYR A 89 34.88 -1.92 17.32
N GLY A 90 34.93 -1.39 16.09
CA GLY A 90 34.30 -1.98 14.92
C GLY A 90 33.72 -0.92 13.98
N THR A 91 32.58 -1.21 13.38
CA THR A 91 31.88 -0.26 12.50
C THR A 91 30.57 0.17 13.13
N GLN A 92 30.32 1.47 13.20
CA GLN A 92 29.02 2.02 13.56
C GLN A 92 28.41 2.68 12.34
N GLY A 93 27.13 2.43 12.04
CA GLY A 93 26.52 2.86 10.77
C GLY A 93 26.52 4.36 10.50
N TYR A 94 26.80 5.16 11.53
CA TYR A 94 26.91 6.62 11.45
C TYR A 94 28.30 7.12 11.84
N SER A 95 29.34 6.28 11.94
CA SER A 95 30.71 6.77 12.19
C SER A 95 31.29 7.50 10.97
N SER A 96 30.77 7.21 9.77
CA SER A 96 30.97 8.02 8.58
C SER A 96 29.69 8.76 8.22
N PHE A 97 29.76 10.09 8.21
CA PHE A 97 28.64 10.99 7.93
C PHE A 97 29.17 12.25 7.25
N GLU A 98 28.53 12.63 6.15
CA GLU A 98 28.82 13.87 5.43
C GLU A 98 27.98 15.02 6.01
N PHE A 99 28.65 15.98 6.63
CA PHE A 99 28.03 17.20 7.17
C PHE A 99 27.87 18.26 6.07
N SER A 100 26.97 19.21 6.31
CA SER A 100 26.59 20.26 5.35
C SER A 100 27.73 21.17 4.87
N ASP A 101 28.84 21.21 5.61
CA ASP A 101 30.04 21.98 5.28
C ASP A 101 31.09 21.18 4.49
N GLY A 102 30.75 19.95 4.08
CA GLY A 102 31.62 19.07 3.31
C GLY A 102 32.58 18.23 4.16
N TYR A 103 32.55 18.34 5.49
CA TYR A 103 33.27 17.41 6.36
C TYR A 103 32.61 16.03 6.30
N ILE A 104 33.39 15.02 5.90
CA ILE A 104 33.01 13.61 5.97
C ILE A 104 33.74 13.01 7.15
N SER A 105 33.00 12.54 8.16
CA SER A 105 33.62 11.83 9.27
C SER A 105 34.10 10.44 8.84
N ASP A 106 35.15 9.94 9.50
CA ASP A 106 35.64 8.57 9.35
C ASP A 106 35.86 7.90 10.72
N GLY A 107 35.08 8.37 11.71
CA GLY A 107 35.11 7.86 13.05
C GLY A 107 34.45 8.78 14.08
N ILE A 108 34.32 8.25 15.29
CA ILE A 108 33.60 8.86 16.42
C ILE A 108 34.19 8.41 17.76
N TYR A 109 34.07 9.29 18.74
CA TYR A 109 34.01 8.91 20.14
C TYR A 109 32.55 8.66 20.53
N TYR A 110 32.25 7.45 20.99
CA TYR A 110 30.92 6.98 21.35
C TYR A 110 30.81 6.82 22.86
N CYS A 111 29.88 7.55 23.48
CA CYS A 111 29.58 7.36 24.89
C CYS A 111 28.64 6.17 25.09
N ASN A 112 29.11 5.13 25.80
CA ASN A 112 28.32 3.95 26.12
C ASN A 112 27.50 4.11 27.40
N GLY A 113 26.75 5.20 27.47
CA GLY A 113 25.93 5.58 28.60
C GLY A 113 25.49 7.03 28.49
N LYS A 114 24.61 7.45 29.39
CA LYS A 114 24.01 8.78 29.36
C LYS A 114 25.11 9.87 29.48
N GLY A 115 24.88 11.05 28.88
CA GLY A 115 25.77 12.22 28.99
C GLY A 115 25.82 12.82 30.40
N GLY A 116 26.67 13.81 30.65
CA GLY A 116 26.63 14.54 31.92
C GLY A 116 27.88 15.38 32.17
N GLU A 117 27.68 16.53 32.83
CA GLU A 117 28.70 17.56 33.07
C GLU A 117 29.97 17.05 33.78
N ALA A 118 29.84 16.02 34.62
CA ALA A 118 30.94 15.45 35.41
C ALA A 118 31.54 14.15 34.85
N ARG A 119 30.99 13.58 33.76
CA ARG A 119 31.35 12.21 33.32
C ARG A 119 31.71 12.03 31.86
N ARG A 120 31.07 12.76 30.94
CA ARG A 120 31.21 12.56 29.48
C ARG A 120 31.13 13.91 28.80
N TYR A 121 32.26 14.58 28.76
CA TYR A 121 32.39 15.93 28.24
C TYR A 121 33.68 16.12 27.46
N LEU A 122 33.65 17.14 26.60
CA LEU A 122 34.82 17.70 25.95
C LEU A 122 35.16 19.02 26.64
N LEU A 123 36.36 19.16 27.20
CA LEU A 123 36.85 20.39 27.79
C LEU A 123 37.92 20.98 26.87
N LEU A 124 37.59 22.09 26.21
CA LEU A 124 38.51 22.82 25.34
C LEU A 124 39.14 23.98 26.11
N LYS A 125 40.46 23.94 26.29
CA LYS A 125 41.24 24.96 27.00
C LYS A 125 41.74 26.04 26.06
N ASN A 126 42.28 27.13 26.64
CA ASN A 126 42.94 28.21 25.92
C ASN A 126 42.09 28.90 24.83
N VAL A 127 40.76 28.79 24.93
CA VAL A 127 39.83 29.48 24.04
C VAL A 127 39.92 30.97 24.31
N LYS A 128 40.00 31.76 23.25
CA LYS A 128 40.04 33.21 23.31
C LYS A 128 38.70 33.78 22.89
N ALA A 129 38.30 34.90 23.50
CA ALA A 129 37.12 35.62 23.06
C ALA A 129 37.22 35.90 21.53
N GLY A 130 36.10 35.71 20.84
CA GLY A 130 36.01 35.80 19.39
C GLY A 130 36.48 34.57 18.61
N ASP A 131 36.92 33.48 19.27
CA ASP A 131 37.05 32.17 18.63
C ASP A 131 35.67 31.62 18.23
N ILE A 132 35.60 30.92 17.10
CA ILE A 132 34.45 30.10 16.74
C ILE A 132 34.78 28.66 17.09
N VAL A 133 34.02 28.08 18.01
CA VAL A 133 34.11 26.65 18.36
C VAL A 133 32.96 25.93 17.69
N THR A 134 33.26 24.90 16.89
CA THR A 134 32.24 24.08 16.24
C THR A 134 32.37 22.63 16.69
N PHE A 135 31.29 22.00 17.12
CA PHE A 135 31.28 20.57 17.42
C PHE A 135 30.24 19.83 16.58
N TYR A 136 30.53 18.56 16.33
CA TYR A 136 29.77 17.66 15.48
C TYR A 136 29.35 16.46 16.31
N GLY A 137 28.06 16.17 16.37
CA GLY A 137 27.55 15.16 17.30
C GLY A 137 26.14 14.66 17.02
N ARG A 138 25.75 13.60 17.75
CA ARG A 138 24.40 13.01 17.79
C ARG A 138 24.17 12.27 19.10
N ALA A 139 22.92 11.90 19.38
CA ALA A 139 22.59 10.87 20.35
C ALA A 139 22.58 9.48 19.66
N SER A 140 23.37 8.55 20.17
CA SER A 140 23.44 7.18 19.62
C SER A 140 22.15 6.38 19.82
N ASN A 141 21.40 6.67 20.88
CA ASN A 141 20.15 6.00 21.22
C ASN A 141 18.90 6.72 20.73
N GLY A 142 19.05 7.79 19.92
CA GLY A 142 17.93 8.56 19.38
C GLY A 142 17.16 9.42 20.38
N SER A 143 17.47 9.34 21.67
CA SER A 143 16.81 10.15 22.71
C SER A 143 17.14 11.63 22.57
N GLU A 144 16.19 12.48 22.95
CA GLU A 144 16.36 13.93 22.98
C GLU A 144 16.93 14.39 24.32
N ASP A 145 17.96 15.22 24.26
CA ASP A 145 18.63 15.79 25.42
C ASP A 145 19.25 17.13 25.04
N LYS A 146 19.58 17.98 26.00
CA LYS A 146 20.28 19.24 25.71
C LYS A 146 21.79 19.05 25.74
N ILE A 147 22.47 19.53 24.71
CA ILE A 147 23.93 19.66 24.68
C ILE A 147 24.31 21.12 24.96
N HIS A 148 25.23 21.32 25.90
CA HIS A 148 25.68 22.62 26.37
C HIS A 148 27.03 22.99 25.78
N PHE A 149 27.25 24.28 25.54
CA PHE A 149 28.54 24.93 25.36
C PHE A 149 28.71 25.95 26.48
N ALA A 150 29.42 25.56 27.54
CA ALA A 150 29.49 26.32 28.77
C ALA A 150 30.93 26.75 29.10
N SER A 151 31.12 28.03 29.45
CA SER A 151 32.40 28.52 29.98
C SER A 151 32.60 28.05 31.42
N VAL A 152 33.82 27.62 31.72
CA VAL A 152 34.17 27.05 33.02
C VAL A 152 35.35 27.76 33.67
N ASN A 153 35.43 27.69 34.99
CA ASN A 153 36.57 28.14 35.79
C ASN A 153 37.76 27.15 35.70
N GLU A 154 38.85 27.43 36.41
CA GLU A 154 40.05 26.58 36.42
C GLU A 154 39.79 25.17 36.99
N SER A 155 38.80 25.00 37.87
CA SER A 155 38.37 23.69 38.38
C SER A 155 37.43 22.93 37.43
N GLY A 156 37.06 23.51 36.29
CA GLY A 156 36.20 22.89 35.28
C GLY A 156 34.71 22.97 35.60
N GLU A 157 34.29 23.80 36.54
CA GLU A 157 32.89 24.09 36.88
C GLU A 157 32.38 25.32 36.14
N LYS A 158 31.09 25.38 35.82
CA LYS A 158 30.49 26.55 35.16
C LYS A 158 30.75 27.83 35.94
N ASN A 159 31.21 28.86 35.23
CA ASN A 159 31.47 30.18 35.82
C ASN A 159 30.32 31.19 35.58
N GLY A 160 29.27 30.78 34.85
CA GLY A 160 28.10 31.61 34.56
C GLY A 160 28.29 32.69 33.49
N ILE A 161 29.45 32.74 32.81
CA ILE A 161 29.74 33.76 31.80
C ILE A 161 29.05 33.45 30.46
N GLN A 162 29.05 32.18 30.02
CA GLN A 162 28.40 31.69 28.82
C GLN A 162 27.92 30.25 29.07
N ASP A 163 26.66 29.95 28.74
CA ASP A 163 26.09 28.60 28.77
C ASP A 163 24.97 28.52 27.74
N GLU A 164 25.36 28.19 26.51
CA GLU A 164 24.42 28.02 25.41
C GLU A 164 24.03 26.56 25.28
N SER A 165 22.76 26.28 24.97
CA SER A 165 22.28 24.91 24.83
C SER A 165 21.54 24.71 23.52
N ALA A 166 21.68 23.52 22.94
CA ALA A 166 20.91 23.09 21.78
C ALA A 166 20.39 21.66 21.97
N TRP A 167 19.37 21.29 21.19
CA TRP A 167 18.83 19.93 21.23
C TRP A 167 19.72 18.94 20.47
N LEU A 168 20.10 17.87 21.16
CA LEU A 168 20.76 16.69 20.64
C LEU A 168 19.71 15.57 20.50
N ASN A 169 19.64 14.94 19.34
CA ASN A 169 18.76 13.78 19.09
C ASN A 169 19.46 12.76 18.18
N GLY A 170 18.71 11.83 17.59
CA GLY A 170 19.24 10.82 16.69
C GLY A 170 19.90 11.33 15.40
N GLU A 171 19.83 12.62 15.08
CA GLU A 171 20.45 13.18 13.87
C GLU A 171 21.88 13.64 14.11
N SER A 172 22.76 13.39 13.13
CA SER A 172 24.10 13.96 13.10
C SER A 172 24.04 15.42 12.69
N ARG A 173 24.40 16.33 13.60
CA ARG A 173 24.33 17.78 13.38
C ARG A 173 25.64 18.47 13.78
N ARG A 174 25.80 19.72 13.34
CA ARG A 174 26.90 20.62 13.71
C ARG A 174 26.36 21.84 14.44
N TRP A 175 27.08 22.31 15.44
CA TRP A 175 26.78 23.54 16.15
C TRP A 175 28.03 24.41 16.26
N SER A 176 27.90 25.69 15.96
CA SER A 176 28.99 26.67 15.99
C SER A 176 28.65 27.78 16.99
N TYR A 177 29.57 28.05 17.92
CA TYR A 177 29.42 29.05 18.96
C TYR A 177 30.60 30.03 18.93
N ILE A 178 30.34 31.31 19.19
CA ILE A 178 31.39 32.32 19.38
C ILE A 178 31.69 32.39 20.87
N ALA A 179 32.95 32.22 21.26
CA ALA A 179 33.38 32.39 22.65
C ALA A 179 33.33 33.88 23.06
N VAL A 180 32.67 34.22 24.17
CA VAL A 180 32.56 35.62 24.64
C VAL A 180 33.66 36.03 25.61
N SER A 181 34.32 35.05 26.23
CA SER A 181 35.41 35.27 27.18
C SER A 181 36.60 34.36 26.92
N ASP A 182 37.79 34.83 27.27
CA ASP A 182 38.98 33.99 27.36
C ASP A 182 38.79 32.94 28.46
N GLY A 183 39.19 31.69 28.23
CA GLY A 183 39.13 30.64 29.23
C GLY A 183 38.99 29.24 28.66
N SER A 184 38.36 28.37 29.44
CA SER A 184 38.05 27.00 29.02
C SER A 184 36.55 26.84 28.83
N TYR A 185 36.16 25.99 27.89
CA TYR A 185 34.77 25.70 27.56
C TYR A 185 34.50 24.21 27.58
N LYS A 186 33.36 23.82 28.14
CA LYS A 186 32.91 22.45 28.22
C LYS A 186 31.76 22.21 27.26
N VAL A 187 31.84 21.13 26.48
CA VAL A 187 30.74 20.58 25.69
C VAL A 187 30.27 19.29 26.33
N TYR A 188 29.00 19.22 26.73
CA TYR A 188 28.45 18.06 27.41
C TYR A 188 26.91 17.99 27.27
N CYS A 189 26.33 16.80 27.36
CA CYS A 189 24.86 16.65 27.39
C CYS A 189 24.33 16.61 28.82
N GLU A 190 23.09 17.05 29.02
CA GLU A 190 22.36 16.79 30.26
C GLU A 190 22.29 15.27 30.53
N ALA A 191 22.16 14.88 31.81
CA ALA A 191 22.23 13.48 32.21
C ALA A 191 20.88 12.74 32.10
N THR A 192 19.96 13.23 31.27
CA THR A 192 18.55 12.80 31.29
C THR A 192 18.39 11.47 30.57
N SER A 193 18.82 11.36 29.30
CA SER A 193 18.49 10.19 28.49
C SER A 193 19.46 9.92 27.32
N ALA A 194 20.10 10.93 26.72
CA ALA A 194 20.92 10.72 25.52
C ALA A 194 22.27 10.10 25.82
N LYS A 195 22.71 9.23 24.91
CA LYS A 195 24.07 8.68 24.85
C LYS A 195 24.87 9.42 23.78
N PRO A 196 25.62 10.49 24.12
CA PRO A 196 26.23 11.36 23.12
C PRO A 196 27.32 10.67 22.31
N VAL A 197 27.47 11.15 21.09
CA VAL A 197 28.51 10.76 20.15
C VAL A 197 29.14 12.03 19.62
N TYR A 198 30.47 12.07 19.61
CA TYR A 198 31.24 13.21 19.13
C TYR A 198 32.09 12.77 17.95
N TYR A 199 31.94 13.44 16.82
CA TYR A 199 32.71 13.19 15.60
C TYR A 199 33.99 14.01 15.60
N ARG A 200 33.82 15.32 15.81
CA ARG A 200 34.84 16.33 15.64
C ARG A 200 34.51 17.53 16.52
N ILE A 201 35.55 18.24 16.95
CA ILE A 201 35.45 19.61 17.42
C ILE A 201 36.53 20.45 16.72
N THR A 202 36.19 21.66 16.30
CA THR A 202 37.12 22.61 15.69
C THR A 202 37.11 23.93 16.44
N ARG A 203 38.27 24.60 16.46
CA ARG A 203 38.41 25.96 16.95
C ARG A 203 39.01 26.81 15.83
N THR A 204 38.25 27.79 15.35
CA THR A 204 38.70 28.76 14.36
C THR A 204 39.15 30.03 15.08
N PRO A 205 40.44 30.40 15.01
CA PRO A 205 40.95 31.60 15.65
C PRO A 205 40.27 32.89 15.16
N GLY A 206 39.77 33.70 16.08
CA GLY A 206 39.35 35.07 15.79
C GLY A 206 40.51 35.96 15.26
N VAL A 207 40.15 37.07 14.62
CA VAL A 207 41.09 38.07 14.08
C VAL A 207 41.38 39.13 15.13
N ASN A 208 42.65 39.41 15.41
CA ASN A 208 43.04 40.49 16.30
C ASN A 208 42.77 41.84 15.63
N VAL A 209 41.79 42.60 16.12
CA VAL A 209 41.45 43.92 15.58
C VAL A 209 41.95 44.99 16.54
N ASN A 210 42.75 45.92 16.03
CA ASN A 210 43.28 47.04 16.81
C ASN A 210 43.18 48.35 16.03
N GLY A 211 43.14 49.47 16.74
CA GLY A 211 43.17 50.79 16.11
C GLY A 211 43.04 51.90 17.13
N SER A 212 43.16 53.14 16.65
CA SER A 212 42.91 54.34 17.43
C SER A 212 41.43 54.69 17.43
N ILE A 213 40.92 55.27 18.52
CA ILE A 213 39.60 55.90 18.58
C ILE A 213 39.78 57.41 18.63
N LYS A 214 39.70 58.07 17.47
CA LYS A 214 39.84 59.52 17.36
C LYS A 214 38.60 60.20 17.96
N GLY A 215 38.78 61.15 18.89
CA GLY A 215 37.66 61.90 19.48
C GLY A 215 37.01 61.24 20.71
N LEU A 216 37.63 60.22 21.29
CA LEU A 216 37.15 59.54 22.49
C LEU A 216 37.30 60.42 23.76
N PRO A 217 36.25 60.63 24.57
CA PRO A 217 36.35 61.26 25.89
C PRO A 217 37.12 60.38 26.89
N SER A 218 37.64 60.96 27.98
CA SER A 218 38.64 60.34 28.89
C SER A 218 38.21 59.05 29.62
N LYS A 219 36.96 58.60 29.48
CA LYS A 219 36.42 57.33 30.03
C LYS A 219 35.37 56.79 29.06
N GLY A 220 35.40 55.48 28.77
CA GLY A 220 34.43 54.78 27.93
C GLY A 220 34.74 53.29 27.76
N GLU A 221 33.73 52.50 27.42
CA GLU A 221 33.83 51.07 27.11
C GLU A 221 33.47 50.87 25.63
N LEU A 222 34.20 50.01 24.90
CA LEU A 222 33.92 49.71 23.51
C LEU A 222 33.50 48.25 23.41
N LYS A 223 32.43 47.98 22.66
CA LYS A 223 32.04 46.62 22.27
C LYS A 223 31.74 46.53 20.79
N PHE A 224 31.79 45.32 20.26
CA PHE A 224 31.47 44.98 18.89
C PHE A 224 30.27 44.05 18.88
N VAL A 225 29.19 44.49 18.26
CA VAL A 225 27.94 43.72 18.16
C VAL A 225 27.92 43.01 16.81
N VAL A 226 27.82 41.68 16.83
CA VAL A 226 27.64 40.87 15.62
C VAL A 226 26.28 41.22 14.99
N SER A 227 26.27 41.54 13.70
CA SER A 227 25.05 42.03 13.03
C SER A 227 23.95 40.96 12.98
N GLU A 228 24.35 39.71 12.81
CA GLU A 228 23.50 38.54 12.60
C GLU A 228 22.98 37.96 13.93
N THR A 229 23.84 37.80 14.93
CA THR A 229 23.50 37.11 16.20
C THR A 229 23.21 38.05 17.36
N LYS A 230 23.51 39.36 17.20
CA LYS A 230 23.45 40.38 18.26
C LYS A 230 24.38 40.14 19.45
N GLN A 231 25.25 39.13 19.36
CA GLN A 231 26.23 38.82 20.40
C GLN A 231 27.25 39.96 20.53
N GLN A 232 27.62 40.27 21.77
CA GLN A 232 28.44 41.42 22.11
C GLN A 232 29.83 40.98 22.51
N LEU A 233 30.85 41.51 21.82
CA LEU A 233 32.25 41.21 22.08
C LEU A 233 32.95 42.46 22.63
N PRO A 234 33.46 42.44 23.87
CA PRO A 234 34.11 43.61 24.46
C PRO A 234 35.45 43.93 23.78
N ALA A 235 35.85 45.18 23.83
CA ALA A 235 37.14 45.68 23.38
C ALA A 235 37.85 46.43 24.52
N LYS A 236 39.14 46.16 24.69
CA LYS A 236 39.96 46.83 25.69
C LYS A 236 40.42 48.17 25.15
N ILE A 237 40.04 49.26 25.81
CA ILE A 237 40.52 50.61 25.50
C ILE A 237 41.75 50.93 26.38
N SER A 238 42.82 51.42 25.77
CA SER A 238 43.99 51.94 26.48
C SER A 238 44.62 53.09 25.69
N GLY A 239 44.80 54.25 26.34
CA GLY A 239 45.49 55.41 25.75
C GLY A 239 44.86 55.95 24.46
N GLY A 240 43.53 55.90 24.32
CA GLY A 240 42.83 56.34 23.09
C GLY A 240 42.92 55.35 21.92
N SER A 241 43.44 54.15 22.15
CA SER A 241 43.41 53.02 21.21
C SER A 241 42.59 51.87 21.77
N TYR A 242 42.12 50.99 20.91
CA TYR A 242 41.41 49.77 21.30
C TYR A 242 42.08 48.52 20.73
N THR A 243 41.89 47.43 21.46
CA THR A 243 42.21 46.08 20.99
C THR A 243 41.05 45.15 21.29
N THR A 244 40.70 44.30 20.33
CA THR A 244 39.70 43.24 20.49
C THR A 244 40.04 42.08 19.57
N ARG A 245 39.26 41.01 19.65
CA ARG A 245 39.38 39.85 18.79
C ARG A 245 38.00 39.46 18.28
N LEU A 246 37.83 39.49 16.95
CA LEU A 246 36.52 39.34 16.30
C LEU A 246 36.50 38.10 15.42
N PRO A 247 35.41 37.31 15.40
CA PRO A 247 35.30 36.16 14.51
C PRO A 247 35.26 36.59 13.04
N ALA A 248 35.86 35.77 12.18
CA ALA A 248 35.86 35.99 10.73
C ALA A 248 34.54 35.52 10.10
N GLY A 249 34.17 36.13 8.98
CA GLY A 249 32.92 35.86 8.26
C GLY A 249 31.71 36.70 8.71
N PHE A 250 31.90 37.66 9.62
CA PHE A 250 30.82 38.45 10.21
C PHE A 250 31.01 39.95 9.97
N THR A 251 29.91 40.69 10.08
CA THR A 251 29.91 42.15 10.14
C THR A 251 29.57 42.60 11.55
N PHE A 252 30.35 43.54 12.07
CA PHE A 252 30.26 44.06 13.42
C PHE A 252 29.93 45.53 13.41
N THR A 253 29.09 45.94 14.34
CA THR A 253 28.89 47.35 14.70
C THR A 253 29.69 47.66 15.96
N ALA A 254 30.63 48.60 15.88
CA ALA A 254 31.36 49.16 17.00
C ALA A 254 30.44 50.08 17.80
N VAL A 255 30.38 49.86 19.12
CA VAL A 255 29.48 50.57 20.03
C VAL A 255 30.28 51.09 21.21
N LEU A 256 30.21 52.40 21.45
CA LEU A 256 30.80 53.06 22.60
C LEU A 256 29.76 53.19 23.71
N GLU A 257 30.08 52.68 24.91
CA GLU A 257 29.23 52.68 26.09
C GLU A 257 29.92 53.39 27.27
N GLY A 258 29.14 53.74 28.29
CA GLY A 258 29.67 54.44 29.48
C GLY A 258 30.07 55.90 29.25
N VAL A 259 29.87 56.43 28.04
CA VAL A 259 30.18 57.82 27.66
C VAL A 259 28.90 58.53 27.22
N LYS A 260 28.23 59.20 28.17
CA LYS A 260 27.00 59.92 27.87
C LYS A 260 27.27 60.99 26.81
N GLY A 261 26.51 60.95 25.71
CA GLY A 261 26.61 61.92 24.62
C GLY A 261 27.72 61.69 23.61
N PHE A 262 28.30 60.48 23.49
CA PHE A 262 29.31 60.16 22.46
C PHE A 262 29.10 58.76 21.85
N GLY A 263 29.31 58.62 20.54
CA GLY A 263 29.15 57.36 19.81
C GLY A 263 30.14 57.23 18.64
N ILE A 264 30.26 56.03 18.07
CA ILE A 264 31.19 55.76 16.97
C ILE A 264 30.60 56.23 15.63
N SER A 265 31.36 57.06 14.92
CA SER A 265 31.07 57.67 13.62
C SER A 265 30.72 56.62 12.57
N ALA A 266 29.78 56.92 11.67
CA ALA A 266 29.10 55.98 10.78
C ALA A 266 30.10 55.38 9.78
N ASP A 267 31.03 56.24 9.33
CA ASP A 267 32.13 55.90 8.44
C ASP A 267 33.08 54.85 9.01
N THR A 268 33.11 54.69 10.34
CA THR A 268 34.05 53.81 11.03
C THR A 268 33.39 52.72 11.88
N LYS A 269 32.11 52.86 12.22
CA LYS A 269 31.42 51.94 13.15
C LYS A 269 31.16 50.54 12.58
N GLN A 270 31.01 50.41 11.25
CA GLN A 270 30.83 49.11 10.62
C GLN A 270 32.19 48.49 10.28
N ILE A 271 32.40 47.25 10.73
CA ILE A 271 33.60 46.46 10.46
C ILE A 271 33.17 45.10 9.94
N SER A 272 33.51 44.77 8.70
CA SER A 272 33.35 43.42 8.17
C SER A 272 34.68 42.69 8.21
N ILE A 273 34.68 41.50 8.80
CA ILE A 273 35.85 40.62 8.82
C ILE A 273 35.59 39.50 7.82
N SER A 274 36.34 39.45 6.71
CA SER A 274 36.20 38.37 5.72
C SER A 274 36.63 37.03 6.31
N GLN A 275 36.11 35.93 5.77
CA GLN A 275 36.47 34.57 6.20
C GLN A 275 37.99 34.33 6.06
N ASP A 276 38.60 34.89 5.00
CA ASP A 276 40.04 34.81 4.70
C ASP A 276 40.90 35.92 5.33
N ALA A 277 40.37 36.68 6.29
CA ALA A 277 41.11 37.76 6.93
C ALA A 277 42.43 37.28 7.57
N GLN A 278 43.46 38.13 7.53
CA GLN A 278 44.75 37.89 8.19
C GLN A 278 44.62 37.77 9.72
N ALA A 279 45.67 37.27 10.38
CA ALA A 279 45.69 37.10 11.85
C ALA A 279 45.46 38.40 12.64
N SER A 280 45.78 39.55 12.07
CA SER A 280 45.50 40.86 12.63
C SER A 280 45.00 41.84 11.57
N LEU A 281 44.15 42.77 12.01
CA LEU A 281 43.61 43.84 11.19
C LEU A 281 43.73 45.16 11.97
N LYS A 282 44.22 46.21 11.31
CA LYS A 282 44.17 47.57 11.85
C LYS A 282 42.93 48.29 11.33
N LYS A 283 42.08 48.80 12.23
CA LYS A 283 40.91 49.59 11.88
C LYS A 283 40.76 50.73 12.89
N ASP A 284 40.94 51.96 12.42
CA ASP A 284 40.72 53.15 13.25
C ASP A 284 39.22 53.48 13.34
N LEU A 285 38.78 53.88 14.52
CA LEU A 285 37.44 54.35 14.82
C LEU A 285 37.46 55.87 15.06
N ALA A 286 36.35 56.54 14.81
CA ALA A 286 36.16 57.93 15.22
C ALA A 286 34.96 58.01 16.16
N ALA A 287 35.14 58.50 17.39
CA ALA A 287 34.05 58.86 18.28
C ALA A 287 33.66 60.32 18.03
N SER A 288 32.36 60.60 18.01
CA SER A 288 31.79 61.92 17.80
C SER A 288 30.74 62.21 18.86
N GLU A 289 30.62 63.49 19.23
CA GLU A 289 29.60 63.95 20.18
C GLU A 289 28.20 63.73 19.57
N MET A 290 27.38 63.00 20.30
CA MET A 290 26.00 62.68 20.00
C MET A 290 25.12 63.74 20.64
N LYS A 291 24.62 64.66 19.81
CA LYS A 291 23.54 65.55 20.24
C LYS A 291 22.28 64.69 20.42
N THR A 292 21.57 64.87 21.52
CA THR A 292 20.26 64.27 21.77
C THR A 292 19.24 65.38 22.04
N TYR A 293 17.96 65.10 21.83
CA TYR A 293 16.84 65.91 22.26
C TYR A 293 15.83 65.01 22.97
N ILE A 294 15.06 65.58 23.89
CA ILE A 294 14.01 64.84 24.59
C ILE A 294 12.79 64.76 23.67
N VAL A 295 12.29 63.55 23.48
CA VAL A 295 10.94 63.30 22.99
C VAL A 295 10.08 62.80 24.15
N ASP A 296 8.87 63.32 24.23
CA ASP A 296 7.83 62.76 25.09
C ASP A 296 6.51 62.65 24.34
N GLY A 297 5.56 61.96 24.94
CA GLY A 297 4.24 61.80 24.36
C GLY A 297 3.36 60.90 25.19
N LYS A 298 2.06 60.99 24.94
CA LYS A 298 1.07 60.02 25.42
C LYS A 298 1.06 58.81 24.49
N ILE A 299 0.77 57.64 25.07
CA ILE A 299 0.45 56.43 24.30
C ILE A 299 -1.04 56.16 24.49
N SER A 300 -1.81 56.26 23.40
CA SER A 300 -3.25 56.03 23.39
C SER A 300 -3.57 54.70 22.70
N GLY A 301 -4.61 54.01 23.19
CA GLY A 301 -5.11 52.77 22.60
C GLY A 301 -4.84 51.49 23.41
N PHE A 302 -3.99 51.54 24.44
CA PHE A 302 -3.92 50.47 25.43
C PHE A 302 -5.24 50.36 26.22
N ALA A 303 -5.62 49.13 26.60
CA ALA A 303 -6.71 48.89 27.53
C ALA A 303 -6.38 49.50 28.92
N LYS A 304 -7.41 49.89 29.69
CA LYS A 304 -7.22 50.55 31.00
C LYS A 304 -6.47 49.69 32.02
N ASP A 305 -6.56 48.37 31.88
CA ASP A 305 -5.94 47.35 32.73
C ASP A 305 -4.63 46.80 32.16
N PHE A 306 -4.12 47.34 31.05
CA PHE A 306 -2.84 46.94 30.48
C PHE A 306 -1.68 47.16 31.47
N SER A 307 -0.93 46.10 31.76
CA SER A 307 0.28 46.18 32.59
C SER A 307 1.48 46.58 31.75
N SER A 308 2.03 47.78 31.98
CA SER A 308 3.23 48.25 31.28
C SER A 308 4.54 47.74 31.88
N SER A 309 4.52 46.94 32.95
CA SER A 309 5.71 46.53 33.71
C SER A 309 6.77 45.77 32.91
N SER A 310 6.36 45.10 31.83
CA SER A 310 7.22 44.38 30.89
C SER A 310 7.25 44.99 29.49
N ALA A 311 6.49 46.07 29.27
CA ALA A 311 6.29 46.65 27.94
C ALA A 311 7.24 47.83 27.71
N LYS A 312 7.90 47.85 26.55
CA LYS A 312 8.85 48.90 26.15
C LYS A 312 8.53 49.38 24.74
N LEU A 313 8.78 50.66 24.49
CA LEU A 313 8.90 51.18 23.14
C LEU A 313 10.32 50.98 22.66
N VAL A 314 10.48 50.40 21.47
CA VAL A 314 11.79 50.24 20.83
C VAL A 314 11.87 51.20 19.66
N MET A 315 12.68 52.25 19.83
CA MET A 315 12.97 53.26 18.82
C MET A 315 14.17 52.79 18.00
N THR A 316 13.93 52.30 16.78
CA THR A 316 14.96 51.71 15.93
C THR A 316 15.42 52.70 14.86
N PRO A 317 16.69 53.16 14.89
CA PRO A 317 17.22 54.02 13.84
C PRO A 317 17.52 53.23 12.54
N PRO A 318 17.79 53.93 11.42
CA PRO A 318 18.22 53.26 10.18
C PRO A 318 19.52 52.49 10.41
N ALA A 319 19.71 51.34 9.74
CA ALA A 319 20.85 50.43 9.97
C ALA A 319 22.25 51.08 9.89
N ASN A 320 22.39 52.19 9.15
CA ASN A 320 23.64 52.94 8.98
C ASN A 320 23.82 54.11 9.96
N SER A 321 22.90 54.34 10.89
CA SER A 321 22.90 55.45 11.85
C SER A 321 23.96 55.33 12.94
N LEU A 322 24.56 56.43 13.40
CA LEU A 322 25.48 56.47 14.56
C LEU A 322 24.89 55.90 15.85
N TYR A 323 23.56 55.88 15.92
CA TYR A 323 22.77 55.67 17.11
C TYR A 323 22.25 54.23 17.17
N LEU A 324 22.09 53.70 18.38
CA LEU A 324 21.56 52.36 18.63
C LEU A 324 20.03 52.40 18.75
N PRO A 325 19.34 51.25 18.64
CA PRO A 325 17.97 51.15 19.10
C PRO A 325 17.86 51.57 20.57
N ILE A 326 16.85 52.38 20.88
CA ILE A 326 16.62 52.89 22.22
C ILE A 326 15.35 52.26 22.76
N GLU A 327 15.50 51.57 23.89
CA GLU A 327 14.37 51.06 24.66
C GLU A 327 13.89 52.16 25.61
N ILE A 328 12.62 52.53 25.50
CA ILE A 328 11.98 53.53 26.35
C ILE A 328 10.91 52.83 27.17
N GLU A 329 10.99 53.01 28.50
CA GLU A 329 9.97 52.52 29.42
C GLU A 329 8.63 53.21 29.19
N ILE A 330 7.55 52.42 29.24
CA ILE A 330 6.19 52.94 29.19
C ILE A 330 5.74 53.23 30.62
N GLN A 331 5.57 54.52 30.92
CA GLN A 331 5.06 54.99 32.20
C GLN A 331 3.54 54.87 32.20
N ASN A 332 2.96 54.38 33.31
CA ASN A 332 1.52 54.33 33.54
C ASN A 332 1.20 55.10 34.83
N THR A 333 0.46 56.20 34.70
CA THR A 333 -0.06 56.96 35.84
C THR A 333 -1.59 56.94 35.79
N ASN A 334 -2.23 56.21 36.70
CA ASN A 334 -3.69 56.11 36.81
C ASN A 334 -4.42 55.71 35.50
N GLY A 335 -3.79 54.88 34.65
CA GLY A 335 -4.36 54.43 33.38
C GLY A 335 -4.09 55.36 32.19
N GLU A 336 -3.31 56.43 32.38
CA GLU A 336 -2.71 57.19 31.28
C GLU A 336 -1.29 56.68 31.01
N PHE A 337 -1.03 56.25 29.78
CA PHE A 337 0.27 55.77 29.35
C PHE A 337 1.06 56.89 28.68
N SER A 338 2.33 57.02 29.02
CA SER A 338 3.23 58.01 28.44
C SER A 338 4.63 57.45 28.31
N PHE A 339 5.44 58.10 27.49
CA PHE A 339 6.86 57.77 27.36
C PHE A 339 7.67 59.06 27.37
N LYS A 340 8.93 58.93 27.75
CA LYS A 340 9.93 59.99 27.66
C LYS A 340 11.25 59.37 27.29
N GLY A 341 11.73 59.67 26.09
CA GLY A 341 13.00 59.18 25.57
C GLY A 341 13.92 60.33 25.18
N GLU A 342 15.21 60.03 25.10
CA GLU A 342 16.18 60.92 24.45
C GLU A 342 16.47 60.34 23.06
N LEU A 343 16.18 61.10 22.00
CA LEU A 343 16.42 60.72 20.60
C LEU A 343 17.38 61.69 19.93
N GLU A 344 17.91 61.31 18.77
CA GLU A 344 18.98 62.06 18.12
C GLU A 344 18.51 62.87 16.90
N PRO A 345 19.06 64.08 16.72
CA PRO A 345 18.53 65.06 15.77
C PRO A 345 18.75 64.61 14.33
N ALA A 346 17.75 64.84 13.48
CA ALA A 346 17.73 64.48 12.05
C ALA A 346 17.92 62.98 11.76
N VAL A 347 17.52 62.12 12.71
CA VAL A 347 17.47 60.65 12.54
C VAL A 347 16.03 60.21 12.56
N GLN A 348 15.65 59.38 11.58
CA GLN A 348 14.31 58.82 11.48
C GLN A 348 14.22 57.48 12.22
N TYR A 349 13.63 57.47 13.41
CA TYR A 349 13.38 56.27 14.20
C TYR A 349 12.07 55.61 13.80
N ALA A 350 12.11 54.32 13.49
CA ALA A 350 10.92 53.48 13.42
C ALA A 350 10.55 52.98 14.82
N VAL A 351 9.26 52.95 15.15
CA VAL A 351 8.78 52.54 16.48
C VAL A 351 8.19 51.16 16.45
N SER A 352 8.54 50.35 17.44
CA SER A 352 7.91 49.06 17.71
C SER A 352 7.70 48.87 19.21
N LEU A 353 6.95 47.82 19.58
CA LEU A 353 6.70 47.45 20.96
C LEU A 353 7.41 46.13 21.27
N GLU A 354 8.01 46.06 22.45
CA GLU A 354 8.50 44.83 23.07
C GLU A 354 7.68 44.54 24.33
N GLY A 355 7.36 43.27 24.59
CA GLY A 355 6.60 42.86 25.78
C GLY A 355 5.11 43.24 25.77
N ALA A 356 4.60 43.79 24.66
CA ALA A 356 3.18 44.11 24.43
C ALA A 356 2.64 43.39 23.17
N ASN A 357 2.71 42.06 23.18
CA ASN A 357 2.55 41.22 21.98
C ASN A 357 1.15 41.28 21.33
N ASP A 358 0.12 41.70 22.07
CA ASP A 358 -1.25 41.89 21.55
C ASP A 358 -1.48 43.21 20.85
N TYR A 359 -0.51 44.14 20.91
CA TYR A 359 -0.65 45.47 20.35
C TYR A 359 0.31 45.65 19.16
N THR A 360 -0.07 46.55 18.27
CA THR A 360 0.79 47.04 17.21
C THR A 360 0.77 48.56 17.22
N VAL A 361 1.87 49.17 16.82
CA VAL A 361 1.94 50.63 16.65
C VAL A 361 1.29 50.98 15.31
N ALA A 362 0.52 52.06 15.27
CA ALA A 362 -0.09 52.54 14.03
C ALA A 362 0.96 52.71 12.90
N LYS A 363 0.59 52.31 11.68
CA LYS A 363 1.48 52.39 10.50
C LYS A 363 2.03 53.82 10.34
N ASP A 364 3.29 53.90 9.90
CA ASP A 364 4.03 55.14 9.61
C ASP A 364 4.35 56.02 10.84
N THR A 365 4.26 55.48 12.06
CA THR A 365 4.76 56.16 13.26
C THR A 365 6.28 56.17 13.24
N VAL A 366 6.84 57.27 12.73
CA VAL A 366 8.28 57.57 12.76
C VAL A 366 8.56 58.80 13.62
N PHE A 367 9.72 58.82 14.27
CA PHE A 367 10.19 59.97 15.04
C PHE A 367 11.41 60.58 14.36
N GLU A 368 11.32 61.86 14.00
CA GLU A 368 12.39 62.63 13.41
C GLU A 368 12.20 64.09 13.84
N GLY A 369 13.25 64.71 14.38
CA GLY A 369 13.25 66.10 14.78
C GLY A 369 14.66 66.57 15.08
N THR A 370 14.85 67.85 15.38
CA THR A 370 16.18 68.45 15.63
C THR A 370 16.31 69.14 16.99
N ALA A 371 15.22 69.20 17.75
CA ALA A 371 15.10 69.77 19.09
C ALA A 371 13.96 69.06 19.83
N ALA A 372 13.79 69.30 21.13
CA ALA A 372 12.78 68.63 21.93
C ALA A 372 11.36 68.86 21.39
N PHE A 373 10.56 67.81 21.28
CA PHE A 373 9.16 67.90 20.86
C PHE A 373 8.32 66.79 21.48
N THR A 374 7.02 67.05 21.58
CA THR A 374 6.02 66.06 22.04
C THR A 374 5.34 65.44 20.82
N LYS A 375 5.26 64.11 20.76
CA LYS A 375 4.49 63.39 19.74
C LYS A 375 3.89 62.12 20.32
N ASP A 376 2.56 62.08 20.31
CA ASP A 376 1.80 60.94 20.82
C ASP A 376 1.92 59.72 19.91
N ILE A 377 1.79 58.53 20.49
CA ILE A 377 1.80 57.24 19.81
C ILE A 377 0.42 56.62 19.94
N GLN A 378 -0.17 56.22 18.82
CA GLN A 378 -1.35 55.39 18.81
C GLN A 378 -0.94 53.92 18.69
N VAL A 379 -1.43 53.09 19.61
CA VAL A 379 -1.37 51.63 19.53
C VAL A 379 -2.75 51.07 19.27
N GLU A 380 -2.80 49.94 18.59
CA GLU A 380 -4.04 49.24 18.28
C GLU A 380 -3.92 47.77 18.69
N LEU A 381 -5.01 47.21 19.23
CA LEU A 381 -5.10 45.76 19.46
C LEU A 381 -5.03 45.04 18.11
N LYS A 382 -4.18 44.02 18.05
CA LYS A 382 -4.21 43.06 16.94
C LYS A 382 -5.59 42.40 16.91
N PRO A 383 -6.15 42.14 15.72
CA PRO A 383 -7.37 41.36 15.60
C PRO A 383 -7.22 40.02 16.32
N VAL A 384 -8.24 39.66 17.10
CA VAL A 384 -8.37 38.35 17.73
C VAL A 384 -9.64 37.67 17.25
N TYR A 385 -9.60 36.35 17.19
CA TYR A 385 -10.66 35.51 16.66
C TYR A 385 -11.08 34.49 17.72
N ASP A 386 -12.35 34.15 17.74
CA ASP A 386 -12.86 33.13 18.67
C ASP A 386 -12.24 31.78 18.32
N VAL A 387 -11.64 31.14 19.32
CA VAL A 387 -11.10 29.78 19.23
C VAL A 387 -11.79 28.93 20.28
N ASN A 388 -12.53 27.91 19.85
CA ASN A 388 -13.33 27.07 20.74
C ASN A 388 -13.37 25.62 20.28
N GLY A 389 -13.77 24.73 21.19
CA GLY A 389 -13.92 23.31 20.88
C GLY A 389 -14.24 22.48 22.11
N LYS A 390 -14.32 21.18 21.91
CA LYS A 390 -14.51 20.16 22.96
C LYS A 390 -13.20 19.44 23.24
N PHE A 391 -13.05 18.91 24.45
CA PHE A 391 -12.07 17.87 24.72
C PHE A 391 -12.64 16.51 24.31
N ILE A 392 -11.89 15.75 23.53
CA ILE A 392 -12.23 14.40 23.05
C ILE A 392 -11.10 13.41 23.40
N GLY A 393 -11.31 12.11 23.20
CA GLY A 393 -10.32 11.07 23.56
C GLY A 393 -10.50 10.57 24.99
N ASP A 394 -9.43 10.51 25.77
CA ASP A 394 -9.50 10.19 27.20
C ASP A 394 -9.99 11.41 27.99
N THR A 395 -11.28 11.38 28.30
CA THR A 395 -12.00 12.44 29.00
C THR A 395 -12.19 12.15 30.50
N SER A 396 -11.44 11.19 31.05
CA SER A 396 -11.61 10.73 32.43
C SER A 396 -11.32 11.81 33.49
N ILE A 397 -10.43 12.75 33.18
CA ILE A 397 -10.18 13.96 33.97
C ILE A 397 -10.14 15.14 33.00
N MET A 398 -10.97 16.15 33.26
CA MET A 398 -11.07 17.35 32.43
C MET A 398 -10.23 18.48 33.02
N PRO A 399 -9.43 19.18 32.19
CA PRO A 399 -8.69 20.35 32.62
C PRO A 399 -9.65 21.50 32.97
N SER A 400 -9.29 22.30 33.97
CA SER A 400 -10.02 23.53 34.35
C SER A 400 -9.54 24.76 33.56
N SER A 401 -8.38 24.67 32.91
CA SER A 401 -7.80 25.72 32.08
C SER A 401 -7.02 25.11 30.91
N ILE A 402 -6.89 25.88 29.84
CA ILE A 402 -6.10 25.52 28.66
C ILE A 402 -5.21 26.71 28.29
N SER A 403 -3.98 26.44 27.85
CA SER A 403 -3.05 27.48 27.42
C SER A 403 -2.66 27.30 25.95
N PHE A 404 -2.42 28.40 25.25
CA PHE A 404 -2.04 28.43 23.83
C PHE A 404 -0.79 29.25 23.69
N LYS A 405 0.34 28.59 23.45
CA LYS A 405 1.63 29.24 23.25
C LYS A 405 1.84 29.51 21.78
N ASN A 406 1.88 30.77 21.40
CA ASN A 406 2.16 31.18 20.04
C ASN A 406 3.60 30.76 19.66
N LEU A 407 3.74 30.08 18.53
CA LEU A 407 5.01 29.55 18.07
C LEU A 407 5.91 30.61 17.42
N GLU A 408 5.33 31.73 16.96
CA GLU A 408 6.10 32.80 16.32
C GLU A 408 6.81 33.73 17.33
N ASP A 409 6.21 34.01 18.49
CA ASP A 409 6.77 34.94 19.49
C ASP A 409 6.80 34.41 20.94
N GLY A 410 6.31 33.19 21.18
CA GLY A 410 6.29 32.55 22.50
C GLY A 410 5.20 33.06 23.46
N TYR A 411 4.37 34.02 23.07
CA TYR A 411 3.32 34.56 23.93
C TYR A 411 2.24 33.51 24.22
N THR A 412 1.83 33.40 25.49
CA THR A 412 0.87 32.38 25.92
C THR A 412 -0.46 32.99 26.31
N TYR A 413 -1.52 32.60 25.63
CA TYR A 413 -2.91 32.92 26.01
C TYR A 413 -3.43 31.82 26.94
N THR A 414 -4.28 32.20 27.90
CA THR A 414 -5.00 31.23 28.75
C THR A 414 -6.50 31.32 28.47
N GLY A 415 -7.14 30.17 28.25
CA GLY A 415 -8.59 30.02 28.10
C GLY A 415 -9.18 29.26 29.29
N ALA A 416 -10.43 29.59 29.62
CA ALA A 416 -11.20 28.82 30.59
C ALA A 416 -11.69 27.51 29.96
N ALA A 417 -11.68 26.43 30.75
CA ALA A 417 -12.24 25.14 30.38
C ALA A 417 -13.27 24.68 31.43
N ALA A 418 -14.47 24.33 30.98
CA ALA A 418 -15.55 23.86 31.85
C ALA A 418 -16.48 22.94 31.09
N ASN A 419 -17.05 21.94 31.76
CA ASN A 419 -18.01 20.99 31.16
C ASN A 419 -17.53 20.34 29.85
N GLY A 420 -16.22 20.08 29.72
CA GLY A 420 -15.62 19.44 28.55
C GLY A 420 -15.50 20.32 27.31
N ILE A 421 -15.75 21.64 27.42
CA ILE A 421 -15.52 22.62 26.36
C ILE A 421 -14.48 23.65 26.80
N TYR A 422 -13.82 24.24 25.81
CA TYR A 422 -12.93 25.37 26.02
C TYR A 422 -13.26 26.51 25.04
N GLY A 423 -12.87 27.71 25.43
CA GLY A 423 -12.98 28.89 24.59
C GLY A 423 -11.95 29.95 24.97
N THR A 424 -11.38 30.59 23.97
CA THR A 424 -10.52 31.76 24.12
C THR A 424 -10.57 32.62 22.86
N LYS A 425 -9.85 33.75 22.87
CA LYS A 425 -9.61 34.56 21.68
C LYS A 425 -8.11 34.59 21.40
N LEU A 426 -7.72 34.20 20.19
CA LEU A 426 -6.33 34.18 19.75
C LEU A 426 -6.16 35.13 18.57
N ARG A 427 -4.98 35.75 18.45
CA ARG A 427 -4.59 36.48 17.24
C ARG A 427 -4.21 35.50 16.12
N ASP A 428 -3.92 36.04 14.94
CA ASP A 428 -3.31 35.26 13.86
C ASP A 428 -1.96 34.67 14.30
N GLY A 429 -1.74 33.41 13.95
CA GLY A 429 -0.53 32.67 14.29
C GLY A 429 -0.76 31.17 14.46
N ASN A 430 0.32 30.44 14.68
CA ASN A 430 0.29 29.03 15.04
C ASN A 430 0.55 28.87 16.54
N TYR A 431 -0.19 27.97 17.17
CA TYR A 431 -0.21 27.82 18.62
C TYR A 431 0.02 26.37 19.00
N GLU A 432 0.95 26.12 19.91
CA GLU A 432 1.05 24.89 20.69
C GLU A 432 0.01 24.92 21.80
N VAL A 433 -0.80 23.87 21.92
CA VAL A 433 -1.78 23.74 23.00
C VAL A 433 -1.09 23.12 24.21
N LEU A 434 -0.95 23.92 25.26
CA LEU A 434 -0.41 23.51 26.55
C LEU A 434 -1.58 23.14 27.46
N CYS A 435 -1.90 21.85 27.49
CA CYS A 435 -3.01 21.34 28.28
C CYS A 435 -2.72 19.93 28.79
N GLU A 436 -2.64 19.79 30.11
CA GLU A 436 -2.42 18.50 30.75
C GLU A 436 -3.18 18.39 32.07
N THR A 437 -3.48 17.14 32.45
CA THR A 437 -4.01 16.76 33.74
C THR A 437 -3.03 15.80 34.43
N GLU A 438 -3.40 15.27 35.59
CA GLU A 438 -2.63 14.21 36.24
C GLU A 438 -2.52 12.95 35.37
N LYS A 439 -3.53 12.66 34.53
CA LYS A 439 -3.62 11.42 33.74
C LYS A 439 -3.47 11.62 32.24
N THR A 440 -3.73 12.81 31.71
CA THR A 440 -3.82 13.05 30.27
C THR A 440 -3.00 14.27 29.84
N SER A 441 -2.59 14.29 28.57
CA SER A 441 -1.92 15.41 27.92
C SER A 441 -2.43 15.53 26.48
N THR A 442 -2.08 16.64 25.82
CA THR A 442 -2.31 16.81 24.38
C THR A 442 -1.02 17.23 23.71
N MET A 443 -0.96 16.98 22.40
CA MET A 443 0.08 17.49 21.51
C MET A 443 -0.51 18.33 20.37
N ASN A 444 -1.74 18.84 20.58
CA ASN A 444 -2.43 19.59 19.55
C ASN A 444 -1.85 20.97 19.29
N HIS A 445 -2.03 21.42 18.07
CA HIS A 445 -1.76 22.77 17.61
C HIS A 445 -3.01 23.42 17.03
N ILE A 446 -3.06 24.74 17.05
CA ILE A 446 -4.12 25.54 16.39
C ILE A 446 -3.47 26.57 15.50
N SER A 447 -3.96 26.69 14.27
CA SER A 447 -3.59 27.76 13.35
C SER A 447 -4.76 28.70 13.18
N VAL A 448 -4.55 29.99 13.43
CA VAL A 448 -5.55 31.05 13.27
C VAL A 448 -5.12 31.96 12.13
N SER A 449 -6.03 32.19 11.19
CA SER A 449 -5.79 33.03 10.01
C SER A 449 -7.06 33.77 9.60
N GLY A 450 -7.20 35.01 10.08
CA GLY A 450 -8.21 35.96 9.64
C GLY A 450 -9.65 35.64 10.05
N SER A 451 -9.89 34.57 10.82
CA SER A 451 -11.24 34.06 11.10
C SER A 451 -11.31 33.18 12.34
N ASN A 452 -12.52 33.03 12.89
CA ASN A 452 -12.82 32.16 14.03
C ASN A 452 -12.49 30.69 13.71
N VAL A 453 -11.96 29.96 14.69
CA VAL A 453 -11.54 28.56 14.56
C VAL A 453 -12.30 27.69 15.55
N THR A 454 -12.89 26.59 15.07
CA THR A 454 -13.42 25.52 15.91
C THR A 454 -12.59 24.26 15.69
N LYS A 455 -11.90 23.78 16.74
CA LYS A 455 -11.10 22.55 16.70
C LYS A 455 -11.26 21.82 18.04
N ASP A 456 -11.63 20.55 18.02
CA ASP A 456 -11.65 19.76 19.25
C ASP A 456 -10.21 19.39 19.66
N ILE A 457 -9.94 19.26 20.95
CA ILE A 457 -8.62 18.89 21.49
C ILE A 457 -8.64 17.42 21.89
N LEU A 458 -7.77 16.62 21.28
CA LEU A 458 -7.58 15.22 21.62
C LEU A 458 -6.70 15.12 22.87
N MET A 459 -7.29 14.59 23.94
CA MET A 459 -6.62 14.27 25.19
C MET A 459 -6.22 12.80 25.18
N SER A 460 -4.96 12.54 25.46
CA SER A 460 -4.36 11.20 25.43
C SER A 460 -3.77 10.87 26.79
N ALA A 461 -3.83 9.59 27.18
CA ALA A 461 -3.25 9.16 28.45
C ALA A 461 -1.73 9.40 28.48
N LYS A 462 -1.25 10.05 29.55
CA LYS A 462 0.18 10.20 29.85
C LYS A 462 0.82 8.85 30.14
N ASP A 463 0.11 8.02 30.90
CA ASP A 463 0.51 6.66 31.18
C ASP A 463 0.10 5.74 30.03
N LYS A 464 1.05 5.48 29.13
CA LYS A 464 0.89 4.50 28.04
C LYS A 464 1.24 3.07 28.48
N THR A 465 1.46 2.81 29.78
CA THR A 465 1.71 1.45 30.25
C THR A 465 0.51 0.56 30.00
N VAL A 466 0.78 -0.63 29.46
CA VAL A 466 -0.25 -1.61 29.16
C VAL A 466 -0.53 -2.39 30.43
N ASN A 467 -1.68 -2.14 31.06
CA ASN A 467 -2.14 -2.92 32.21
C ASN A 467 -2.39 -4.37 31.80
N GLN A 468 -1.94 -5.32 32.62
CA GLN A 468 -2.18 -6.74 32.36
C GLN A 468 -3.67 -7.06 32.43
N ILE A 469 -4.16 -7.82 31.44
CA ILE A 469 -5.54 -8.31 31.40
C ILE A 469 -5.54 -9.86 31.39
N PRO A 470 -6.66 -10.50 31.79
CA PRO A 470 -6.75 -11.95 31.77
C PRO A 470 -6.49 -12.54 30.38
N LEU A 471 -5.68 -13.59 30.32
CA LEU A 471 -5.34 -14.31 29.10
C LEU A 471 -6.60 -14.88 28.43
N LYS A 472 -6.81 -14.56 27.16
CA LYS A 472 -7.85 -15.15 26.30
C LYS A 472 -7.19 -15.71 25.05
N LYS A 473 -7.27 -17.03 24.86
CA LYS A 473 -6.56 -17.74 23.79
C LYS A 473 -7.10 -17.45 22.40
N ASP A 474 -8.40 -17.19 22.26
CA ASP A 474 -9.03 -16.90 20.98
C ASP A 474 -9.73 -15.54 21.04
N ILE A 475 -9.30 -14.62 20.19
CA ILE A 475 -9.89 -13.29 20.05
C ILE A 475 -10.26 -13.01 18.60
N TYR A 476 -11.33 -12.23 18.39
CA TYR A 476 -11.97 -12.08 17.08
C TYR A 476 -11.99 -10.63 16.60
N VAL A 477 -11.64 -10.41 15.32
CA VAL A 477 -11.60 -9.11 14.65
C VAL A 477 -12.60 -9.09 13.49
N GLY A 478 -13.57 -8.19 13.55
CA GLY A 478 -14.65 -8.05 12.56
C GLY A 478 -15.70 -9.18 12.59
N GLY A 479 -16.70 -9.09 11.72
CA GLY A 479 -17.77 -10.10 11.57
C GLY A 479 -18.84 -10.08 12.67
N LYS A 480 -19.68 -11.13 12.73
CA LYS A 480 -20.80 -11.24 13.71
C LYS A 480 -20.36 -11.52 15.15
N LYS A 481 -19.19 -12.13 15.34
CA LYS A 481 -18.58 -12.41 16.64
C LYS A 481 -17.27 -11.63 16.71
N GLN A 482 -17.28 -10.50 17.41
CA GLN A 482 -16.21 -9.51 17.36
C GLN A 482 -15.82 -9.08 18.77
N ASP A 483 -14.55 -9.26 19.13
CA ASP A 483 -13.96 -8.71 20.34
C ASP A 483 -13.35 -7.32 20.06
N TYR A 484 -12.79 -7.10 18.87
CA TYR A 484 -12.09 -5.88 18.48
C TYR A 484 -12.47 -5.42 17.06
N SER A 485 -12.46 -4.11 16.80
CA SER A 485 -12.79 -3.54 15.48
C SER A 485 -11.62 -3.48 14.51
N SER A 486 -10.39 -3.62 15.00
CA SER A 486 -9.21 -3.68 14.14
C SER A 486 -8.18 -4.69 14.65
N VAL A 487 -7.28 -5.09 13.75
CA VAL A 487 -6.16 -5.98 14.09
C VAL A 487 -5.19 -5.27 15.03
N LYS A 488 -4.98 -3.96 14.87
CA LYS A 488 -4.16 -3.13 15.77
C LYS A 488 -4.66 -3.20 17.22
N GLN A 489 -5.97 -3.12 17.44
CA GLN A 489 -6.56 -3.25 18.78
C GLN A 489 -6.37 -4.65 19.37
N ALA A 490 -6.59 -5.69 18.57
CA ALA A 490 -6.42 -7.07 19.01
C ALA A 490 -4.96 -7.38 19.38
N VAL A 491 -3.99 -6.88 18.62
CA VAL A 491 -2.56 -7.01 18.94
C VAL A 491 -2.20 -6.28 20.24
N LYS A 492 -2.71 -5.06 20.46
CA LYS A 492 -2.52 -4.33 21.73
C LYS A 492 -3.10 -5.10 22.92
N ALA A 493 -4.26 -5.72 22.74
CA ALA A 493 -4.84 -6.56 23.79
C ALA A 493 -4.04 -7.84 24.03
N ALA A 494 -3.51 -8.47 22.98
CA ALA A 494 -2.66 -9.64 23.13
C ALA A 494 -1.36 -9.32 23.87
N HIS A 495 -0.78 -8.14 23.64
CA HIS A 495 0.35 -7.63 24.44
C HIS A 495 -0.01 -7.51 25.92
N ALA A 496 -1.19 -6.98 26.23
CA ALA A 496 -1.70 -6.87 27.60
C ALA A 496 -1.91 -8.23 28.29
N MET A 497 -2.18 -9.29 27.53
CA MET A 497 -2.32 -10.65 28.05
C MET A 497 -0.98 -11.34 28.32
N ALA A 498 0.11 -10.83 27.73
CA ALA A 498 1.50 -11.24 27.96
C ALA A 498 1.74 -12.78 27.92
N PRO A 499 1.37 -13.48 26.82
CA PRO A 499 1.54 -14.93 26.69
C PRO A 499 3.02 -15.33 26.87
N LYS A 500 3.26 -16.41 27.62
CA LYS A 500 4.63 -16.82 28.03
C LYS A 500 5.09 -18.10 27.34
N SER A 501 4.18 -18.87 26.77
CA SER A 501 4.45 -20.19 26.24
C SER A 501 3.52 -20.56 25.10
N GLU A 502 3.83 -21.66 24.41
CA GLU A 502 2.93 -22.22 23.38
C GLU A 502 1.54 -22.57 23.96
N ALA A 503 1.45 -22.95 25.24
CA ALA A 503 0.19 -23.23 25.90
C ALA A 503 -0.66 -21.96 26.11
N ASP A 504 -0.02 -20.79 26.14
CA ASP A 504 -0.64 -19.48 26.31
C ASP A 504 -0.88 -18.76 24.98
N ARG A 505 -0.56 -19.40 23.85
CA ARG A 505 -0.69 -18.81 22.51
C ARG A 505 -2.05 -18.16 22.31
N ILE A 506 -2.01 -16.95 21.74
CA ILE A 506 -3.21 -16.18 21.40
C ILE A 506 -3.41 -16.24 19.89
N THR A 507 -4.57 -16.73 19.48
CA THR A 507 -5.03 -16.73 18.10
C THR A 507 -5.99 -15.56 17.88
N ILE A 508 -5.61 -14.69 16.94
CA ILE A 508 -6.41 -13.57 16.46
C ILE A 508 -7.11 -14.03 15.18
N HIS A 509 -8.39 -14.34 15.30
CA HIS A 509 -9.28 -14.73 14.21
C HIS A 509 -9.79 -13.48 13.48
N ILE A 510 -9.51 -13.37 12.19
CA ILE A 510 -9.80 -12.17 11.39
C ILE A 510 -10.84 -12.53 10.32
N ALA A 511 -11.97 -11.82 10.33
CA ALA A 511 -13.02 -11.99 9.33
C ALA A 511 -12.56 -11.46 7.95
N PRO A 512 -13.10 -11.98 6.83
CA PRO A 512 -12.78 -11.47 5.49
C PRO A 512 -13.01 -9.97 5.35
N GLY A 513 -12.08 -9.29 4.68
CA GLY A 513 -12.11 -7.84 4.50
C GLY A 513 -10.74 -7.20 4.26
N ILE A 514 -10.76 -5.90 4.03
CA ILE A 514 -9.57 -5.06 3.88
C ILE A 514 -9.41 -4.21 5.13
N TYR A 515 -8.31 -4.42 5.84
CA TYR A 515 -7.94 -3.72 7.07
C TYR A 515 -6.83 -2.72 6.75
N ARG A 516 -7.16 -1.43 6.86
CA ARG A 516 -6.28 -0.31 6.53
C ARG A 516 -5.62 0.24 7.81
N ASP A 517 -4.70 -0.53 8.38
CA ASP A 517 -3.98 -0.18 9.61
C ASP A 517 -2.51 -0.58 9.51
N GLN A 518 -1.61 0.25 10.05
CA GLN A 518 -0.25 -0.18 10.35
C GLN A 518 -0.27 -1.08 11.60
N VAL A 519 0.20 -2.33 11.45
CA VAL A 519 0.17 -3.34 12.51
C VAL A 519 1.59 -3.61 13.02
N ILE A 520 1.83 -3.39 14.31
CA ILE A 520 3.13 -3.64 14.94
C ILE A 520 2.96 -4.69 16.03
N ILE A 521 3.67 -5.80 15.91
CA ILE A 521 3.57 -6.97 16.79
C ILE A 521 4.91 -7.16 17.49
N ASP A 522 4.91 -7.09 18.81
CA ASP A 522 6.10 -7.26 19.68
C ASP A 522 5.93 -8.37 20.72
N THR A 523 4.79 -9.05 20.68
CA THR A 523 4.38 -10.04 21.66
C THR A 523 4.64 -11.45 21.12
N PRO A 524 5.29 -12.34 21.89
CA PRO A 524 5.55 -13.71 21.45
C PRO A 524 4.26 -14.55 21.42
N TYR A 525 4.30 -15.72 20.77
CA TYR A 525 3.19 -16.68 20.75
C TYR A 525 1.86 -16.12 20.23
N ILE A 526 1.92 -15.26 19.20
CA ILE A 526 0.73 -14.74 18.50
C ILE A 526 0.50 -15.50 17.20
N THR A 527 -0.76 -15.79 16.89
CA THR A 527 -1.19 -16.31 15.59
C THR A 527 -2.21 -15.34 14.97
N LEU A 528 -2.00 -14.90 13.72
CA LEU A 528 -3.04 -14.26 12.90
C LEU A 528 -3.68 -15.30 11.98
N LYS A 529 -5.01 -15.40 11.97
CA LYS A 529 -5.70 -16.47 11.22
C LYS A 529 -6.92 -15.97 10.46
N ASN A 530 -7.00 -16.31 9.17
CA ASN A 530 -8.21 -16.24 8.37
C ASN A 530 -8.99 -17.56 8.47
N ASP A 531 -10.15 -17.57 9.14
CA ASP A 531 -10.99 -18.78 9.26
C ASP A 531 -11.90 -19.02 8.04
N THR A 532 -11.89 -18.12 7.05
CA THR A 532 -12.69 -18.27 5.82
C THR A 532 -11.78 -18.26 4.59
N PRO A 533 -11.00 -19.32 4.33
CA PRO A 533 -9.94 -19.33 3.31
C PRO A 533 -10.41 -19.05 1.87
N ALA A 534 -11.70 -19.19 1.60
CA ALA A 534 -12.30 -18.86 0.30
C ALA A 534 -12.48 -17.34 0.08
N GLN A 535 -12.33 -16.53 1.12
CA GLN A 535 -12.47 -15.08 1.10
C GLN A 535 -11.21 -14.43 1.66
N GLU A 536 -10.85 -13.26 1.14
CA GLU A 536 -9.58 -12.61 1.45
C GLU A 536 -9.62 -11.85 2.78
N VAL A 537 -8.57 -12.01 3.58
CA VAL A 537 -8.21 -11.11 4.68
C VAL A 537 -6.96 -10.37 4.26
N LYS A 538 -7.06 -9.05 4.13
CA LYS A 538 -5.96 -8.18 3.67
C LYS A 538 -5.59 -7.13 4.70
N LEU A 539 -4.33 -7.11 5.13
CA LEU A 539 -3.74 -6.06 5.95
C LEU A 539 -2.89 -5.16 5.05
N THR A 540 -3.24 -3.88 4.97
CA THR A 540 -2.61 -2.95 4.01
C THR A 540 -2.33 -1.58 4.61
N TRP A 541 -1.22 -0.97 4.19
CA TRP A 541 -0.81 0.37 4.62
C TRP A 541 -0.13 1.15 3.49
N TYR A 542 -0.17 2.49 3.58
CA TYR A 542 0.18 3.39 2.49
C TYR A 542 1.52 4.10 2.66
N TYR A 543 2.33 3.76 3.65
CA TYR A 543 3.63 4.41 3.82
C TYR A 543 4.68 3.89 2.81
N GLY A 544 5.53 4.81 2.35
CA GLY A 544 6.69 4.55 1.50
C GLY A 544 7.84 5.46 1.87
N ILE A 545 9.07 4.95 1.77
CA ILE A 545 10.29 5.71 2.12
C ILE A 545 10.52 6.86 1.14
N GLY A 546 11.08 7.96 1.64
CA GLY A 546 11.31 9.17 0.86
C GLY A 546 10.10 10.09 0.77
N TYR A 547 9.05 9.80 1.56
CA TYR A 547 7.85 10.62 1.70
C TYR A 547 7.59 10.95 3.17
N ASN A 548 6.95 12.09 3.38
CA ASN A 548 6.54 12.61 4.68
C ASN A 548 5.02 12.56 4.84
N TYR A 549 4.56 12.29 6.07
CA TYR A 549 3.14 12.15 6.42
C TYR A 549 2.85 12.85 7.75
N TYR A 550 1.64 13.38 7.93
CA TYR A 550 1.26 14.01 9.19
C TYR A 550 1.20 12.99 10.33
N SER A 551 0.66 11.80 10.08
CA SER A 551 0.49 10.76 11.10
C SER A 551 1.76 10.00 11.49
N ALA A 552 2.92 10.28 10.88
CA ALA A 552 4.19 9.66 11.25
C ALA A 552 4.79 10.31 12.52
N ASP A 553 5.17 9.49 13.49
CA ASP A 553 5.88 9.90 14.71
C ASP A 553 7.39 10.09 14.46
N LEU A 554 8.13 10.46 15.51
CA LEU A 554 9.60 10.64 15.43
C LEU A 554 10.35 9.33 15.12
N ASN A 555 9.72 8.18 15.34
CA ASN A 555 10.26 6.87 15.00
C ASN A 555 9.80 6.40 13.61
N GLY A 556 9.00 7.19 12.90
CA GLY A 556 8.49 6.92 11.57
C GLY A 556 7.35 5.89 11.49
N TYR A 557 6.59 5.71 12.57
CA TYR A 557 5.39 4.86 12.63
C TYR A 557 4.13 5.70 12.83
N TYR A 558 2.96 5.12 12.58
CA TYR A 558 1.68 5.78 12.77
C TYR A 558 1.44 6.13 14.24
N ASP A 559 1.13 7.39 14.51
CA ASP A 559 0.68 7.90 15.79
C ASP A 559 -0.67 8.62 15.64
N GLU A 560 -1.62 8.25 16.51
CA GLU A 560 -3.00 8.72 16.43
C GLU A 560 -3.14 10.21 16.78
N GLU A 561 -2.29 10.70 17.68
CA GLU A 561 -2.32 12.08 18.12
C GLU A 561 -1.82 13.01 17.01
N ARG A 562 -0.75 12.62 16.31
CA ARG A 562 -0.26 13.31 15.12
C ARG A 562 -1.21 13.22 13.93
N ALA A 563 -1.83 12.07 13.72
CA ALA A 563 -2.84 11.88 12.67
C ALA A 563 -4.04 12.83 12.85
N TYR A 564 -4.41 13.09 14.10
CA TYR A 564 -5.45 14.05 14.45
C TYR A 564 -4.95 15.49 14.36
N ASP A 565 -3.74 15.77 14.86
CA ASP A 565 -3.22 17.12 14.96
C ASP A 565 -2.91 17.79 13.61
N LYS A 566 -2.24 17.03 12.71
CA LYS A 566 -1.87 17.45 11.35
C LYS A 566 -1.09 18.75 11.26
N PHE A 567 -0.25 19.01 12.24
CA PHE A 567 0.57 20.23 12.26
C PHE A 567 1.86 20.08 11.45
N GLU A 568 2.60 18.99 11.65
CA GLU A 568 3.91 18.77 11.02
C GLU A 568 4.02 17.36 10.44
N LYS A 569 4.58 17.24 9.23
CA LYS A 569 4.83 15.94 8.58
C LYS A 569 6.21 15.39 8.95
N LYS A 570 6.32 14.07 9.04
CA LYS A 570 7.58 13.36 9.33
C LYS A 570 7.81 12.22 8.34
N SER A 571 9.08 11.87 8.16
CA SER A 571 9.49 10.72 7.35
C SER A 571 9.17 9.41 8.06
N VAL A 572 8.96 8.35 7.29
CA VAL A 572 8.64 7.01 7.81
C VAL A 572 9.89 6.16 7.98
N ALA A 573 9.82 5.16 8.86
CA ALA A 573 10.92 4.23 9.13
C ALA A 573 10.60 2.83 8.62
N LYS A 574 11.60 1.94 8.68
CA LYS A 574 11.48 0.51 8.32
C LYS A 574 10.71 0.30 7.02
N TRP A 575 11.14 0.95 5.94
CA TRP A 575 10.52 0.79 4.63
C TRP A 575 9.02 1.15 4.59
N GLY A 576 8.53 2.03 5.46
CA GLY A 576 7.10 2.36 5.51
C GLY A 576 6.22 1.14 5.82
N VAL A 577 6.76 0.17 6.57
CA VAL A 577 6.18 -1.16 6.74
C VAL A 577 4.69 -1.13 7.11
N ALA A 578 3.89 -1.94 6.43
CA ALA A 578 2.47 -2.14 6.77
C ALA A 578 2.30 -3.04 8.01
N THR A 579 2.99 -4.19 8.04
CA THR A 579 3.01 -5.08 9.21
C THR A 579 4.43 -5.34 9.71
N TYR A 580 4.73 -5.00 10.97
CA TYR A 580 6.05 -5.20 11.57
C TYR A 580 5.97 -6.23 12.70
N VAL A 581 6.59 -7.39 12.49
CA VAL A 581 6.79 -8.42 13.52
C VAL A 581 8.18 -8.24 14.12
N LYS A 582 8.25 -7.60 15.30
CA LYS A 582 9.50 -7.23 15.97
C LYS A 582 10.24 -8.45 16.56
N LYS A 583 11.51 -8.26 16.89
CA LYS A 583 12.41 -9.29 17.46
C LYS A 583 11.85 -10.02 18.69
N ASP A 584 11.09 -9.32 19.53
CA ASP A 584 10.50 -9.89 20.76
C ASP A 584 9.25 -10.76 20.49
N ALA A 585 8.64 -10.66 19.31
CA ALA A 585 7.46 -11.43 18.90
C ALA A 585 7.80 -12.87 18.47
N LYS A 586 8.63 -13.58 19.24
CA LYS A 586 9.08 -14.94 18.94
C LYS A 586 7.91 -15.92 18.77
N PHE A 587 8.11 -16.96 17.96
CA PHE A 587 7.08 -17.98 17.70
C PHE A 587 5.80 -17.43 17.06
N PHE A 588 5.90 -16.32 16.32
CA PHE A 588 4.79 -15.74 15.57
C PHE A 588 4.28 -16.68 14.48
N ARG A 589 2.96 -16.69 14.24
CA ARG A 589 2.35 -17.44 13.14
C ARG A 589 1.34 -16.59 12.36
N ALA A 590 1.27 -16.79 11.05
CA ALA A 590 0.19 -16.27 10.22
C ALA A 590 -0.35 -17.36 9.28
N GLU A 591 -1.67 -17.44 9.15
CA GLU A 591 -2.36 -18.40 8.29
C GLU A 591 -3.43 -17.69 7.42
N GLY A 592 -3.25 -17.76 6.10
CA GLY A 592 -4.26 -17.26 5.14
C GLY A 592 -4.40 -15.74 5.08
N ILE A 593 -3.36 -14.99 5.47
CA ILE A 593 -3.35 -13.53 5.51
C ILE A 593 -2.66 -12.95 4.27
N THR A 594 -3.25 -11.93 3.67
CA THR A 594 -2.59 -11.10 2.66
C THR A 594 -2.00 -9.87 3.33
N PHE A 595 -0.68 -9.75 3.31
CA PHE A 595 0.06 -8.55 3.69
C PHE A 595 0.35 -7.74 2.43
N GLU A 596 -0.04 -6.47 2.41
CA GLU A 596 0.11 -5.59 1.26
C GLU A 596 0.70 -4.25 1.70
N THR A 597 1.55 -3.66 0.87
CA THR A 597 1.74 -2.21 0.87
C THR A 597 0.92 -1.62 -0.27
N SER A 598 -0.03 -0.74 0.05
CA SER A 598 -0.79 -0.06 -1.00
C SER A 598 0.06 0.96 -1.75
N PHE A 599 1.17 1.41 -1.16
CA PHE A 599 2.01 2.49 -1.68
C PHE A 599 2.43 2.27 -3.15
N ASN A 600 2.82 1.05 -3.51
CA ASN A 600 3.22 0.67 -4.88
C ASN A 600 2.09 -0.01 -5.68
N LYS A 601 0.84 0.01 -5.19
CA LYS A 601 -0.30 -0.65 -5.82
C LYS A 601 -1.37 0.33 -6.26
N TYR A 602 -1.77 1.22 -5.36
CA TYR A 602 -2.80 2.23 -5.59
C TYR A 602 -2.72 3.36 -4.55
N VAL A 603 -3.15 4.57 -4.93
CA VAL A 603 -3.25 5.72 -4.01
C VAL A 603 -4.56 5.67 -3.25
N THR A 604 -4.53 5.95 -1.94
CA THR A 604 -5.73 5.92 -1.09
C THR A 604 -6.18 7.33 -0.68
N ALA A 605 -7.46 7.49 -0.34
CA ALA A 605 -7.97 8.78 0.12
C ALA A 605 -7.38 9.16 1.50
N GLU A 606 -7.12 8.16 2.35
CA GLU A 606 -6.49 8.32 3.66
C GLU A 606 -5.06 8.84 3.52
N GLU A 607 -4.28 8.26 2.61
CA GLU A 607 -2.92 8.69 2.28
C GLU A 607 -2.86 10.17 1.88
N LEU A 608 -3.75 10.60 0.98
CA LEU A 608 -3.84 12.00 0.56
C LEU A 608 -4.29 12.91 1.71
N LYS A 609 -5.25 12.47 2.52
CA LYS A 609 -5.72 13.21 3.70
C LYS A 609 -4.65 13.30 4.79
N ASP A 610 -3.72 12.35 4.83
CA ASP A 610 -2.55 12.33 5.70
C ASP A 610 -1.38 13.17 5.14
N GLY A 611 -1.57 13.80 3.99
CA GLY A 611 -0.68 14.81 3.45
C GLY A 611 0.60 14.26 2.86
N VAL A 612 0.57 13.05 2.27
CA VAL A 612 1.74 12.47 1.58
C VAL A 612 2.45 13.50 0.68
N GLU A 613 3.75 13.65 0.88
CA GLU A 613 4.59 14.49 0.02
C GLU A 613 6.03 13.96 -0.03
N PRO A 614 6.76 14.16 -1.14
CA PRO A 614 8.18 13.81 -1.20
C PRO A 614 8.99 14.58 -0.16
N ASP A 615 10.01 13.94 0.42
CA ASP A 615 10.86 14.53 1.47
C ASP A 615 11.87 15.57 0.99
N GLY A 616 11.92 15.82 -0.33
CA GLY A 616 12.78 16.84 -0.96
C GLY A 616 14.22 16.40 -1.22
N THR A 617 14.58 15.13 -0.96
CA THR A 617 15.96 14.64 -1.14
C THR A 617 16.27 14.29 -2.60
N THR A 618 15.55 13.33 -3.16
CA THR A 618 15.83 12.73 -4.49
C THR A 618 14.58 12.32 -5.26
N ILE A 619 13.44 12.24 -4.60
CA ILE A 619 12.17 11.79 -5.20
C ILE A 619 11.39 13.01 -5.69
N ALA A 620 11.12 13.06 -7.00
CA ALA A 620 10.35 14.14 -7.62
C ALA A 620 8.86 13.77 -7.85
N PHE A 621 8.49 12.49 -7.72
CA PHE A 621 7.14 12.03 -8.02
C PHE A 621 6.14 12.50 -6.95
N VAL A 622 5.16 13.32 -7.35
CA VAL A 622 4.11 13.80 -6.45
C VAL A 622 2.89 12.90 -6.57
N ARG A 623 2.44 12.35 -5.44
CA ARG A 623 1.33 11.42 -5.37
C ARG A 623 0.00 12.18 -5.31
N LYS A 624 -0.94 11.78 -6.18
CA LYS A 624 -2.27 12.37 -6.34
C LYS A 624 -3.29 11.26 -6.58
N LEU A 625 -4.57 11.60 -6.47
CA LEU A 625 -5.64 10.68 -6.86
C LEU A 625 -5.45 10.28 -8.33
N ASN A 626 -5.48 8.97 -8.61
CA ASN A 626 -5.21 8.37 -9.93
C ASN A 626 -3.76 8.45 -10.44
N SER A 627 -2.78 8.79 -9.59
CA SER A 627 -1.36 8.62 -9.95
C SER A 627 -1.06 7.16 -10.33
N ASP A 628 -0.31 6.95 -11.41
CA ASP A 628 0.21 5.64 -11.76
C ASP A 628 1.42 5.30 -10.89
N VAL A 629 1.13 4.72 -9.73
CA VAL A 629 2.13 4.32 -8.73
C VAL A 629 2.85 3.01 -9.07
N GLN A 630 2.45 2.34 -10.16
CA GLN A 630 3.10 1.13 -10.67
C GLN A 630 4.13 1.44 -11.77
N SER A 631 4.24 2.71 -12.18
CA SER A 631 5.30 3.16 -13.09
C SER A 631 6.67 3.06 -12.42
N LYS A 632 7.73 2.91 -13.24
CA LYS A 632 9.10 2.80 -12.71
C LYS A 632 9.51 4.04 -11.91
N ALA A 633 9.08 5.23 -12.34
CA ALA A 633 9.45 6.49 -11.70
C ALA A 633 8.71 6.75 -10.38
N ALA A 634 7.53 6.14 -10.18
CA ALA A 634 6.73 6.30 -8.97
C ALA A 634 6.97 5.20 -7.92
N THR A 635 7.42 4.02 -8.37
CA THR A 635 7.74 2.90 -7.47
C THR A 635 8.89 3.27 -6.55
N GLU A 636 8.72 3.04 -5.25
CA GLU A 636 9.76 3.28 -4.26
C GLU A 636 9.74 2.19 -3.18
N ARG A 637 10.76 2.15 -2.34
CA ARG A 637 10.87 1.23 -1.20
C ARG A 637 9.66 1.31 -0.28
N ALA A 638 8.87 0.24 -0.23
CA ALA A 638 7.73 0.09 0.66
C ALA A 638 7.51 -1.39 1.02
N ALA A 639 7.51 -1.71 2.31
CA ALA A 639 7.39 -3.08 2.79
C ALA A 639 5.94 -3.45 3.13
N ALA A 640 5.48 -4.58 2.60
CA ALA A 640 4.24 -5.20 3.05
C ALA A 640 4.40 -5.79 4.45
N ILE A 641 5.56 -6.40 4.72
CA ILE A 641 5.90 -6.92 6.04
C ILE A 641 7.41 -6.82 6.32
N CYS A 642 7.74 -6.56 7.57
CA CYS A 642 9.08 -6.76 8.11
C CYS A 642 9.01 -7.75 9.27
N THR A 643 9.82 -8.80 9.23
CA THR A 643 9.87 -9.79 10.31
C THR A 643 11.28 -9.91 10.85
N GLU A 644 11.44 -9.63 12.14
CA GLU A 644 12.67 -9.83 12.92
C GLU A 644 12.50 -10.88 14.03
N ALA A 645 11.29 -11.44 14.17
CA ALA A 645 10.99 -12.49 15.13
C ALA A 645 11.64 -13.82 14.76
N ASP A 646 12.29 -14.45 15.74
CA ASP A 646 12.82 -15.80 15.61
C ASP A 646 11.70 -16.85 15.72
N GLN A 647 11.83 -17.93 14.92
CA GLN A 647 10.87 -19.01 14.78
C GLN A 647 9.48 -18.57 14.30
N ALA A 648 9.44 -17.66 13.32
CA ALA A 648 8.20 -17.17 12.71
C ALA A 648 7.73 -18.07 11.56
N GLU A 649 6.43 -18.36 11.50
CA GLU A 649 5.82 -19.23 10.47
C GLU A 649 4.72 -18.50 9.69
N PHE A 650 4.71 -18.65 8.37
CA PHE A 650 3.72 -18.07 7.47
C PHE A 650 3.20 -19.18 6.56
N VAL A 651 1.90 -19.46 6.61
CA VAL A 651 1.26 -20.54 5.85
C VAL A 651 0.13 -19.97 5.00
N ASN A 652 0.13 -20.28 3.70
CA ASN A 652 -0.91 -19.82 2.77
C ASN A 652 -1.08 -18.28 2.75
N CYS A 653 0.00 -17.54 3.03
CA CYS A 653 -0.03 -16.07 3.09
C CYS A 653 0.36 -15.46 1.73
N LYS A 654 -0.06 -14.22 1.52
CA LYS A 654 0.36 -13.41 0.37
C LYS A 654 1.12 -12.18 0.82
N PHE A 655 2.13 -11.77 0.07
CA PHE A 655 2.97 -10.60 0.33
C PHE A 655 3.04 -9.76 -0.94
N LEU A 656 2.36 -8.62 -0.95
CA LEU A 656 2.10 -7.84 -2.17
C LEU A 656 2.77 -6.47 -2.09
N GLY A 657 3.65 -6.19 -3.05
CA GLY A 657 4.36 -4.90 -3.14
C GLY A 657 5.03 -4.70 -4.49
N SER A 658 6.12 -3.95 -4.51
CA SER A 658 6.99 -3.80 -5.68
C SER A 658 8.45 -3.76 -5.23
N GLN A 659 8.97 -2.60 -4.80
CA GLN A 659 10.32 -2.55 -4.24
C GLN A 659 10.30 -2.80 -2.73
N ASP A 660 11.17 -3.70 -2.26
CA ASP A 660 11.39 -4.02 -0.83
C ASP A 660 10.13 -4.60 -0.13
N THR A 661 9.39 -5.50 -0.78
CA THR A 661 8.12 -6.08 -0.27
C THR A 661 8.24 -6.83 1.07
N LEU A 662 9.22 -7.73 1.20
CA LEU A 662 9.37 -8.67 2.33
C LEU A 662 10.77 -8.56 2.94
N TYR A 663 10.84 -7.99 4.14
CA TYR A 663 12.08 -7.91 4.91
C TYR A 663 12.21 -9.04 5.94
N THR A 664 13.39 -9.67 5.99
CA THR A 664 13.75 -10.70 6.98
C THR A 664 14.96 -10.23 7.79
N GLY A 665 14.83 -10.08 9.11
CA GLY A 665 15.89 -9.51 9.94
C GLY A 665 16.92 -10.50 10.49
N ALA A 666 18.03 -9.95 10.96
CA ALA A 666 19.13 -10.68 11.57
C ALA A 666 18.70 -11.49 12.80
N ASP A 667 19.42 -12.59 13.06
CA ASP A 667 19.16 -13.53 14.17
C ASP A 667 17.74 -14.11 14.19
N SER A 668 17.07 -14.21 13.03
CA SER A 668 15.72 -14.75 12.95
C SER A 668 15.64 -15.95 12.02
N ARG A 669 15.05 -17.05 12.52
CA ARG A 669 14.65 -18.20 11.71
C ARG A 669 13.21 -18.03 11.28
N GLN A 670 12.93 -18.15 9.99
CA GLN A 670 11.59 -17.95 9.46
C GLN A 670 11.23 -19.06 8.46
N TYR A 671 9.95 -19.43 8.43
CA TYR A 671 9.43 -20.45 7.54
C TYR A 671 8.20 -19.94 6.80
N TYR A 672 8.35 -19.76 5.48
CA TYR A 672 7.30 -19.38 4.57
C TYR A 672 6.91 -20.62 3.80
N LYS A 673 5.72 -21.13 4.11
CA LYS A 673 5.17 -22.31 3.49
C LYS A 673 4.02 -21.88 2.62
N ASN A 674 4.01 -22.37 1.38
CA ASN A 674 2.80 -22.27 0.58
C ASN A 674 2.36 -20.81 0.30
N CYS A 675 3.32 -19.88 0.23
CA CYS A 675 3.06 -18.44 0.15
C CYS A 675 3.17 -17.89 -1.28
N TYR A 676 2.51 -16.77 -1.53
CA TYR A 676 2.66 -15.97 -2.74
C TYR A 676 3.39 -14.66 -2.41
N ILE A 677 4.54 -14.40 -3.03
CA ILE A 677 5.37 -13.23 -2.74
C ILE A 677 5.60 -12.46 -4.03
N GLU A 678 5.18 -11.21 -4.06
CA GLU A 678 5.18 -10.37 -5.25
C GLU A 678 5.96 -9.06 -5.05
N GLY A 679 6.85 -8.78 -6.00
CA GLY A 679 7.56 -7.51 -6.06
C GLY A 679 8.47 -7.43 -7.29
N ASN A 680 9.32 -6.41 -7.39
CA ASN A 680 10.17 -6.19 -8.54
C ASN A 680 11.63 -5.88 -8.22
N THR A 681 11.91 -4.96 -7.29
CA THR A 681 13.30 -4.64 -6.91
C THR A 681 13.55 -5.10 -5.49
N ASP A 682 14.54 -5.97 -5.29
CA ASP A 682 14.99 -6.43 -3.97
C ASP A 682 13.87 -6.90 -3.05
N PHE A 683 12.83 -7.52 -3.60
CA PHE A 683 11.56 -7.64 -2.88
C PHE A 683 11.55 -8.74 -1.80
N ILE A 684 12.58 -9.57 -1.74
CA ILE A 684 12.90 -10.42 -0.59
C ILE A 684 14.32 -10.06 -0.12
N PHE A 685 14.44 -9.44 1.04
CA PHE A 685 15.72 -8.84 1.44
C PHE A 685 15.98 -8.86 2.94
N GLY A 686 17.25 -8.71 3.31
CA GLY A 686 17.72 -8.74 4.70
C GLY A 686 18.68 -9.90 5.00
N ASP A 687 18.78 -10.28 6.27
CA ASP A 687 19.83 -11.13 6.86
C ASP A 687 19.29 -12.29 7.72
N GLY A 688 18.03 -12.70 7.51
CA GLY A 688 17.44 -13.85 8.19
C GLY A 688 17.93 -15.22 7.68
N ASP A 689 17.73 -16.25 8.50
CA ASP A 689 17.87 -17.65 8.13
C ASP A 689 16.49 -18.20 7.75
N VAL A 690 16.18 -18.22 6.45
CA VAL A 690 14.78 -18.31 6.00
C VAL A 690 14.59 -19.46 5.02
N VAL A 691 13.55 -20.25 5.26
CA VAL A 691 13.10 -21.29 4.34
C VAL A 691 11.81 -20.82 3.67
N PHE A 692 11.88 -20.61 2.36
CA PHE A 692 10.74 -20.49 1.47
C PHE A 692 10.48 -21.86 0.87
N GLU A 693 9.42 -22.53 1.31
CA GLU A 693 9.04 -23.84 0.81
C GLU A 693 7.75 -23.73 0.00
N ASN A 694 7.81 -24.23 -1.23
CA ASN A 694 6.65 -24.36 -2.09
C ASN A 694 5.93 -23.01 -2.32
N CYS A 695 6.72 -21.94 -2.41
CA CYS A 695 6.23 -20.59 -2.59
C CYS A 695 6.23 -20.18 -4.07
N GLN A 696 5.32 -19.27 -4.42
CA GLN A 696 5.35 -18.53 -5.67
C GLN A 696 6.08 -17.21 -5.47
N ILE A 697 7.12 -16.98 -6.27
CA ILE A 697 7.94 -15.77 -6.23
C ILE A 697 7.71 -15.03 -7.54
N VAL A 698 7.02 -13.88 -7.49
CA VAL A 698 6.39 -13.25 -8.66
C VAL A 698 6.92 -11.84 -8.91
N TRP A 699 7.41 -11.60 -10.13
CA TRP A 699 7.76 -10.26 -10.59
C TRP A 699 6.51 -9.41 -10.82
N ALA A 700 6.40 -8.26 -10.15
CA ALA A 700 5.30 -7.33 -10.35
C ALA A 700 5.40 -6.53 -11.66
N GLY A 701 6.62 -6.35 -12.20
CA GLY A 701 6.88 -5.50 -13.37
C GLY A 701 6.65 -4.01 -13.13
N TYR A 702 6.61 -3.23 -14.20
CA TYR A 702 6.20 -1.82 -14.21
C TYR A 702 5.14 -1.57 -15.28
N SER A 703 4.27 -0.59 -15.07
CA SER A 703 3.22 -0.23 -16.03
C SER A 703 3.76 0.40 -17.32
N ASP A 704 4.97 0.98 -17.28
CA ASP A 704 5.50 1.86 -18.33
C ASP A 704 6.88 1.45 -18.89
N SER A 705 7.57 0.45 -18.31
CA SER A 705 8.92 0.09 -18.75
C SER A 705 9.31 -1.38 -18.56
N LYS A 706 10.14 -1.92 -19.46
CA LYS A 706 10.69 -3.29 -19.35
C LYS A 706 12.02 -3.30 -18.60
N ASN A 707 11.97 -3.26 -17.28
CA ASN A 707 13.19 -3.29 -16.47
C ASN A 707 13.38 -4.66 -15.82
N SER A 708 14.64 -5.05 -15.62
CA SER A 708 14.97 -6.24 -14.83
C SER A 708 14.73 -5.98 -13.35
N GLY A 709 14.32 -7.01 -12.63
CA GLY A 709 14.19 -7.02 -11.18
C GLY A 709 15.24 -7.88 -10.48
N TYR A 710 15.22 -7.88 -9.15
CA TYR A 710 16.03 -8.75 -8.28
C TYR A 710 15.12 -9.47 -7.26
N LEU A 711 15.09 -10.81 -7.28
CA LEU A 711 14.22 -11.57 -6.37
C LEU A 711 14.72 -11.36 -4.94
N THR A 712 16.04 -11.50 -4.77
CA THR A 712 16.69 -11.38 -3.48
C THR A 712 17.73 -10.27 -3.42
N ALA A 713 17.76 -9.59 -2.28
CA ALA A 713 18.88 -8.76 -1.86
C ALA A 713 19.34 -9.19 -0.46
N ALA A 714 19.99 -10.35 -0.40
CA ALA A 714 20.43 -10.94 0.85
C ALA A 714 21.68 -10.24 1.40
N ARG A 715 21.72 -10.08 2.72
CA ARG A 715 22.89 -9.72 3.52
C ARG A 715 23.53 -10.98 4.12
N ASN A 716 24.56 -10.77 4.93
CA ASN A 716 25.24 -11.84 5.63
C ASN A 716 24.31 -12.39 6.71
N ALA A 717 23.74 -13.56 6.47
CA ALA A 717 22.97 -14.29 7.47
C ALA A 717 23.89 -14.83 8.58
N LYS A 718 23.28 -15.21 9.71
CA LYS A 718 24.02 -15.75 10.86
C LYS A 718 24.59 -17.13 10.58
N GLU A 719 23.79 -18.00 9.96
CA GLU A 719 24.12 -19.44 9.83
C GLU A 719 24.07 -19.93 8.38
N LYS A 720 22.90 -19.88 7.73
CA LYS A 720 22.63 -20.51 6.43
C LYS A 720 22.10 -19.56 5.36
N GLY A 721 21.36 -18.52 5.76
CA GLY A 721 20.71 -17.58 4.84
C GLY A 721 19.43 -18.14 4.24
N TYR A 722 19.16 -17.80 2.98
CA TYR A 722 17.89 -18.15 2.34
C TYR A 722 17.95 -19.50 1.64
N LEU A 723 16.91 -20.30 1.83
CA LEU A 723 16.63 -21.50 1.04
C LEU A 723 15.26 -21.35 0.38
N PHE A 724 15.26 -21.33 -0.94
CA PHE A 724 14.08 -21.50 -1.77
C PHE A 724 13.99 -22.97 -2.19
N TYR A 725 13.05 -23.69 -1.60
CA TYR A 725 12.90 -25.13 -1.77
C TYR A 725 11.57 -25.43 -2.49
N ASN A 726 11.64 -26.08 -3.65
CA ASN A 726 10.47 -26.42 -4.48
C ASN A 726 9.63 -25.17 -4.87
N CYS A 727 10.26 -24.02 -5.06
CA CYS A 727 9.57 -22.76 -5.39
C CYS A 727 9.35 -22.59 -6.90
N VAL A 728 8.37 -21.75 -7.25
CA VAL A 728 8.10 -21.33 -8.62
C VAL A 728 8.45 -19.85 -8.77
N ILE A 729 9.26 -19.51 -9.77
CA ILE A 729 9.51 -18.12 -10.16
C ILE A 729 8.57 -17.78 -11.32
N ASN A 730 7.80 -16.71 -11.18
CA ASN A 730 6.80 -16.26 -12.16
C ASN A 730 6.80 -14.72 -12.30
N ALA A 731 5.95 -14.17 -13.17
CA ALA A 731 5.77 -12.73 -13.33
C ALA A 731 4.30 -12.39 -13.63
N ASP A 732 3.85 -11.23 -13.14
CA ASP A 732 2.60 -10.61 -13.56
C ASP A 732 2.68 -10.26 -15.06
N GLN A 733 1.70 -10.74 -15.81
CA GLN A 733 1.64 -10.57 -17.26
C GLN A 733 0.96 -9.25 -17.66
N ASN A 734 0.36 -8.52 -16.70
CA ASN A 734 -0.28 -7.24 -16.95
C ASN A 734 0.71 -6.07 -17.03
N ASN A 735 1.90 -6.24 -16.45
CA ASN A 735 2.95 -5.24 -16.42
C ASN A 735 4.15 -5.66 -17.27
N MET A 736 4.98 -4.69 -17.62
CA MET A 736 6.18 -4.87 -18.43
C MET A 736 7.36 -5.28 -17.57
N GLN A 737 8.11 -6.29 -18.02
CA GLN A 737 9.27 -6.85 -17.34
C GLN A 737 10.33 -7.31 -18.34
N SER A 738 11.60 -7.19 -17.94
CA SER A 738 12.72 -7.88 -18.58
C SER A 738 13.14 -9.09 -17.72
N PRO A 739 13.88 -10.07 -18.26
CA PRO A 739 14.46 -11.16 -17.47
C PRO A 739 15.13 -10.62 -16.20
N GLY A 740 14.70 -11.13 -15.04
CA GLY A 740 15.20 -10.71 -13.74
C GLY A 740 16.39 -11.53 -13.26
N TYR A 741 16.89 -11.24 -12.08
CA TYR A 741 17.97 -12.01 -11.46
C TYR A 741 17.47 -12.74 -10.21
N PHE A 742 18.03 -13.92 -9.91
CA PHE A 742 17.82 -14.60 -8.62
C PHE A 742 18.14 -13.69 -7.44
N GLY A 743 19.08 -12.76 -7.64
CA GLY A 743 19.32 -11.69 -6.73
C GLY A 743 20.68 -11.05 -6.89
N ARG A 744 21.02 -10.25 -5.89
CA ARG A 744 22.28 -9.54 -5.79
C ARG A 744 22.75 -9.46 -4.34
N PRO A 745 24.06 -9.52 -4.06
CA PRO A 745 24.57 -9.58 -2.70
C PRO A 745 24.57 -8.18 -2.06
N TRP A 746 23.57 -7.87 -1.24
CA TRP A 746 23.61 -6.66 -0.42
C TRP A 746 24.74 -6.74 0.62
N GLY A 747 25.02 -7.94 1.14
CA GLY A 747 26.21 -8.23 1.94
C GLY A 747 27.25 -9.07 1.18
N PRO A 748 28.56 -8.89 1.43
CA PRO A 748 29.63 -9.59 0.68
C PRO A 748 29.65 -11.11 0.89
N LYS A 749 29.04 -11.62 1.98
CA LYS A 749 28.91 -13.06 2.29
C LYS A 749 27.46 -13.51 2.26
N ALA A 750 26.61 -12.82 1.50
CA ALA A 750 25.21 -13.21 1.31
C ALA A 750 25.09 -14.68 0.91
N SER A 751 24.11 -15.37 1.49
CA SER A 751 23.90 -16.81 1.27
C SER A 751 22.47 -17.07 0.82
N VAL A 752 22.32 -17.63 -0.37
CA VAL A 752 21.02 -17.92 -0.99
C VAL A 752 21.13 -19.21 -1.79
N ALA A 753 20.22 -20.14 -1.56
CA ALA A 753 20.13 -21.38 -2.31
C ALA A 753 18.75 -21.51 -2.96
N PHE A 754 18.72 -21.73 -4.28
CA PHE A 754 17.54 -22.13 -5.03
C PHE A 754 17.64 -23.63 -5.33
N VAL A 755 16.68 -24.41 -4.84
CA VAL A 755 16.68 -25.88 -4.93
C VAL A 755 15.35 -26.36 -5.49
N ASN A 756 15.41 -27.16 -6.56
CA ASN A 756 14.24 -27.65 -7.30
C ASN A 756 13.32 -26.50 -7.72
N THR A 757 13.91 -25.47 -8.33
CA THR A 757 13.18 -24.25 -8.68
C THR A 757 12.58 -24.37 -10.07
N ILE A 758 11.31 -24.04 -10.21
CA ILE A 758 10.58 -24.11 -11.48
C ILE A 758 10.46 -22.71 -12.06
N PHE A 759 10.94 -22.51 -13.28
CA PHE A 759 10.78 -21.24 -14.00
C PHE A 759 9.46 -21.23 -14.76
N ALA A 760 8.56 -20.28 -14.54
CA ALA A 760 7.23 -20.34 -15.15
C ALA A 760 7.24 -20.24 -16.69
N TYR A 761 8.25 -19.56 -17.27
CA TYR A 761 8.50 -19.48 -18.71
C TYR A 761 10.00 -19.33 -19.03
N GLU A 762 10.41 -19.65 -20.26
CA GLU A 762 11.80 -19.52 -20.70
C GLU A 762 12.29 -18.07 -20.60
N GLY A 763 13.52 -17.87 -20.14
CA GLY A 763 14.12 -16.53 -20.05
C GLY A 763 13.54 -15.64 -18.95
N ILE A 764 12.76 -16.18 -18.00
CA ILE A 764 12.28 -15.39 -16.85
C ILE A 764 13.43 -14.92 -15.93
N ILE A 765 14.49 -15.71 -15.85
CA ILE A 765 15.77 -15.37 -15.22
C ILE A 765 16.79 -15.07 -16.31
N ASN A 766 17.50 -13.95 -16.14
CA ASN A 766 18.62 -13.56 -16.97
C ASN A 766 19.68 -14.68 -16.97
N PRO A 767 20.30 -15.04 -18.11
CA PRO A 767 21.28 -16.13 -18.18
C PRO A 767 22.44 -16.00 -17.17
N GLN A 768 22.82 -14.76 -16.79
CA GLN A 768 23.82 -14.49 -15.75
C GLN A 768 23.38 -15.00 -14.36
N GLY A 769 22.08 -15.13 -14.10
CA GLY A 769 21.46 -15.60 -12.86
C GLY A 769 21.55 -14.60 -11.71
N TRP A 770 22.75 -14.09 -11.42
CA TRP A 770 23.05 -13.20 -10.30
C TRP A 770 23.72 -11.92 -10.81
N THR A 771 23.62 -10.84 -10.04
CA THR A 771 24.31 -9.58 -10.39
C THR A 771 24.90 -8.89 -9.15
N SER A 772 25.67 -7.83 -9.35
CA SER A 772 26.33 -7.08 -8.28
C SER A 772 25.40 -6.06 -7.62
N MET A 773 25.74 -5.70 -6.37
CA MET A 773 25.09 -4.61 -5.63
C MET A 773 26.15 -3.89 -4.81
N SER A 774 26.20 -2.56 -4.90
CA SER A 774 27.07 -1.72 -4.06
C SER A 774 28.54 -2.20 -3.97
N GLY A 775 29.10 -2.66 -5.10
CA GLY A 775 30.47 -3.18 -5.19
C GLY A 775 30.65 -4.65 -4.79
N ASN A 776 29.65 -5.31 -4.20
CA ASN A 776 29.71 -6.74 -3.89
C ASN A 776 29.49 -7.56 -5.17
N ASN A 777 30.42 -8.47 -5.47
CA ASN A 777 30.36 -9.35 -6.62
C ASN A 777 29.69 -10.69 -6.27
N PRO A 778 28.72 -11.19 -7.05
CA PRO A 778 28.06 -12.49 -6.81
C PRO A 778 29.03 -13.68 -6.79
N LYS A 779 30.22 -13.58 -7.41
CA LYS A 779 31.27 -14.62 -7.35
C LYS A 779 31.86 -14.81 -5.94
N ASN A 780 31.80 -13.77 -5.11
CA ASN A 780 32.31 -13.80 -3.73
C ASN A 780 31.23 -14.19 -2.71
N ALA A 781 29.96 -14.23 -3.15
CA ALA A 781 28.82 -14.62 -2.32
C ALA A 781 28.66 -16.15 -2.26
N ASN A 782 27.78 -16.59 -1.35
CA ASN A 782 27.39 -17.99 -1.18
C ASN A 782 26.05 -18.24 -1.87
N PHE A 783 26.01 -18.02 -3.18
CA PHE A 783 24.83 -18.30 -3.99
C PHE A 783 24.89 -19.71 -4.56
N PHE A 784 23.79 -20.43 -4.49
CA PHE A 784 23.69 -21.83 -4.90
C PHE A 784 22.45 -22.07 -5.74
N GLU A 785 22.59 -22.92 -6.74
CA GLU A 785 21.50 -23.35 -7.60
C GLU A 785 21.55 -24.86 -7.78
N TYR A 786 20.41 -25.53 -7.58
CA TYR A 786 20.24 -26.96 -7.80
C TYR A 786 18.94 -27.22 -8.53
N ASN A 787 19.03 -27.97 -9.63
CA ASN A 787 17.87 -28.50 -10.33
C ASN A 787 16.82 -27.41 -10.65
N SER A 788 17.29 -26.27 -11.15
CA SER A 788 16.40 -25.29 -11.78
C SER A 788 15.90 -25.89 -13.08
N MET A 789 14.58 -25.94 -13.24
CA MET A 789 13.95 -26.62 -14.36
C MET A 789 13.13 -25.66 -15.19
N TRP A 790 13.24 -25.82 -16.51
CA TRP A 790 12.33 -25.32 -17.53
C TRP A 790 12.04 -26.48 -18.47
N ASP A 791 10.76 -26.71 -18.75
CA ASP A 791 10.35 -27.81 -19.64
C ASP A 791 10.81 -29.21 -19.25
N ASN A 792 10.74 -29.51 -17.95
CA ASN A 792 11.17 -30.79 -17.38
C ASN A 792 12.65 -31.12 -17.72
N ALA A 793 13.41 -30.11 -18.12
CA ALA A 793 14.83 -30.15 -18.39
C ALA A 793 15.55 -29.18 -17.46
N GLY A 794 16.81 -29.48 -17.15
CA GLY A 794 17.68 -28.53 -16.48
C GLY A 794 17.87 -27.29 -17.36
N VAL A 795 17.74 -26.11 -16.78
CA VAL A 795 18.02 -24.85 -17.49
C VAL A 795 19.51 -24.76 -17.82
N ASP A 796 19.84 -24.01 -18.88
CA ASP A 796 21.24 -23.71 -19.16
C ASP A 796 21.84 -22.82 -18.06
N VAL A 797 22.86 -23.36 -17.40
CA VAL A 797 23.61 -22.72 -16.31
C VAL A 797 25.02 -22.33 -16.73
N SER A 798 25.43 -22.57 -17.98
CA SER A 798 26.79 -22.29 -18.47
C SER A 798 27.15 -20.80 -18.47
N HIS A 799 26.13 -19.93 -18.48
CA HIS A 799 26.26 -18.47 -18.53
C HIS A 799 26.20 -17.78 -17.16
N ARG A 800 26.13 -18.54 -16.05
CA ARG A 800 26.03 -17.94 -14.72
C ARG A 800 27.27 -17.12 -14.36
N ASP A 801 27.06 -15.85 -14.03
CA ASP A 801 28.13 -14.91 -13.67
C ASP A 801 28.24 -14.80 -12.14
N GLY A 802 28.61 -15.90 -11.50
CA GLY A 802 28.58 -16.09 -10.05
C GLY A 802 27.55 -17.13 -9.62
N GLY A 803 27.53 -17.45 -8.32
CA GLY A 803 26.78 -18.60 -7.82
C GLY A 803 27.39 -19.95 -8.19
N LYS A 804 27.11 -20.96 -7.37
CA LYS A 804 27.69 -22.31 -7.43
C LYS A 804 26.59 -23.30 -7.80
N ILE A 805 26.76 -23.99 -8.92
CA ILE A 805 25.89 -25.11 -9.28
C ILE A 805 26.29 -26.30 -8.41
N ILE A 806 25.39 -26.75 -7.55
CA ILE A 806 25.62 -27.91 -6.70
C ILE A 806 25.08 -29.17 -7.37
N THR A 807 25.66 -30.33 -7.09
CA THR A 807 25.28 -31.62 -7.70
C THR A 807 24.51 -32.54 -6.75
N ASP A 808 24.48 -32.21 -5.45
CA ASP A 808 23.73 -32.90 -4.41
C ASP A 808 23.04 -31.86 -3.50
N ALA A 809 21.73 -32.00 -3.34
CA ALA A 809 20.89 -31.12 -2.54
C ALA A 809 20.75 -31.58 -1.07
N GLY A 810 21.36 -32.69 -0.64
CA GLY A 810 21.19 -33.23 0.71
C GLY A 810 21.52 -32.23 1.83
N ALA A 811 22.52 -31.37 1.63
CA ALA A 811 22.87 -30.30 2.56
C ALA A 811 21.89 -29.10 2.54
N TYR A 812 21.05 -28.99 1.50
CA TYR A 812 20.15 -27.88 1.21
C TYR A 812 18.68 -28.31 1.32
N SER A 813 18.32 -28.86 2.49
CA SER A 813 16.95 -29.27 2.84
C SER A 813 16.37 -28.37 3.93
N PRO A 814 15.02 -28.22 4.01
CA PRO A 814 14.37 -27.45 5.06
C PRO A 814 14.82 -27.83 6.48
N SER A 815 14.91 -29.14 6.78
CA SER A 815 15.37 -29.64 8.08
C SER A 815 16.77 -29.17 8.47
N ASN A 816 17.67 -28.97 7.52
CA ASN A 816 19.02 -28.47 7.79
C ASN A 816 19.04 -26.95 7.98
N TYR A 817 18.10 -26.23 7.35
CA TYR A 817 18.03 -24.77 7.40
C TYR A 817 17.23 -24.24 8.60
N PHE A 818 16.46 -25.08 9.29
CA PHE A 818 15.79 -24.67 10.52
C PHE A 818 16.71 -24.55 11.74
N ILE A 819 17.98 -25.01 11.67
CA ILE A 819 19.02 -24.76 12.69
C ILE A 819 18.52 -25.05 14.12
N GLY A 820 18.19 -26.32 14.38
CA GLY A 820 17.71 -26.77 15.69
C GLY A 820 16.28 -26.36 16.05
N TRP A 821 15.55 -25.68 15.17
CA TRP A 821 14.11 -25.48 15.25
C TRP A 821 13.38 -26.47 14.32
N THR A 822 12.13 -26.78 14.64
CA THR A 822 11.23 -27.50 13.73
C THR A 822 9.90 -26.74 13.74
N PRO A 823 9.56 -26.03 12.65
CA PRO A 823 8.29 -25.31 12.56
C PRO A 823 7.09 -26.25 12.80
N VAL A 824 6.03 -25.77 13.43
CA VAL A 824 4.83 -26.59 13.68
C VAL A 824 4.11 -26.94 12.38
N SER A 825 4.14 -26.03 11.41
CA SER A 825 3.61 -26.26 10.07
C SER A 825 4.52 -27.15 9.20
N TYR A 826 5.74 -27.46 9.65
CA TYR A 826 6.66 -28.34 8.93
C TYR A 826 6.38 -29.81 9.24
N SER A 827 6.27 -30.61 8.18
CA SER A 827 6.29 -32.07 8.24
C SER A 827 7.47 -32.59 7.43
N ALA A 828 8.21 -33.56 7.96
CA ALA A 828 9.33 -34.14 7.22
C ALA A 828 8.83 -34.85 5.95
N PRO A 829 9.56 -34.74 4.82
CA PRO A 829 9.19 -35.43 3.58
C PRO A 829 9.12 -36.94 3.81
N LYS A 830 7.98 -37.56 3.45
CA LYS A 830 7.84 -39.02 3.43
C LYS A 830 8.12 -39.54 2.03
N SER A 831 9.14 -40.39 1.88
CA SER A 831 9.42 -41.10 0.63
C SER A 831 8.35 -42.18 0.40
N SER A 832 7.24 -41.77 -0.20
CA SER A 832 6.09 -42.62 -0.54
C SER A 832 5.85 -42.57 -2.05
N ASP A 833 5.31 -43.63 -2.63
CA ASP A 833 4.89 -43.60 -4.03
C ASP A 833 3.77 -42.57 -4.21
N VAL A 834 3.96 -41.65 -5.15
CA VAL A 834 2.97 -40.62 -5.48
C VAL A 834 2.26 -40.95 -6.77
N LYS A 835 0.94 -40.74 -6.77
CA LYS A 835 0.07 -40.96 -7.92
C LYS A 835 -1.04 -39.91 -7.93
N ILE A 836 -1.48 -39.56 -9.12
CA ILE A 836 -2.68 -38.75 -9.37
C ILE A 836 -3.78 -39.73 -9.79
N LYS A 837 -4.93 -39.71 -9.12
CA LYS A 837 -6.03 -40.66 -9.42
C LYS A 837 -6.91 -40.21 -10.59
N LYS A 838 -7.25 -38.92 -10.64
CA LYS A 838 -8.10 -38.31 -11.66
C LYS A 838 -7.65 -36.86 -11.83
N ALA A 839 -7.49 -36.41 -13.07
CA ALA A 839 -7.22 -35.03 -13.42
C ALA A 839 -8.21 -34.56 -14.48
N SER A 840 -8.74 -33.35 -14.34
CA SER A 840 -9.67 -32.74 -15.27
C SER A 840 -9.45 -31.24 -15.30
N PHE A 841 -9.69 -30.62 -16.44
CA PHE A 841 -9.80 -29.17 -16.47
C PHE A 841 -11.22 -28.73 -16.09
N THR A 842 -11.34 -27.48 -15.67
CA THR A 842 -12.53 -26.63 -15.80
C THR A 842 -12.06 -25.30 -16.39
N THR A 843 -12.96 -24.44 -16.83
CA THR A 843 -12.63 -23.05 -17.15
C THR A 843 -13.58 -22.13 -16.40
N ASP A 844 -13.19 -20.88 -16.23
CA ASP A 844 -14.07 -19.78 -15.85
C ASP A 844 -15.01 -19.33 -17.00
N ASP A 845 -15.34 -20.23 -17.93
CA ASP A 845 -16.36 -20.19 -18.99
C ASP A 845 -16.42 -21.61 -19.58
N ASP A 846 -16.53 -21.89 -20.90
CA ASP A 846 -16.55 -23.26 -21.48
C ASP A 846 -15.24 -23.90 -21.88
N ILE A 847 -14.96 -25.01 -21.23
CA ILE A 847 -13.82 -25.89 -21.41
C ILE A 847 -13.89 -26.62 -22.75
N ASN A 848 -15.08 -26.75 -23.31
CA ASN A 848 -15.32 -27.34 -24.63
C ASN A 848 -15.29 -26.29 -25.77
N THR A 849 -15.23 -24.99 -25.44
CA THR A 849 -14.94 -23.91 -26.41
C THR A 849 -13.93 -22.92 -25.82
N PRO A 850 -12.67 -23.34 -25.65
CA PRO A 850 -11.62 -22.51 -25.04
C PRO A 850 -11.28 -21.30 -25.94
N TYR A 851 -11.30 -20.09 -25.38
CA TYR A 851 -10.91 -18.84 -26.06
C TYR A 851 -9.79 -18.13 -25.31
N PRO A 852 -8.94 -17.36 -26.02
CA PRO A 852 -8.06 -16.39 -25.39
C PRO A 852 -8.82 -15.41 -24.50
N GLY A 853 -8.37 -15.25 -23.27
CA GLY A 853 -8.98 -14.48 -22.18
C GLY A 853 -9.52 -15.36 -21.05
N HIS A 854 -9.88 -16.63 -21.30
CA HIS A 854 -10.42 -17.53 -20.28
C HIS A 854 -9.33 -18.17 -19.41
N THR A 855 -9.65 -18.49 -18.15
CA THR A 855 -8.77 -19.19 -17.21
C THR A 855 -9.14 -20.67 -17.13
N ILE A 856 -8.25 -21.55 -17.59
CA ILE A 856 -8.34 -22.99 -17.32
C ILE A 856 -7.91 -23.24 -15.89
N THR A 857 -8.70 -23.98 -15.12
CA THR A 857 -8.32 -24.49 -13.79
C THR A 857 -8.20 -26.00 -13.85
N LEU A 858 -7.03 -26.51 -13.50
CA LEU A 858 -6.72 -27.92 -13.37
C LEU A 858 -7.17 -28.45 -12.00
N HIS A 859 -8.04 -29.45 -12.02
CA HIS A 859 -8.49 -30.19 -10.84
C HIS A 859 -7.89 -31.58 -10.86
N TYR A 860 -7.33 -32.04 -9.76
CA TYR A 860 -6.94 -33.44 -9.61
C TYR A 860 -6.87 -33.89 -8.16
N GLU A 861 -6.97 -35.20 -7.94
CA GLU A 861 -6.80 -35.84 -6.63
C GLU A 861 -5.37 -36.42 -6.51
N PHE A 862 -4.60 -35.90 -5.53
CA PHE A 862 -3.26 -36.39 -5.17
C PHE A 862 -3.37 -37.44 -4.06
N ASN A 863 -2.93 -38.68 -4.31
CA ASN A 863 -3.10 -39.82 -3.40
C ASN A 863 -1.87 -40.10 -2.50
N GLY A 864 -0.95 -39.15 -2.35
CA GLY A 864 0.23 -39.30 -1.50
C GLY A 864 -0.05 -38.96 -0.04
N SER A 865 0.59 -39.65 0.91
CA SER A 865 0.67 -39.15 2.29
C SER A 865 1.67 -37.98 2.34
N GLY A 866 1.23 -36.77 2.00
CA GLY A 866 2.09 -35.59 1.97
C GLY A 866 1.50 -34.42 1.16
N GLU A 867 2.27 -33.34 1.06
CA GLU A 867 1.86 -32.17 0.28
C GLU A 867 2.17 -32.36 -1.21
N ASP A 868 1.25 -31.86 -2.02
CA ASP A 868 1.25 -31.97 -3.48
C ASP A 868 2.26 -31.00 -4.12
N CYS A 869 3.48 -31.48 -4.34
CA CYS A 869 4.56 -30.75 -5.03
C CYS A 869 4.62 -31.09 -6.53
N SER A 870 3.54 -31.62 -7.10
CA SER A 870 3.52 -32.08 -8.49
C SER A 870 3.92 -30.95 -9.45
N LEU A 871 4.76 -31.23 -10.44
CA LEU A 871 5.08 -30.26 -11.50
C LEU A 871 3.92 -30.26 -12.49
N ILE A 872 3.34 -29.09 -12.75
CA ILE A 872 2.31 -28.89 -13.77
C ILE A 872 2.94 -28.11 -14.92
N GLN A 873 2.90 -28.67 -16.12
CA GLN A 873 3.39 -28.05 -17.34
C GLN A 873 2.28 -27.90 -18.35
N TRP A 874 1.97 -26.67 -18.74
CA TRP A 874 1.00 -26.29 -19.74
C TRP A 874 1.70 -26.15 -21.10
N PHE A 875 1.21 -26.84 -22.11
CA PHE A 875 1.74 -26.86 -23.47
C PHE A 875 0.68 -26.39 -24.46
N ARG A 876 1.13 -25.68 -25.50
CA ARG A 876 0.48 -25.61 -26.80
C ARG A 876 0.85 -26.85 -27.61
N THR A 877 -0.14 -27.54 -28.15
CA THR A 877 0.09 -28.71 -28.99
C THR A 877 -0.50 -28.48 -30.38
N LYS A 878 0.33 -28.64 -31.42
CA LYS A 878 -0.09 -28.61 -32.84
C LYS A 878 0.65 -29.69 -33.60
N ASP A 879 -0.08 -30.50 -34.37
CA ASP A 879 0.47 -31.60 -35.20
C ASP A 879 1.39 -32.57 -34.42
N LYS A 880 1.00 -32.91 -33.19
CA LYS A 880 1.76 -33.76 -32.24
C LYS A 880 3.11 -33.20 -31.80
N LYS A 881 3.35 -31.90 -32.05
CA LYS A 881 4.48 -31.16 -31.47
C LYS A 881 3.97 -30.33 -30.32
N ASP A 882 4.61 -30.48 -29.17
CA ASP A 882 4.33 -29.71 -27.97
C ASP A 882 5.28 -28.52 -27.88
N THR A 883 4.76 -27.41 -27.41
CA THR A 883 5.51 -26.20 -27.08
C THR A 883 5.09 -25.78 -25.69
N LEU A 884 6.01 -25.80 -24.73
CA LEU A 884 5.70 -25.38 -23.36
C LEU A 884 5.39 -23.89 -23.32
N ILE A 885 4.33 -23.52 -22.59
CA ILE A 885 3.84 -22.14 -22.49
C ILE A 885 3.74 -21.63 -21.05
N LYS A 886 3.58 -22.52 -20.07
CA LYS A 886 3.64 -22.19 -18.65
C LYS A 886 4.02 -23.44 -17.87
N GLN A 887 4.73 -23.30 -16.75
CA GLN A 887 4.79 -24.35 -15.75
C GLN A 887 4.66 -23.80 -14.33
N SER A 888 4.21 -24.63 -13.41
CA SER A 888 3.97 -24.31 -11.99
C SER A 888 4.06 -25.58 -11.14
N THR A 889 3.80 -25.48 -9.85
CA THR A 889 3.53 -26.65 -9.00
C THR A 889 2.05 -26.79 -8.70
N GLY A 890 1.65 -28.01 -8.35
CA GLY A 890 0.34 -28.39 -7.84
C GLY A 890 -0.15 -27.48 -6.74
N PHE A 891 0.74 -27.16 -5.81
CA PHE A 891 0.40 -26.23 -4.77
C PHE A 891 0.33 -24.77 -5.27
N ALA A 892 1.31 -24.34 -6.07
CA ALA A 892 1.46 -22.95 -6.46
C ALA A 892 0.25 -22.45 -7.25
N ASP A 893 0.03 -22.99 -8.43
CA ASP A 893 -0.95 -22.47 -9.36
C ASP A 893 -1.43 -23.58 -10.27
N LYS A 894 -2.69 -23.97 -10.13
CA LYS A 894 -3.33 -24.96 -10.99
C LYS A 894 -4.06 -24.31 -12.16
N THR A 895 -3.85 -23.03 -12.42
CA THR A 895 -4.60 -22.29 -13.45
C THR A 895 -3.73 -21.90 -14.64
N TYR A 896 -4.35 -21.61 -15.78
CA TYR A 896 -3.72 -21.02 -16.96
C TYR A 896 -4.68 -20.04 -17.64
N LEU A 897 -4.28 -18.76 -17.73
CA LEU A 897 -4.98 -17.77 -18.54
C LEU A 897 -4.63 -18.01 -20.02
N ILE A 898 -5.60 -18.42 -20.81
CA ILE A 898 -5.46 -18.63 -22.25
C ILE A 898 -5.14 -17.27 -22.89
N SER A 899 -4.00 -17.16 -23.56
CA SER A 899 -3.56 -15.95 -24.25
C SER A 899 -3.99 -15.94 -25.72
N LYS A 900 -3.93 -14.77 -26.38
CA LYS A 900 -4.24 -14.66 -27.83
C LYS A 900 -3.37 -15.58 -28.68
N ALA A 901 -2.13 -15.83 -28.26
CA ALA A 901 -1.19 -16.67 -28.98
C ALA A 901 -1.50 -18.17 -28.88
N ASP A 902 -2.45 -18.58 -28.03
CA ASP A 902 -2.92 -19.97 -27.93
C ASP A 902 -3.90 -20.34 -29.04
N SER A 903 -4.47 -19.35 -29.74
CA SER A 903 -5.38 -19.56 -30.88
C SER A 903 -4.84 -20.59 -31.88
N GLY A 904 -5.63 -21.63 -32.15
CA GLY A 904 -5.29 -22.70 -33.10
C GLY A 904 -4.45 -23.85 -32.52
N PHE A 905 -4.12 -23.83 -31.23
CA PHE A 905 -3.39 -24.89 -30.53
C PHE A 905 -4.30 -25.65 -29.54
N ASN A 906 -4.06 -26.94 -29.31
CA ASN A 906 -4.61 -27.61 -28.12
C ASN A 906 -3.82 -27.15 -26.89
N LEU A 907 -4.49 -27.06 -25.73
CA LEU A 907 -3.80 -26.84 -24.47
C LEU A 907 -3.73 -28.12 -23.67
N LYS A 908 -2.53 -28.44 -23.18
CA LYS A 908 -2.26 -29.68 -22.48
C LYS A 908 -1.55 -29.39 -21.17
N ALA A 909 -2.05 -29.92 -20.06
CA ALA A 909 -1.31 -29.97 -18.80
C ALA A 909 -0.72 -31.37 -18.61
N VAL A 910 0.60 -31.45 -18.50
CA VAL A 910 1.31 -32.64 -18.02
C VAL A 910 1.58 -32.43 -16.53
N ILE A 911 1.09 -33.37 -15.73
CA ILE A 911 1.24 -33.39 -14.28
C ILE A 911 2.24 -34.48 -13.97
N THR A 912 3.41 -34.12 -13.47
CA THR A 912 4.36 -35.07 -12.90
C THR A 912 4.08 -35.12 -11.42
N PRO A 913 3.43 -36.20 -10.89
CA PRO A 913 3.15 -36.31 -9.47
C PRO A 913 4.46 -36.28 -8.71
N MET A 914 4.62 -35.39 -7.75
CA MET A 914 5.82 -35.32 -6.94
C MET A 914 5.45 -35.08 -5.49
N ASN A 915 6.12 -35.76 -4.57
CA ASN A 915 6.10 -35.41 -3.16
C ASN A 915 7.25 -34.47 -2.83
N ARG A 916 7.25 -33.99 -1.58
CA ARG A 916 8.30 -33.13 -1.02
C ARG A 916 9.70 -33.74 -0.99
N SER A 917 9.87 -35.05 -1.18
CA SER A 917 11.19 -35.68 -1.27
C SER A 917 11.75 -35.70 -2.71
N GLY A 918 11.06 -35.07 -3.66
CA GLY A 918 11.43 -35.10 -5.08
C GLY A 918 11.17 -36.45 -5.75
N LYS A 919 10.50 -37.40 -5.08
CA LYS A 919 10.15 -38.69 -5.69
C LYS A 919 9.00 -38.45 -6.67
N ALA A 920 9.29 -38.63 -7.95
CA ALA A 920 8.31 -38.52 -9.02
C ALA A 920 7.52 -39.82 -9.21
N GLY A 921 6.23 -39.67 -9.46
CA GLY A 921 5.34 -40.72 -9.92
C GLY A 921 5.24 -40.75 -11.44
N LYS A 922 4.41 -41.66 -11.96
CA LYS A 922 4.10 -41.69 -13.40
C LYS A 922 3.32 -40.42 -13.77
N THR A 923 3.74 -39.75 -14.85
CA THR A 923 3.08 -38.55 -15.35
C THR A 923 1.63 -38.81 -15.74
N VAL A 924 0.75 -37.86 -15.44
CA VAL A 924 -0.66 -37.85 -15.86
C VAL A 924 -0.84 -36.64 -16.76
N THR A 925 -1.31 -36.86 -17.97
CA THR A 925 -1.55 -35.80 -18.94
C THR A 925 -3.05 -35.58 -19.05
N VAL A 926 -3.46 -34.31 -19.02
CA VAL A 926 -4.81 -33.87 -19.37
C VAL A 926 -4.68 -32.83 -20.47
N GLU A 927 -5.35 -33.08 -21.59
CA GLU A 927 -5.36 -32.19 -22.75
C GLU A 927 -6.78 -31.70 -22.95
N LEU A 928 -6.96 -30.45 -23.37
CA LEU A 928 -8.25 -29.97 -23.84
C LEU A 928 -8.63 -30.77 -25.08
N ASP A 929 -9.85 -31.28 -25.09
CA ASP A 929 -10.38 -32.06 -26.21
C ASP A 929 -10.56 -31.21 -27.50
N LYS A 930 -10.42 -29.88 -27.39
CA LYS A 930 -10.54 -28.90 -28.48
C LYS A 930 -9.36 -27.94 -28.51
N LYS A 931 -8.99 -27.50 -29.72
CA LYS A 931 -8.07 -26.39 -29.95
C LYS A 931 -8.70 -25.10 -29.43
N VAL A 932 -7.87 -24.19 -28.94
CA VAL A 932 -8.26 -22.82 -28.62
C VAL A 932 -8.74 -22.14 -29.90
N ASN A 933 -9.91 -21.55 -29.86
CA ASN A 933 -10.50 -20.88 -31.02
C ASN A 933 -9.73 -19.61 -31.38
N GLU A 934 -9.74 -19.22 -32.66
CA GLU A 934 -9.21 -17.92 -33.09
C GLU A 934 -10.12 -16.78 -32.61
N GLY A 935 -9.54 -15.72 -32.03
CA GLY A 935 -10.27 -14.57 -31.46
C GLY A 935 -9.82 -14.25 -30.03
N TYR A 936 -10.40 -13.23 -29.38
CA TYR A 936 -10.24 -12.99 -27.95
C TYR A 936 -11.63 -12.84 -27.33
N ALA A 937 -11.91 -13.57 -26.27
CA ALA A 937 -13.15 -13.51 -25.51
C ALA A 937 -12.81 -13.22 -24.05
N ILE A 938 -13.41 -12.16 -23.49
CA ILE A 938 -13.32 -11.91 -22.05
C ILE A 938 -14.12 -13.03 -21.38
N PRO A 939 -13.55 -13.80 -20.45
CA PRO A 939 -14.27 -14.86 -19.79
C PRO A 939 -15.44 -14.26 -19.09
N SER A 940 -16.50 -15.03 -19.04
CA SER A 940 -17.19 -15.03 -17.78
C SER A 940 -17.70 -16.40 -17.45
N LYS A 941 -17.74 -16.66 -16.15
CA LYS A 941 -17.88 -17.96 -15.50
C LYS A 941 -19.08 -18.78 -15.96
N ALA A 942 -19.03 -19.52 -17.07
CA ALA A 942 -19.75 -20.80 -17.27
C ALA A 942 -19.36 -21.73 -18.45
N THR A 943 -19.08 -23.02 -18.17
CA THR A 943 -18.87 -24.02 -19.23
C THR A 943 -20.14 -24.54 -19.92
N ALA A 944 -20.06 -24.84 -21.22
CA ALA A 944 -21.07 -25.42 -22.10
C ALA A 944 -21.06 -26.97 -22.17
N VAL A 945 -20.49 -27.59 -21.15
CA VAL A 945 -20.93 -28.88 -20.58
C VAL A 945 -20.95 -28.70 -19.07
N ARG A 946 -22.10 -28.97 -18.46
CA ARG A 946 -22.30 -28.91 -17.01
C ARG A 946 -22.38 -30.34 -16.45
N PRO A 947 -21.56 -30.71 -15.45
CA PRO A 947 -21.59 -32.05 -14.88
C PRO A 947 -22.92 -32.30 -14.18
N ARG A 948 -23.43 -33.54 -14.27
CA ARG A 948 -24.61 -33.99 -13.51
C ARG A 948 -24.38 -33.74 -12.01
N ALA A 949 -25.33 -33.12 -11.32
CA ALA A 949 -25.26 -32.92 -9.87
C ALA A 949 -25.59 -34.24 -9.15
N GLU A 950 -24.60 -34.78 -8.44
CA GLU A 950 -24.75 -36.01 -7.66
C GLU A 950 -25.66 -35.80 -6.44
N GLY A 951 -26.47 -36.81 -6.10
CA GLY A 951 -27.42 -36.74 -4.98
C GLY A 951 -28.67 -35.90 -5.24
N LYS A 952 -28.80 -35.30 -6.43
CA LYS A 952 -29.97 -34.54 -6.88
C LYS A 952 -30.65 -35.22 -8.07
N VAL A 953 -31.91 -34.84 -8.30
CA VAL A 953 -32.62 -35.14 -9.55
C VAL A 953 -32.21 -34.09 -10.58
N ASN A 954 -31.66 -34.49 -11.73
CA ASN A 954 -31.24 -33.54 -12.74
C ASN A 954 -32.34 -33.38 -13.80
N VAL A 955 -32.60 -32.14 -14.20
CA VAL A 955 -33.51 -31.80 -15.29
C VAL A 955 -32.67 -31.21 -16.41
N PHE A 956 -32.39 -32.02 -17.44
CA PHE A 956 -31.65 -31.59 -18.62
C PHE A 956 -32.57 -30.92 -19.62
N LEU A 957 -32.18 -29.76 -20.14
CA LEU A 957 -32.93 -29.04 -21.17
C LEU A 957 -32.20 -29.14 -22.51
N ALA A 958 -32.80 -29.86 -23.47
CA ALA A 958 -32.36 -29.91 -24.85
C ALA A 958 -33.30 -29.04 -25.70
N SER A 959 -32.84 -27.85 -26.09
CA SER A 959 -33.69 -26.88 -26.77
C SER A 959 -32.93 -25.83 -27.61
N ASP A 960 -33.69 -24.90 -28.20
CA ASP A 960 -33.27 -23.76 -29.01
C ASP A 960 -33.15 -22.45 -28.20
N SER A 961 -33.10 -21.29 -28.88
CA SER A 961 -32.92 -19.98 -28.24
C SER A 961 -34.02 -19.62 -27.24
N THR A 962 -35.23 -20.16 -27.38
CA THR A 962 -36.35 -19.81 -26.49
C THR A 962 -36.25 -20.43 -25.09
N CYS A 963 -35.28 -21.33 -24.90
CA CYS A 963 -34.98 -21.99 -23.63
C CYS A 963 -33.57 -21.63 -23.11
N LYS A 964 -32.72 -20.95 -23.89
CA LYS A 964 -31.31 -20.71 -23.55
C LYS A 964 -31.14 -19.93 -22.25
N ASP A 965 -30.11 -20.25 -21.47
CA ASP A 965 -29.65 -19.41 -20.36
C ASP A 965 -28.87 -18.21 -20.94
N TYR A 966 -29.41 -16.99 -20.79
CA TYR A 966 -28.81 -15.75 -21.28
C TYR A 966 -28.05 -14.97 -20.19
N SER A 967 -27.84 -15.55 -19.02
CA SER A 967 -27.07 -14.94 -17.94
C SER A 967 -25.57 -15.00 -18.22
N ALA A 968 -24.77 -14.29 -17.41
CA ALA A 968 -23.32 -14.48 -17.38
C ALA A 968 -22.91 -15.94 -17.10
N LEU A 969 -23.73 -16.71 -16.39
CA LEU A 969 -23.47 -18.13 -16.13
C LEU A 969 -24.07 -19.04 -17.22
N GLY A 970 -24.67 -18.45 -18.25
CA GLY A 970 -25.33 -19.16 -19.32
C GLY A 970 -24.34 -19.75 -20.31
N MET A 971 -24.59 -21.01 -20.67
CA MET A 971 -23.83 -21.68 -21.71
C MET A 971 -23.91 -20.84 -22.99
N TRP A 972 -22.77 -20.62 -23.65
CA TRP A 972 -22.68 -19.86 -24.91
C TRP A 972 -22.88 -18.33 -24.78
N ASN A 973 -22.58 -17.74 -23.62
CA ASN A 973 -22.62 -16.29 -23.42
C ASN A 973 -21.26 -15.62 -23.17
N ASN A 974 -20.18 -16.40 -23.05
CA ASN A 974 -18.80 -15.92 -22.81
C ASN A 974 -18.77 -15.01 -21.59
N GLY A 975 -19.27 -15.59 -20.51
CA GLY A 975 -20.38 -15.08 -19.71
C GLY A 975 -20.68 -13.58 -19.57
N GLN A 976 -20.99 -12.92 -20.67
CA GLN A 976 -21.70 -11.67 -20.56
C GLN A 976 -23.17 -11.97 -20.32
N THR A 977 -23.76 -11.31 -19.32
CA THR A 977 -25.21 -11.24 -19.24
C THR A 977 -25.72 -10.59 -20.52
N ARG A 978 -26.68 -11.22 -21.22
CA ARG A 978 -27.36 -10.64 -22.39
C ARG A 978 -28.73 -10.07 -22.00
N ASN A 979 -29.33 -9.24 -22.83
CA ASN A 979 -30.61 -8.58 -22.52
C ASN A 979 -31.82 -9.47 -22.83
N GLU A 980 -31.64 -10.46 -23.70
CA GLU A 980 -32.60 -11.54 -23.92
C GLU A 980 -32.75 -12.39 -22.65
N GLY A 981 -33.91 -12.99 -22.50
CA GLY A 981 -34.22 -13.97 -21.47
C GLY A 981 -35.05 -15.10 -22.04
N ALA A 982 -35.02 -16.24 -21.39
CA ALA A 982 -35.76 -17.43 -21.81
C ALA A 982 -36.13 -18.28 -20.59
N TRP A 983 -37.10 -19.18 -20.76
CA TRP A 983 -37.67 -19.91 -19.63
C TRP A 983 -36.66 -20.85 -18.96
N GLY A 984 -35.75 -21.45 -19.73
CA GLY A 984 -34.72 -22.34 -19.19
C GLY A 984 -33.62 -21.61 -18.40
N GLU A 985 -33.47 -20.29 -18.54
CA GLU A 985 -32.56 -19.48 -17.72
C GLU A 985 -33.01 -19.47 -16.26
N PHE A 986 -34.32 -19.36 -16.04
CA PHE A 986 -34.89 -19.10 -14.72
C PHE A 986 -35.56 -20.32 -14.08
N LEU A 987 -35.71 -21.43 -14.81
CA LEU A 987 -36.42 -22.60 -14.31
C LEU A 987 -35.85 -23.13 -12.99
N GLN A 988 -34.52 -23.05 -12.76
CA GLN A 988 -33.91 -23.48 -11.50
C GLN A 988 -34.44 -22.72 -10.28
N CYS A 989 -34.84 -21.45 -10.44
CA CYS A 989 -35.35 -20.64 -9.33
C CYS A 989 -36.62 -21.25 -8.72
N PHE A 990 -37.39 -22.00 -9.51
CA PHE A 990 -38.63 -22.63 -9.09
C PHE A 990 -38.42 -24.04 -8.54
N PHE A 991 -37.18 -24.50 -8.42
CA PHE A 991 -36.83 -25.78 -7.82
C PHE A 991 -36.04 -25.59 -6.53
N ASN A 992 -36.35 -26.37 -5.50
CA ASN A 992 -35.49 -26.46 -4.33
C ASN A 992 -34.17 -27.19 -4.65
N GLY A 993 -33.24 -27.18 -3.69
CA GLY A 993 -31.93 -27.78 -3.86
C GLY A 993 -31.89 -29.29 -4.14
N ALA A 994 -33.03 -29.99 -4.14
CA ALA A 994 -33.11 -31.41 -4.53
C ALA A 994 -33.11 -31.62 -6.05
N VAL A 995 -33.42 -30.58 -6.84
CA VAL A 995 -33.41 -30.63 -8.30
C VAL A 995 -32.37 -29.65 -8.85
N GLU A 996 -31.62 -30.11 -9.85
CA GLU A 996 -30.66 -29.29 -10.59
C GLU A 996 -31.03 -29.21 -12.08
N VAL A 997 -31.14 -27.99 -12.62
CA VAL A 997 -31.46 -27.72 -14.02
C VAL A 997 -30.18 -27.56 -14.81
N GLN A 998 -30.01 -28.44 -15.78
CA GLN A 998 -28.86 -28.50 -16.66
C GLN A 998 -29.27 -28.01 -18.06
N ASN A 999 -29.11 -26.71 -18.30
CA ASN A 999 -29.64 -26.08 -19.51
C ASN A 999 -28.65 -26.09 -20.68
N TYR A 1000 -28.82 -27.04 -21.61
CA TYR A 1000 -27.99 -27.16 -22.81
C TYR A 1000 -28.55 -26.40 -24.03
N ALA A 1001 -29.62 -25.64 -23.85
CA ALA A 1001 -30.28 -24.97 -24.95
C ALA A 1001 -29.40 -23.88 -25.58
N ASN A 1002 -29.44 -23.78 -26.90
CA ASN A 1002 -28.66 -22.78 -27.61
C ASN A 1002 -29.39 -22.24 -28.84
N GLY A 1003 -29.14 -20.97 -29.15
CA GLY A 1003 -29.81 -20.29 -30.25
C GLY A 1003 -29.51 -20.91 -31.61
N GLY A 1004 -30.54 -20.94 -32.46
CA GLY A 1004 -30.44 -21.46 -33.82
C GLY A 1004 -30.34 -22.98 -33.95
N ARG A 1005 -30.68 -23.75 -32.91
CA ARG A 1005 -30.65 -25.21 -32.95
C ARG A 1005 -31.99 -25.82 -33.36
N SER A 1006 -31.95 -26.83 -34.22
CA SER A 1006 -33.05 -27.74 -34.54
C SER A 1006 -32.78 -29.11 -33.92
N SER A 1007 -33.80 -29.97 -33.85
CA SER A 1007 -33.66 -31.32 -33.28
C SER A 1007 -32.58 -32.13 -33.99
N ARG A 1008 -32.39 -31.93 -35.30
CA ARG A 1008 -31.33 -32.62 -36.04
C ARG A 1008 -29.97 -32.00 -35.76
N ASN A 1009 -29.89 -30.68 -35.83
CA ASN A 1009 -28.59 -30.02 -35.82
C ASN A 1009 -27.94 -30.06 -34.43
N PHE A 1010 -28.75 -30.10 -33.37
CA PHE A 1010 -28.32 -30.27 -31.99
C PHE A 1010 -27.76 -31.69 -31.76
N ILE A 1011 -28.29 -32.71 -32.47
CA ILE A 1011 -27.68 -34.05 -32.51
C ILE A 1011 -26.38 -34.03 -33.30
N ASN A 1012 -26.38 -33.42 -34.50
CA ASN A 1012 -25.21 -33.39 -35.37
C ASN A 1012 -24.02 -32.67 -34.72
N GLU A 1013 -24.24 -31.59 -33.96
CA GLU A 1013 -23.17 -30.90 -33.20
C GLU A 1013 -22.77 -31.64 -31.91
N GLY A 1014 -23.43 -32.76 -31.59
CA GLY A 1014 -23.12 -33.56 -30.41
C GLY A 1014 -23.68 -33.01 -29.10
N SER A 1015 -24.54 -31.99 -29.11
CA SER A 1015 -25.16 -31.46 -27.89
C SER A 1015 -26.05 -32.49 -27.20
N LEU A 1016 -26.75 -33.35 -27.97
CA LEU A 1016 -27.49 -34.47 -27.37
C LEU A 1016 -26.55 -35.52 -26.78
N GLU A 1017 -25.39 -35.75 -27.41
CA GLU A 1017 -24.41 -36.69 -26.90
C GLU A 1017 -23.81 -36.21 -25.57
N LYS A 1018 -23.59 -34.89 -25.43
CA LYS A 1018 -23.18 -34.28 -24.14
C LYS A 1018 -24.20 -34.57 -23.03
N ILE A 1019 -25.50 -34.46 -23.34
CA ILE A 1019 -26.55 -34.83 -22.38
C ILE A 1019 -26.51 -36.33 -22.11
N ARG A 1020 -26.40 -37.18 -23.14
CA ARG A 1020 -26.31 -38.64 -23.00
C ARG A 1020 -25.21 -39.07 -22.04
N GLN A 1021 -24.06 -38.39 -22.07
CA GLN A 1021 -22.93 -38.68 -21.19
C GLN A 1021 -23.19 -38.33 -19.72
N GLN A 1022 -24.15 -37.45 -19.45
CA GLN A 1022 -24.41 -36.93 -18.10
C GLN A 1022 -25.72 -37.44 -17.51
N ILE A 1023 -26.73 -37.70 -18.33
CA ILE A 1023 -28.05 -38.07 -17.85
C ILE A 1023 -28.05 -39.50 -17.31
N GLY A 1024 -28.72 -39.72 -16.17
CA GLY A 1024 -28.79 -41.01 -15.50
C GLY A 1024 -30.17 -41.33 -14.94
N LYS A 1025 -30.28 -42.50 -14.31
CA LYS A 1025 -31.55 -43.02 -13.79
C LYS A 1025 -32.21 -42.04 -12.83
N GLY A 1026 -33.49 -41.77 -13.04
CA GLY A 1026 -34.29 -40.86 -12.21
C GLY A 1026 -34.16 -39.38 -12.55
N ASP A 1027 -33.32 -39.02 -13.52
CA ASP A 1027 -33.29 -37.67 -14.11
C ASP A 1027 -34.41 -37.47 -15.13
N TYR A 1028 -34.54 -36.25 -15.62
CA TYR A 1028 -35.49 -35.88 -16.67
C TYR A 1028 -34.78 -35.22 -17.85
N LEU A 1029 -35.22 -35.53 -19.07
CA LEU A 1029 -34.78 -34.83 -20.29
C LEU A 1029 -35.96 -34.11 -20.92
N PHE A 1030 -35.95 -32.79 -20.84
CA PHE A 1030 -36.94 -31.92 -21.45
C PHE A 1030 -36.48 -31.57 -22.86
N ILE A 1031 -37.30 -31.93 -23.85
CA ILE A 1031 -36.94 -31.90 -25.27
C ILE A 1031 -37.86 -30.93 -25.97
N GLN A 1032 -37.34 -29.78 -26.38
CA GLN A 1032 -38.12 -28.73 -27.05
C GLN A 1032 -37.43 -28.30 -28.34
N PHE A 1033 -38.06 -28.60 -29.48
CA PHE A 1033 -37.59 -28.17 -30.81
C PHE A 1033 -38.78 -27.83 -31.70
N GLY A 1034 -38.53 -27.31 -32.90
CA GLY A 1034 -39.57 -26.97 -33.86
C GLY A 1034 -39.38 -25.62 -34.53
N HIS A 1035 -38.86 -24.60 -33.84
CA HIS A 1035 -38.66 -23.27 -34.43
C HIS A 1035 -37.71 -23.27 -35.61
N ASN A 1036 -36.56 -23.93 -35.44
CA ASN A 1036 -35.53 -24.03 -36.48
C ASN A 1036 -35.77 -25.23 -37.40
N ASP A 1037 -36.47 -26.27 -36.93
CA ASP A 1037 -36.80 -27.48 -37.69
C ASP A 1037 -37.74 -27.20 -38.85
N CYS A 1038 -38.67 -26.27 -38.69
CA CYS A 1038 -39.58 -25.83 -39.76
C CYS A 1038 -38.98 -24.75 -40.67
N SER A 1039 -37.77 -24.25 -40.37
CA SER A 1039 -37.13 -23.17 -41.13
C SER A 1039 -36.33 -23.70 -42.31
N ASN A 1040 -36.61 -23.21 -43.52
CA ASN A 1040 -36.16 -23.84 -44.77
C ASN A 1040 -35.72 -22.83 -45.86
N GLY A 1041 -35.33 -21.61 -45.45
CA GLY A 1041 -34.74 -20.62 -46.35
C GLY A 1041 -33.37 -21.06 -46.88
N ALA A 1042 -32.89 -20.41 -47.95
CA ALA A 1042 -31.58 -20.67 -48.55
C ALA A 1042 -30.48 -20.65 -47.47
N GLY A 1043 -29.77 -21.77 -47.29
CA GLY A 1043 -28.74 -21.97 -46.27
C GLY A 1043 -29.18 -22.69 -44.97
N TYR A 1044 -30.48 -22.82 -44.70
CA TYR A 1044 -31.00 -23.58 -43.54
C TYR A 1044 -31.39 -25.01 -43.85
N LEU A 1045 -31.65 -25.32 -45.12
CA LEU A 1045 -32.20 -26.62 -45.53
C LEU A 1045 -31.32 -27.78 -45.07
N GLU A 1046 -30.03 -27.71 -45.38
CA GLU A 1046 -29.04 -28.72 -45.02
C GLU A 1046 -28.71 -28.71 -43.52
N ASP A 1047 -28.57 -27.52 -42.92
CA ASP A 1047 -28.09 -27.34 -41.55
C ASP A 1047 -29.18 -27.64 -40.50
N ARG A 1048 -30.40 -27.12 -40.70
CA ARG A 1048 -31.42 -27.03 -39.63
C ARG A 1048 -32.76 -27.66 -39.98
N TYR A 1049 -33.22 -27.55 -41.24
CA TYR A 1049 -34.56 -27.97 -41.62
C TYR A 1049 -34.78 -29.47 -41.46
N VAL A 1050 -35.73 -29.91 -40.65
CA VAL A 1050 -35.99 -31.35 -40.41
C VAL A 1050 -37.32 -31.75 -41.03
N PRO A 1051 -37.35 -32.68 -42.02
CA PRO A 1051 -38.60 -33.06 -42.66
C PRO A 1051 -39.55 -33.75 -41.68
N LEU A 1052 -40.84 -33.43 -41.74
CA LEU A 1052 -41.88 -34.16 -41.00
C LEU A 1052 -42.22 -35.52 -41.65
N GLY A 1053 -42.00 -35.64 -42.95
CA GLY A 1053 -42.52 -36.72 -43.78
C GLY A 1053 -44.02 -36.57 -44.07
N GLU A 1054 -44.51 -37.30 -45.08
CA GLU A 1054 -45.93 -37.22 -45.45
C GLU A 1054 -46.80 -37.96 -44.42
N PRO A 1055 -47.81 -37.31 -43.83
CA PRO A 1055 -48.69 -37.97 -42.88
C PRO A 1055 -49.59 -38.98 -43.60
N ASN A 1056 -49.96 -40.05 -42.92
CA ASN A 1056 -50.91 -41.01 -43.46
C ASN A 1056 -52.31 -40.37 -43.61
N LYS A 1057 -53.28 -41.12 -44.18
CA LYS A 1057 -54.65 -40.65 -44.41
C LYS A 1057 -55.38 -40.15 -43.15
N LYS A 1058 -54.93 -40.51 -41.94
CA LYS A 1058 -55.47 -40.06 -40.66
C LYS A 1058 -54.76 -38.81 -40.12
N GLY A 1059 -53.84 -38.23 -40.88
CA GLY A 1059 -53.08 -37.03 -40.48
C GLY A 1059 -51.92 -37.30 -39.51
N ILE A 1060 -51.53 -38.57 -39.31
CA ILE A 1060 -50.45 -38.94 -38.40
C ILE A 1060 -49.12 -38.92 -39.16
N TYR A 1061 -48.16 -38.11 -38.68
CA TYR A 1061 -46.82 -38.02 -39.28
C TYR A 1061 -45.97 -39.26 -38.97
N PRO A 1062 -45.13 -39.73 -39.91
CA PRO A 1062 -44.34 -40.94 -39.76
C PRO A 1062 -43.15 -40.78 -38.81
N ILE A 1063 -42.55 -41.90 -38.42
CA ILE A 1063 -41.28 -42.01 -37.69
C ILE A 1063 -40.32 -42.82 -38.56
N ASN A 1064 -39.77 -42.18 -39.59
CA ASN A 1064 -38.77 -42.79 -40.47
C ASN A 1064 -37.36 -42.48 -39.98
N GLU A 1065 -36.54 -43.52 -39.97
CA GLU A 1065 -35.15 -43.47 -39.54
C GLU A 1065 -34.26 -42.76 -40.57
N GLY A 1066 -33.39 -41.88 -40.06
CA GLY A 1066 -32.39 -41.21 -40.87
C GLY A 1066 -31.09 -42.00 -40.88
N LYS A 1067 -30.36 -41.95 -41.99
CA LYS A 1067 -28.99 -42.49 -42.09
C LYS A 1067 -27.99 -41.36 -42.19
N LYS A 1068 -26.89 -41.41 -41.45
CA LYS A 1068 -25.83 -40.41 -41.65
C LYS A 1068 -25.26 -40.54 -43.06
N VAL A 1069 -25.12 -39.42 -43.74
CA VAL A 1069 -24.48 -39.31 -45.04
C VAL A 1069 -23.20 -38.51 -44.88
N ARG A 1070 -22.35 -38.49 -45.92
CA ARG A 1070 -21.16 -37.62 -45.90
C ARG A 1070 -21.62 -36.17 -45.70
N THR A 1071 -21.00 -35.49 -44.75
CA THR A 1071 -21.29 -34.07 -44.51
C THR A 1071 -20.80 -33.22 -45.68
N PRO A 1072 -21.63 -32.31 -46.22
CA PRO A 1072 -21.19 -31.33 -47.19
C PRO A 1072 -20.00 -30.55 -46.67
N ASP A 1073 -19.05 -30.24 -47.56
CA ASP A 1073 -17.80 -29.61 -47.15
C ASP A 1073 -18.03 -28.28 -46.41
N SER A 1074 -19.13 -27.56 -46.70
CA SER A 1074 -19.54 -26.33 -45.99
C SER A 1074 -19.96 -26.53 -44.53
N TYR A 1075 -20.33 -27.74 -44.13
CA TYR A 1075 -20.70 -28.09 -42.75
C TYR A 1075 -19.76 -29.12 -42.13
N PHE A 1076 -18.78 -29.61 -42.89
CA PHE A 1076 -17.84 -30.62 -42.45
C PHE A 1076 -17.08 -30.18 -41.20
N GLU A 1077 -16.64 -28.91 -41.12
CA GLU A 1077 -16.01 -28.39 -39.91
C GLU A 1077 -16.95 -28.36 -38.71
N LYS A 1078 -18.26 -28.20 -38.94
CA LYS A 1078 -19.28 -28.10 -37.88
C LYS A 1078 -19.74 -29.47 -37.37
N TYR A 1079 -19.88 -30.47 -38.24
CA TYR A 1079 -20.49 -31.77 -37.92
C TYR A 1079 -19.59 -32.98 -38.17
N GLY A 1080 -18.38 -32.77 -38.68
CA GLY A 1080 -17.43 -33.84 -39.02
C GLY A 1080 -17.81 -34.59 -40.30
N ASN A 1081 -17.27 -35.80 -40.47
CA ASN A 1081 -17.29 -36.52 -41.75
C ASN A 1081 -18.67 -37.04 -42.17
N SER A 1082 -19.54 -37.28 -41.20
CA SER A 1082 -20.90 -37.73 -41.48
C SER A 1082 -21.87 -37.07 -40.54
N PHE A 1083 -22.97 -36.61 -41.09
CA PHE A 1083 -24.04 -35.98 -40.35
C PHE A 1083 -25.37 -36.47 -40.91
N TYR A 1084 -26.42 -36.26 -40.15
CA TYR A 1084 -27.75 -36.41 -40.70
C TYR A 1084 -28.03 -35.20 -41.59
N SER A 1085 -28.08 -35.41 -42.90
CA SER A 1085 -28.60 -34.42 -43.85
C SER A 1085 -30.13 -34.36 -43.77
N TYR A 1086 -30.74 -33.36 -44.41
CA TYR A 1086 -32.19 -33.27 -44.54
C TYR A 1086 -32.79 -34.33 -45.46
N ASP A 1087 -32.03 -34.82 -46.45
CA ASP A 1087 -32.52 -35.83 -47.39
C ASP A 1087 -32.27 -37.27 -46.92
N CYS A 1088 -31.73 -37.43 -45.71
CA CYS A 1088 -31.19 -38.69 -45.23
C CYS A 1088 -32.25 -39.71 -44.79
N GLY A 1089 -33.52 -39.42 -45.08
CA GLY A 1089 -34.71 -40.22 -44.71
C GLY A 1089 -35.24 -39.97 -43.29
N GLY A 1090 -34.50 -39.24 -42.44
CA GLY A 1090 -34.87 -39.00 -41.06
C GLY A 1090 -36.03 -38.01 -40.92
N THR A 1091 -37.05 -38.39 -40.16
CA THR A 1091 -38.21 -37.53 -39.90
C THR A 1091 -38.14 -36.84 -38.54
N TYR A 1092 -38.82 -35.70 -38.38
CA TYR A 1092 -38.80 -34.90 -37.16
C TYR A 1092 -39.15 -35.71 -35.91
N LYS A 1093 -40.22 -36.51 -35.96
CA LYS A 1093 -40.57 -37.41 -34.84
C LYS A 1093 -39.46 -38.42 -34.55
N TRP A 1094 -38.77 -38.92 -35.57
CA TRP A 1094 -37.65 -39.83 -35.38
C TRP A 1094 -36.45 -39.15 -34.72
N TYR A 1095 -36.13 -37.90 -35.06
CA TYR A 1095 -35.10 -37.15 -34.36
C TYR A 1095 -35.46 -36.90 -32.90
N LEU A 1096 -36.69 -36.49 -32.60
CA LEU A 1096 -37.16 -36.38 -31.21
C LEU A 1096 -37.05 -37.71 -30.47
N MET A 1097 -37.36 -38.83 -31.14
CA MET A 1097 -37.17 -40.16 -30.57
C MET A 1097 -35.72 -40.47 -30.22
N GLN A 1098 -34.73 -39.85 -30.88
CA GLN A 1098 -33.32 -40.03 -30.47
C GLN A 1098 -33.07 -39.47 -29.07
N TYR A 1099 -33.64 -38.30 -28.75
CA TYR A 1099 -33.57 -37.73 -27.40
C TYR A 1099 -34.35 -38.56 -26.39
N VAL A 1100 -35.54 -39.01 -26.78
CA VAL A 1100 -36.35 -39.89 -25.93
C VAL A 1100 -35.58 -41.16 -25.60
N ASN A 1101 -34.95 -41.79 -26.59
CA ASN A 1101 -34.16 -43.00 -26.42
C ASN A 1101 -32.96 -42.73 -25.50
N VAL A 1102 -32.25 -41.60 -25.65
CA VAL A 1102 -31.18 -41.20 -24.72
C VAL A 1102 -31.65 -41.25 -23.27
N ALA A 1103 -32.80 -40.64 -22.98
CA ALA A 1103 -33.34 -40.62 -21.62
C ALA A 1103 -33.72 -42.03 -21.16
N LEU A 1104 -34.50 -42.77 -21.96
CA LEU A 1104 -34.98 -44.10 -21.58
C LEU A 1104 -33.85 -45.11 -21.38
N GLU A 1105 -32.82 -45.08 -22.25
CA GLU A 1105 -31.63 -45.92 -22.14
C GLU A 1105 -30.84 -45.64 -20.86
N ALA A 1106 -30.80 -44.37 -20.43
CA ALA A 1106 -30.19 -43.97 -19.17
C ALA A 1106 -31.09 -44.28 -17.94
N GLY A 1107 -32.33 -44.73 -18.14
CA GLY A 1107 -33.33 -44.88 -17.09
C GLY A 1107 -33.90 -43.55 -16.58
N ALA A 1108 -33.71 -42.47 -17.33
CA ALA A 1108 -34.30 -41.15 -17.11
C ALA A 1108 -35.68 -41.05 -17.78
N THR A 1109 -36.46 -40.06 -17.36
CA THR A 1109 -37.81 -39.81 -17.87
C THR A 1109 -37.75 -38.75 -18.98
N PRO A 1110 -38.06 -39.10 -20.24
CA PRO A 1110 -38.20 -38.11 -21.30
C PRO A 1110 -39.48 -37.30 -21.13
N VAL A 1111 -39.39 -35.99 -21.35
CA VAL A 1111 -40.51 -35.07 -21.37
C VAL A 1111 -40.46 -34.31 -22.68
N LEU A 1112 -41.47 -34.51 -23.52
CA LEU A 1112 -41.60 -33.75 -24.75
C LEU A 1112 -42.22 -32.39 -24.44
N VAL A 1113 -41.64 -31.34 -25.01
CA VAL A 1113 -42.16 -29.99 -24.88
C VAL A 1113 -42.40 -29.46 -26.29
N THR A 1114 -43.64 -29.06 -26.59
CA THR A 1114 -43.92 -28.41 -27.89
C THR A 1114 -43.16 -27.08 -27.97
N PRO A 1115 -42.74 -26.61 -29.16
CA PRO A 1115 -42.09 -25.29 -29.27
C PRO A 1115 -43.04 -24.20 -28.75
N VAL A 1116 -42.50 -23.23 -28.01
CA VAL A 1116 -43.31 -22.10 -27.52
C VAL A 1116 -43.89 -21.28 -28.68
N SER A 1117 -44.99 -20.58 -28.44
CA SER A 1117 -45.62 -19.71 -29.43
C SER A 1117 -44.75 -18.48 -29.69
N ARG A 1118 -44.61 -18.10 -30.97
CA ARG A 1118 -44.20 -16.73 -31.34
C ARG A 1118 -45.39 -15.79 -31.17
N MET A 1119 -45.12 -14.52 -30.91
CA MET A 1119 -46.15 -13.48 -30.75
C MET A 1119 -46.65 -12.92 -32.09
N TYR A 1120 -47.17 -13.80 -32.95
CA TYR A 1120 -47.77 -13.42 -34.24
C TYR A 1120 -49.29 -13.31 -34.14
N PHE A 1121 -49.77 -12.17 -33.68
CA PHE A 1121 -51.21 -11.89 -33.58
C PHE A 1121 -51.86 -11.64 -34.95
N ASP A 1122 -53.09 -12.12 -35.12
CA ASP A 1122 -54.01 -11.61 -36.12
C ASP A 1122 -54.57 -10.24 -35.69
N GLY A 1123 -55.35 -9.60 -36.56
CA GLY A 1123 -55.98 -8.31 -36.25
C GLY A 1123 -57.00 -8.33 -35.10
N LYS A 1124 -57.18 -9.48 -34.41
CA LYS A 1124 -58.07 -9.67 -33.26
C LYS A 1124 -57.31 -10.13 -32.01
N GLY A 1125 -55.97 -10.10 -32.01
CA GLY A 1125 -55.18 -10.49 -30.84
C GLY A 1125 -55.05 -11.99 -30.62
N ARG A 1126 -55.32 -12.81 -31.63
CA ARG A 1126 -55.18 -14.27 -31.56
C ARG A 1126 -53.90 -14.69 -32.26
N ILE A 1127 -53.17 -15.64 -31.69
CA ILE A 1127 -51.95 -16.16 -32.28
C ILE A 1127 -52.30 -16.93 -33.56
N THR A 1128 -51.68 -16.51 -34.66
CA THR A 1128 -51.79 -17.16 -35.98
C THR A 1128 -50.92 -18.42 -36.03
N PRO A 1129 -51.29 -19.46 -36.79
CA PRO A 1129 -50.42 -20.63 -36.99
C PRO A 1129 -49.11 -20.25 -37.70
N HIS A 1130 -47.97 -20.76 -37.20
CA HIS A 1130 -46.64 -20.37 -37.67
C HIS A 1130 -45.51 -21.40 -37.50
N HIS A 1131 -45.76 -22.60 -36.96
CA HIS A 1131 -44.77 -23.69 -36.90
C HIS A 1131 -45.00 -24.73 -38.01
N ASP A 1132 -45.03 -24.26 -39.26
CA ASP A 1132 -45.20 -25.04 -40.48
C ASP A 1132 -44.02 -24.83 -41.44
N SER A 1133 -43.68 -25.86 -42.22
CA SER A 1133 -42.66 -25.76 -43.27
C SER A 1133 -43.26 -25.14 -44.54
N LYS A 1134 -42.58 -24.13 -45.09
CA LYS A 1134 -42.97 -23.43 -46.32
C LYS A 1134 -42.27 -23.93 -47.60
N ASP A 1135 -41.46 -24.99 -47.55
CA ASP A 1135 -40.57 -25.36 -48.64
C ASP A 1135 -41.24 -26.30 -49.62
N THR A 1136 -41.28 -25.89 -50.88
CA THR A 1136 -41.87 -26.62 -52.00
C THR A 1136 -40.84 -27.45 -52.77
N SER A 1137 -39.54 -27.19 -52.56
CA SER A 1137 -38.44 -27.80 -53.34
C SER A 1137 -38.12 -29.24 -52.93
N THR A 1138 -38.24 -29.55 -51.64
CA THR A 1138 -38.08 -30.91 -51.09
C THR A 1138 -39.34 -31.77 -51.21
N LYS A 1139 -40.38 -31.27 -51.90
CA LYS A 1139 -41.73 -31.86 -52.03
C LYS A 1139 -42.44 -32.19 -50.72
N THR A 1140 -41.91 -31.75 -49.58
CA THR A 1140 -42.49 -31.93 -48.23
C THR A 1140 -43.08 -30.63 -47.71
N GLN A 1141 -43.83 -29.91 -48.54
CA GLN A 1141 -44.60 -28.76 -48.09
C GLN A 1141 -45.72 -29.24 -47.17
N ILE A 1142 -45.70 -28.81 -45.90
CA ILE A 1142 -46.74 -29.16 -44.94
C ILE A 1142 -47.25 -27.87 -44.31
N THR A 1143 -48.31 -27.33 -44.90
CA THR A 1143 -49.11 -26.24 -44.34
C THR A 1143 -50.32 -26.85 -43.64
N ARG A 1144 -50.11 -27.37 -42.43
CA ARG A 1144 -51.19 -27.93 -41.59
C ARG A 1144 -51.21 -27.26 -40.22
N ASN A 1145 -51.31 -25.93 -40.23
CA ASN A 1145 -51.51 -25.05 -39.08
C ASN A 1145 -50.81 -25.53 -37.79
N ASN A 1146 -49.50 -25.31 -37.70
CA ASN A 1146 -48.58 -25.76 -36.65
C ASN A 1146 -48.24 -27.26 -36.69
N ALA A 1147 -47.95 -27.79 -37.87
CA ALA A 1147 -47.65 -29.20 -38.09
C ALA A 1147 -46.55 -29.77 -37.16
N TYR A 1148 -45.52 -28.98 -36.83
CA TYR A 1148 -44.46 -29.43 -35.92
C TYR A 1148 -44.91 -29.51 -34.45
N VAL A 1149 -45.81 -28.63 -34.00
CA VAL A 1149 -46.44 -28.70 -32.67
C VAL A 1149 -47.28 -29.98 -32.58
N GLU A 1150 -48.12 -30.21 -33.60
CA GLU A 1150 -48.97 -31.40 -33.66
C GLU A 1150 -48.16 -32.69 -33.72
N ALA A 1151 -47.02 -32.71 -34.43
CA ALA A 1151 -46.15 -33.87 -34.46
C ALA A 1151 -45.59 -34.23 -33.07
N VAL A 1152 -45.25 -33.25 -32.24
CA VAL A 1152 -44.81 -33.49 -30.85
C VAL A 1152 -45.95 -34.09 -30.02
N ARG A 1153 -47.17 -33.51 -30.12
CA ARG A 1153 -48.38 -34.02 -29.42
C ARG A 1153 -48.69 -35.46 -29.81
N GLN A 1154 -48.67 -35.74 -31.11
CA GLN A 1154 -48.88 -37.08 -31.63
C GLN A 1154 -47.82 -38.05 -31.10
N LEU A 1155 -46.53 -37.67 -31.16
CA LEU A 1155 -45.45 -38.54 -30.68
C LEU A 1155 -45.59 -38.86 -29.19
N ALA A 1156 -45.88 -37.84 -28.37
CA ALA A 1156 -46.11 -38.01 -26.94
C ALA A 1156 -47.26 -39.01 -26.68
N LYS A 1157 -48.38 -38.87 -27.39
CA LYS A 1157 -49.53 -39.78 -27.27
C LYS A 1157 -49.23 -41.20 -27.77
N GLU A 1158 -48.61 -41.32 -28.94
CA GLU A 1158 -48.28 -42.60 -29.58
C GLU A 1158 -47.31 -43.42 -28.73
N LYS A 1159 -46.34 -42.76 -28.12
CA LYS A 1159 -45.28 -43.41 -27.31
C LYS A 1159 -45.52 -43.32 -25.80
N LYS A 1160 -46.63 -42.72 -25.39
CA LYS A 1160 -47.02 -42.49 -23.99
C LYS A 1160 -45.92 -41.77 -23.18
N ILE A 1161 -45.36 -40.72 -23.78
CA ILE A 1161 -44.33 -39.86 -23.17
C ILE A 1161 -45.04 -38.65 -22.56
N LEU A 1162 -44.51 -38.15 -21.43
CA LEU A 1162 -45.02 -36.93 -20.80
C LEU A 1162 -44.91 -35.74 -21.76
N LEU A 1163 -45.92 -34.87 -21.71
CA LEU A 1163 -46.02 -33.71 -22.59
C LEU A 1163 -46.24 -32.44 -21.77
N ILE A 1164 -45.42 -31.43 -22.03
CA ILE A 1164 -45.69 -30.04 -21.65
C ILE A 1164 -45.99 -29.28 -22.95
N ASP A 1165 -47.23 -28.80 -23.08
CA ASP A 1165 -47.68 -28.07 -24.27
C ASP A 1165 -47.26 -26.59 -24.21
N GLY A 1166 -45.95 -26.35 -24.34
CA GLY A 1166 -45.36 -25.01 -24.32
C GLY A 1166 -45.98 -24.04 -25.34
N PHE A 1167 -46.49 -24.52 -26.47
CA PHE A 1167 -47.19 -23.69 -27.46
C PHE A 1167 -48.50 -23.17 -26.88
N GLU A 1168 -49.33 -24.07 -26.34
CA GLU A 1168 -50.63 -23.71 -25.78
C GLU A 1168 -50.50 -22.83 -24.53
N ILE A 1169 -49.52 -23.13 -23.66
CA ILE A 1169 -49.21 -22.32 -22.47
C ILE A 1169 -48.90 -20.88 -22.86
N THR A 1170 -47.93 -20.68 -23.75
CA THR A 1170 -47.47 -19.34 -24.13
C THR A 1170 -48.47 -18.61 -25.02
N LYS A 1171 -49.16 -19.33 -25.93
CA LYS A 1171 -50.29 -18.77 -26.70
C LYS A 1171 -51.36 -18.21 -25.76
N ASN A 1172 -51.80 -19.00 -24.78
CA ASN A 1172 -52.86 -18.56 -23.87
C ASN A 1172 -52.39 -17.43 -22.96
N LEU A 1173 -51.13 -17.46 -22.50
CA LEU A 1173 -50.51 -16.36 -21.77
C LEU A 1173 -50.56 -15.05 -22.58
N TYR A 1174 -50.13 -15.08 -23.85
CA TYR A 1174 -50.08 -13.91 -24.70
C TYR A 1174 -51.47 -13.42 -25.12
N GLU A 1175 -52.39 -14.31 -25.52
CA GLU A 1175 -53.77 -13.94 -25.88
C GLU A 1175 -54.53 -13.39 -24.66
N LYS A 1176 -54.30 -13.97 -23.48
CA LYS A 1176 -54.87 -13.46 -22.23
C LYS A 1176 -54.31 -12.08 -21.89
N ALA A 1177 -52.99 -11.90 -21.91
CA ALA A 1177 -52.39 -10.59 -21.66
C ALA A 1177 -52.87 -9.55 -22.68
N TYR A 1178 -53.00 -9.93 -23.96
CA TYR A 1178 -53.53 -9.05 -25.00
C TYR A 1178 -55.00 -8.66 -24.75
N SER A 1179 -55.82 -9.63 -24.33
CA SER A 1179 -57.23 -9.39 -23.98
C SER A 1179 -57.36 -8.51 -22.73
N ASP A 1180 -56.63 -8.84 -21.66
CA ASP A 1180 -56.65 -8.12 -20.39
C ASP A 1180 -56.15 -6.67 -20.56
N CYS A 1181 -55.21 -6.44 -21.48
CA CYS A 1181 -54.62 -5.13 -21.75
C CYS A 1181 -55.21 -4.40 -22.98
N GLY A 1182 -56.24 -4.95 -23.63
CA GLY A 1182 -57.03 -4.25 -24.66
C GLY A 1182 -56.24 -3.77 -25.88
N ASN A 1183 -55.40 -4.62 -26.46
CA ASN A 1183 -54.57 -4.33 -27.65
C ASN A 1183 -53.45 -3.28 -27.43
N LYS A 1184 -53.01 -3.12 -26.18
CA LYS A 1184 -51.87 -2.27 -25.82
C LYS A 1184 -50.59 -3.07 -25.58
N ILE A 1185 -49.50 -2.30 -25.57
CA ILE A 1185 -48.10 -2.67 -25.72
C ILE A 1185 -47.60 -3.68 -24.66
N GLU A 1186 -48.33 -3.88 -23.57
CA GLU A 1186 -47.92 -4.61 -22.37
C GLU A 1186 -47.64 -6.12 -22.59
N ALA A 1187 -48.30 -6.77 -23.55
CA ALA A 1187 -47.93 -8.16 -23.91
C ALA A 1187 -46.54 -8.24 -24.56
N LYS A 1188 -46.16 -7.21 -25.34
CA LYS A 1188 -44.85 -7.11 -25.96
C LYS A 1188 -43.75 -6.76 -24.94
N GLU A 1189 -44.11 -6.32 -23.74
CA GLU A 1189 -43.15 -6.03 -22.68
C GLU A 1189 -42.46 -7.30 -22.17
N LEU A 1190 -42.99 -8.50 -22.41
CA LEU A 1190 -42.24 -9.74 -22.14
C LEU A 1190 -41.21 -10.07 -23.23
N MET A 1191 -41.26 -9.37 -24.37
CA MET A 1191 -40.38 -9.65 -25.50
C MET A 1191 -39.09 -8.84 -25.40
N PHE A 1192 -38.03 -9.40 -25.97
CA PHE A 1192 -36.87 -8.60 -26.30
C PHE A 1192 -37.27 -7.52 -27.33
N ALA A 1193 -36.72 -6.32 -27.18
CA ALA A 1193 -37.19 -5.15 -27.93
C ALA A 1193 -37.10 -5.39 -29.45
N GLY A 1194 -38.24 -5.28 -30.15
CA GLY A 1194 -38.33 -5.50 -31.60
C GLY A 1194 -38.40 -6.97 -32.04
N ASP A 1195 -38.40 -7.92 -31.11
CA ASP A 1195 -38.49 -9.36 -31.37
C ASP A 1195 -39.92 -9.88 -31.12
N SER A 1196 -40.26 -11.02 -31.71
CA SER A 1196 -41.55 -11.72 -31.52
C SER A 1196 -41.37 -13.22 -31.27
N THR A 1197 -40.13 -13.67 -31.07
CA THR A 1197 -39.71 -15.03 -30.77
C THR A 1197 -38.94 -15.09 -29.44
N HIS A 1198 -38.06 -14.13 -29.14
CA HIS A 1198 -37.24 -14.12 -27.92
C HIS A 1198 -37.80 -13.19 -26.84
N ASN A 1199 -37.79 -13.66 -25.59
CA ASN A 1199 -38.22 -12.88 -24.43
C ASN A 1199 -37.08 -11.99 -23.90
N ASN A 1200 -37.41 -11.03 -23.04
CA ASN A 1200 -36.43 -10.38 -22.16
C ASN A 1200 -36.33 -11.14 -20.81
N LYS A 1201 -35.51 -10.67 -19.87
CA LYS A 1201 -35.33 -11.32 -18.55
C LYS A 1201 -36.63 -11.55 -17.79
N LEU A 1202 -37.52 -10.56 -17.76
CA LEU A 1202 -38.82 -10.68 -17.10
C LEU A 1202 -39.72 -11.71 -17.80
N GLY A 1203 -39.79 -11.69 -19.14
CA GLY A 1203 -40.56 -12.67 -19.91
C GLY A 1203 -40.04 -14.10 -19.76
N GLY A 1204 -38.73 -14.29 -19.70
CA GLY A 1204 -38.13 -15.58 -19.40
C GLY A 1204 -38.57 -16.13 -18.04
N PHE A 1205 -38.54 -15.29 -16.99
CA PHE A 1205 -38.96 -15.66 -15.64
C PHE A 1205 -40.46 -16.01 -15.56
N VAL A 1206 -41.33 -15.19 -16.18
CA VAL A 1206 -42.79 -15.43 -16.22
C VAL A 1206 -43.14 -16.76 -16.90
N ILE A 1207 -42.52 -17.06 -18.04
CA ILE A 1207 -42.79 -18.31 -18.75
C ILE A 1207 -42.23 -19.50 -17.95
N ALA A 1208 -41.09 -19.35 -17.27
CA ALA A 1208 -40.56 -20.37 -16.37
C ALA A 1208 -41.53 -20.68 -15.21
N GLY A 1209 -42.22 -19.69 -14.66
CA GLY A 1209 -43.27 -19.86 -13.64
C GLY A 1209 -44.47 -20.67 -14.14
N GLU A 1210 -44.99 -20.36 -15.34
CA GLU A 1210 -46.07 -21.14 -15.95
C GLU A 1210 -45.63 -22.58 -16.29
N PHE A 1211 -44.37 -22.76 -16.71
CA PHE A 1211 -43.80 -24.08 -16.92
C PHE A 1211 -43.67 -24.84 -15.60
N ALA A 1212 -43.22 -24.21 -14.51
CA ALA A 1212 -43.15 -24.81 -13.18
C ALA A 1212 -44.54 -25.26 -12.69
N LYS A 1213 -45.57 -24.46 -12.96
CA LYS A 1213 -46.97 -24.79 -12.65
C LYS A 1213 -47.47 -26.01 -13.43
N GLU A 1214 -47.18 -26.08 -14.73
CA GLU A 1214 -47.56 -27.24 -15.52
C GLU A 1214 -46.73 -28.48 -15.16
N ILE A 1215 -45.42 -28.34 -14.90
CA ILE A 1215 -44.55 -29.43 -14.39
C ILE A 1215 -45.13 -30.01 -13.11
N LYS A 1216 -45.52 -29.16 -12.15
CA LYS A 1216 -46.14 -29.58 -10.89
C LYS A 1216 -47.41 -30.41 -11.12
N LYS A 1217 -48.15 -30.13 -12.19
CA LYS A 1217 -49.39 -30.83 -12.55
C LYS A 1217 -49.15 -32.12 -13.32
N VAL A 1218 -48.20 -32.14 -14.27
CA VAL A 1218 -48.03 -33.26 -15.22
C VAL A 1218 -46.90 -34.21 -14.82
N ILE A 1219 -46.03 -33.81 -13.89
CA ILE A 1219 -44.92 -34.62 -13.35
C ILE A 1219 -45.01 -34.65 -11.82
N PRO A 1220 -45.90 -35.47 -11.24
CA PRO A 1220 -46.14 -35.52 -9.80
C PRO A 1220 -44.87 -35.78 -8.97
N GLU A 1221 -43.88 -36.47 -9.53
CA GLU A 1221 -42.62 -36.78 -8.88
C GLU A 1221 -41.73 -35.56 -8.65
N LEU A 1222 -41.82 -34.54 -9.52
CA LEU A 1222 -41.10 -33.28 -9.37
C LEU A 1222 -41.89 -32.24 -8.58
N ALA A 1223 -43.20 -32.42 -8.42
CA ALA A 1223 -44.09 -31.49 -7.75
C ALA A 1223 -43.64 -31.08 -6.31
N PRO A 1224 -43.09 -31.99 -5.46
CA PRO A 1224 -42.60 -31.61 -4.13
C PRO A 1224 -41.32 -30.77 -4.16
N SER A 1225 -40.58 -30.80 -5.28
CA SER A 1225 -39.38 -29.99 -5.47
C SER A 1225 -39.66 -28.62 -6.05
N ILE A 1226 -40.88 -28.39 -6.58
CA ILE A 1226 -41.31 -27.08 -7.05
C ILE A 1226 -41.58 -26.18 -5.85
N ILE A 1227 -40.93 -25.02 -5.84
CA ILE A 1227 -41.02 -24.05 -4.75
C ILE A 1227 -41.50 -22.70 -5.25
N HIS A 1228 -42.00 -21.92 -4.30
CA HIS A 1228 -42.04 -20.48 -4.41
C HIS A 1228 -40.59 -19.94 -4.46
N PRO A 1229 -40.16 -19.31 -5.57
CA PRO A 1229 -38.78 -18.89 -5.77
C PRO A 1229 -38.40 -17.79 -4.77
N LYS A 1230 -37.13 -17.80 -4.33
CA LYS A 1230 -36.55 -16.81 -3.41
C LYS A 1230 -35.15 -16.43 -3.89
N ASN A 1231 -34.76 -15.17 -3.68
CA ASN A 1231 -33.45 -14.64 -4.06
C ASN A 1231 -33.15 -14.80 -5.56
N ALA A 1232 -34.16 -14.60 -6.40
CA ALA A 1232 -33.99 -14.60 -7.85
C ALA A 1232 -33.90 -13.16 -8.36
N MET A 1233 -33.11 -12.92 -9.40
CA MET A 1233 -33.13 -11.64 -10.10
C MET A 1233 -32.77 -11.85 -11.56
N GLY A 1234 -33.30 -10.99 -12.41
CA GLY A 1234 -32.91 -10.90 -13.82
C GLY A 1234 -32.14 -9.62 -14.04
N GLU A 1235 -30.87 -9.71 -14.38
CA GLU A 1235 -30.01 -8.58 -14.71
C GLU A 1235 -29.81 -8.51 -16.23
N ASN A 1236 -29.75 -7.31 -16.78
CA ASN A 1236 -29.38 -7.05 -18.17
C ASN A 1236 -27.87 -6.85 -18.32
N SER A 1237 -27.38 -6.82 -19.56
CA SER A 1237 -25.95 -6.61 -19.85
C SER A 1237 -25.39 -5.27 -19.33
N ASP A 1238 -26.25 -4.28 -19.12
CA ASP A 1238 -25.93 -2.95 -18.61
C ASP A 1238 -25.98 -2.85 -17.07
N GLY A 1239 -26.17 -3.97 -16.38
CA GLY A 1239 -26.32 -4.03 -14.93
C GLY A 1239 -27.71 -3.68 -14.41
N LYS A 1240 -28.68 -3.40 -15.30
CA LYS A 1240 -30.05 -3.07 -14.89
C LYS A 1240 -30.79 -4.31 -14.45
N ILE A 1241 -31.35 -4.26 -13.24
CA ILE A 1241 -32.22 -5.30 -12.72
C ILE A 1241 -33.63 -5.14 -13.30
N MET A 1242 -34.09 -6.17 -14.02
CA MET A 1242 -35.38 -6.21 -14.71
C MET A 1242 -36.49 -6.76 -13.81
N PHE A 1243 -36.13 -7.66 -12.90
CA PHE A 1243 -36.99 -8.07 -11.79
C PHE A 1243 -36.14 -8.59 -10.64
N THR A 1244 -36.71 -8.56 -9.44
CA THR A 1244 -36.17 -9.24 -8.26
C THR A 1244 -37.27 -10.06 -7.60
N VAL A 1245 -36.87 -11.14 -6.94
CA VAL A 1245 -37.65 -11.89 -5.96
C VAL A 1245 -36.81 -11.97 -4.71
N ASP A 1246 -37.31 -11.37 -3.63
CA ASP A 1246 -36.57 -11.31 -2.38
C ASP A 1246 -36.59 -12.66 -1.64
N GLN A 1247 -35.97 -12.69 -0.46
CA GLN A 1247 -35.90 -13.86 0.41
C GLN A 1247 -37.28 -14.32 0.94
N ASP A 1248 -38.29 -13.45 0.89
CA ASP A 1248 -39.65 -13.72 1.36
C ASP A 1248 -40.58 -14.18 0.21
N GLY A 1249 -40.07 -14.25 -1.02
CA GLY A 1249 -40.84 -14.64 -2.20
C GLY A 1249 -41.72 -13.51 -2.73
N LYS A 1250 -41.38 -12.25 -2.46
CA LYS A 1250 -42.09 -11.11 -3.04
C LYS A 1250 -41.37 -10.64 -4.30
N MET A 1251 -42.10 -10.56 -5.40
CA MET A 1251 -41.58 -10.10 -6.68
C MET A 1251 -41.83 -8.60 -6.89
N GLU A 1252 -40.83 -7.95 -7.48
CA GLU A 1252 -40.92 -6.60 -8.02
C GLU A 1252 -40.31 -6.57 -9.43
N SER A 1253 -40.92 -5.82 -10.33
CA SER A 1253 -40.43 -5.65 -11.70
C SER A 1253 -40.77 -4.26 -12.22
N TYR A 1254 -40.23 -3.91 -13.39
CA TYR A 1254 -40.53 -2.61 -14.02
C TYR A 1254 -41.98 -2.49 -14.52
N ASP A 1255 -42.71 -3.62 -14.68
CA ASP A 1255 -44.10 -3.63 -15.14
C ASP A 1255 -45.06 -4.13 -14.05
N LYS A 1256 -46.07 -3.31 -13.71
CA LYS A 1256 -47.02 -3.59 -12.61
C LYS A 1256 -48.05 -4.66 -12.95
N TYR A 1257 -48.36 -4.88 -14.23
CA TYR A 1257 -49.24 -5.96 -14.63
C TYR A 1257 -48.51 -7.29 -14.44
N TRP A 1258 -47.29 -7.39 -14.96
CA TRP A 1258 -46.49 -8.62 -14.87
C TRP A 1258 -46.02 -8.93 -13.45
N THR A 1259 -45.72 -7.94 -12.62
CA THR A 1259 -45.46 -8.16 -11.19
C THR A 1259 -46.65 -8.82 -10.49
N ARG A 1260 -47.89 -8.36 -10.74
CA ARG A 1260 -49.08 -8.94 -10.11
C ARG A 1260 -49.42 -10.32 -10.68
N TYR A 1261 -49.29 -10.46 -12.00
CA TYR A 1261 -49.52 -11.73 -12.68
C TYR A 1261 -48.59 -12.81 -12.14
N GLU A 1262 -47.28 -12.56 -12.14
CA GLU A 1262 -46.30 -13.55 -11.76
C GLU A 1262 -46.30 -13.81 -10.26
N GLN A 1263 -46.54 -12.79 -9.43
CA GLN A 1263 -46.77 -13.03 -7.99
C GLN A 1263 -47.92 -14.02 -7.78
N SER A 1264 -49.01 -13.92 -8.54
CA SER A 1264 -50.12 -14.88 -8.47
C SER A 1264 -49.74 -16.28 -8.95
N VAL A 1265 -48.84 -16.39 -9.95
CA VAL A 1265 -48.34 -17.68 -10.43
C VAL A 1265 -47.48 -18.32 -9.35
N MET A 1266 -46.48 -17.60 -8.81
CA MET A 1266 -45.60 -18.08 -7.75
C MET A 1266 -46.40 -18.47 -6.49
N ASP A 1267 -47.38 -17.67 -6.08
CA ASP A 1267 -48.22 -17.97 -4.92
C ASP A 1267 -49.04 -19.26 -5.12
N SER A 1268 -49.44 -19.57 -6.36
CA SER A 1268 -50.13 -20.82 -6.68
C SER A 1268 -49.25 -22.07 -6.60
N LEU A 1269 -47.91 -21.90 -6.62
CA LEU A 1269 -46.96 -22.99 -6.45
C LEU A 1269 -46.82 -23.44 -4.99
N GLY A 1270 -47.36 -22.68 -4.03
CA GLY A 1270 -47.30 -22.97 -2.60
C GLY A 1270 -46.04 -22.41 -1.96
N LYS A 1271 -46.21 -21.66 -0.85
CA LYS A 1271 -45.13 -20.97 -0.12
C LYS A 1271 -44.17 -21.91 0.60
#